data_AF-A0A0F9JS96-F1
#
_entry.id   AF-A0A0F9JS96-F1
#
_cell.length_a   1.000
_cell.length_b   1.000
_cell.length_c   1.000
_cell.angle_alpha   90.00
_cell.angle_beta   90.00
_cell.angle_gamma   90.00
#
_symmetry.space_group_name_H-M   'P 1'
#
loop_
_entity.id
_entity.type
_entity.pdbx_description
1 polymer ?
#
loop_
_entity_poly.entity_id
_entity_poly.type
_entity_poly.pdbx_seq_one_letter_code
_entity_poly.pdbx_strand_id
1 'polypeptide(L)'
;YYSGVGRYRVWNGGARTDVYYPTSNTWYRHKIVFHLDTITFDWYIYSGDGAGTLLASLIGALPHRSWVTDIDKFYLSNVDGGTDIQRFDAIGYSWDPDYNIGDNAGFPTTPLADDYPATYSFDDDIDWETPSGWTGYNDASCWTDVYPNIDGYNKVVWLYDGATPYDDQARMDTYFEPRMNGTIEWWWQTWDNSKSIQFLIVGAGGLINILAGYYVPGQISPGSVNYNANEWIHTKVIFNVSSPKWELWINEEYVGKYNYQLDVPGVNPTYLSGMIILTGNAASMYDYSTFVDAIGFSWDPNYNVGDNLHPSHYTATQDFEQYYVSVLGDYPGTHTFTDHTIQSGLFYGSYDFRYENVGAGYPITGWGGGSYAEIIEEWYGHKYVMKRTGGSYTSNFFAEQQSGTIEFWWYTPHDLSDPNHFVRFENPSVGTIGEFYIQNGNLYWDSSSVTPVLVYSNFINYWHHVRLDFNGNNVGIYIDGGSYVASTFNTGTSGLNRIVLSKSTSVPYYFDAFGYSWDDSSHDGIGYGVGWNRAINAYGQVTRPPNFPLTTRPLTLFNDLAPNNFEMRTYGYHNDVINVRDLRVTSGTDLRDYLGNRTTGTVEFWIRPESSDQPINIWLNDGDGTYVDSVYLYLGGDGNIYRWDSTYGSTFVQSFPGGKWYHFREEFNTTAGTFNLWIDGVQKVTDGLIGSGNVDAINYLWIDTGSPGDPAWLGRYMIDAIGYDWDPNYNVGDNANPTDLSALENDGWTFEKSPYTSAYIVDDGIRHNKVLKLEDDSLTQKIGVTNDFESGQINGTIEFWAKASNVGRESFYKITNQAGADSIVIRFEGSTFRYYNGSTLIIDQKISANTWYHIVIVFNCVTDTFDLYLNGILVESDINFRYTATTLDSFYVCTKTNKNNYDVFLDAISYSWEGEYIPTGIAGVISNITLNTNGQLNPVLYYSLKTTQSTPVFVKIYNFNTGLWETIDYGIFSNFDENKFPISSAYLDSTTNDVKCRIVSYSGTSIYSLYLEQFKIKATRTSNPVGSTASITKLITNSFINRYDSNPNYEELYTINVEFDYRYNVIDEDFSKSAEFILENNPFTLITDGSWRSISETFEFDSTSRDSFEVIFNISNGVLDIDNMVYSYEFKSIDINGNILLQQDFEIGFPEEDELLQYRNFRNIDYIIYNSYDLILGPDGSTYYNTYGRTDKLEIIYKVKANGQWYNPSSIYSTSVPGLGLSWFNVSQFMDDNYLTIFEDFAVEYVLIGNQSNLVVNWVSLN
;
A
#
# COMPACT_ATOMS: atom_id res chain seq x y z
N TYR A 1 -0.09 -22.08 -58.75
CA TYR A 1 1.22 -21.97 -59.42
C TYR A 1 2.16 -21.30 -58.43
N TYR A 2 3.40 -21.77 -58.32
CA TYR A 2 4.54 -21.27 -57.54
C TYR A 2 5.03 -22.13 -56.37
N SER A 3 6.35 -22.33 -56.41
CA SER A 3 7.29 -22.97 -55.49
C SER A 3 6.94 -22.86 -54.01
N GLY A 4 7.05 -23.97 -53.27
CA GLY A 4 6.79 -24.10 -51.84
C GLY A 4 7.74 -23.33 -50.91
N VAL A 5 7.78 -22.01 -51.07
CA VAL A 5 8.41 -21.07 -50.15
C VAL A 5 7.37 -20.00 -49.86
N GLY A 6 7.00 -19.81 -48.59
CA GLY A 6 6.12 -18.72 -48.17
C GLY A 6 6.70 -17.37 -48.63
N ARG A 7 5.83 -16.42 -48.98
CA ARG A 7 6.25 -15.06 -49.37
C ARG A 7 5.32 -14.03 -48.74
N TYR A 8 5.91 -13.02 -48.11
CA TYR A 8 5.19 -11.81 -47.70
C TYR A 8 5.15 -10.85 -48.89
N ARG A 9 3.95 -10.39 -49.28
CA ARG A 9 3.75 -9.57 -50.49
C ARG A 9 2.70 -8.51 -50.27
N VAL A 10 2.85 -7.38 -50.95
CA VAL A 10 1.85 -6.31 -51.03
C VAL A 10 1.21 -6.30 -52.41
N TRP A 11 -0.09 -6.05 -52.47
CA TRP A 11 -0.79 -5.73 -53.71
C TRP A 11 -1.15 -4.25 -53.75
N ASN A 12 -0.50 -3.47 -54.61
CA ASN A 12 -0.70 -2.03 -54.74
C ASN A 12 -1.73 -1.62 -55.81
N GLY A 13 -2.71 -2.48 -56.11
CA GLY A 13 -3.74 -2.21 -57.13
C GLY A 13 -3.32 -2.50 -58.58
N GLY A 14 -2.03 -2.68 -58.88
CA GLY A 14 -1.54 -3.00 -60.25
C GLY A 14 -0.64 -4.23 -60.34
N ALA A 15 0.15 -4.52 -59.32
CA ALA A 15 1.05 -5.67 -59.26
C ALA A 15 1.22 -6.19 -57.82
N ARG A 16 1.65 -7.45 -57.68
CA ARG A 16 2.12 -8.00 -56.41
C ARG A 16 3.62 -7.75 -56.29
N THR A 17 4.06 -7.10 -55.22
CA THR A 17 5.46 -6.89 -54.89
C THR A 17 5.83 -7.80 -53.74
N ASP A 18 6.82 -8.68 -53.93
CA ASP A 18 7.33 -9.55 -52.87
C ASP A 18 8.22 -8.70 -51.94
N VAL A 19 7.93 -8.70 -50.63
CA VAL A 19 8.63 -7.92 -49.59
C VAL A 19 9.70 -8.78 -48.91
N TYR A 20 9.36 -10.02 -48.54
CA TYR A 20 10.30 -10.94 -47.89
C TYR A 20 9.89 -12.41 -48.10
N TYR A 21 10.87 -13.31 -47.98
CA TYR A 21 10.73 -14.76 -48.16
C TYR A 21 10.93 -15.48 -46.82
N PRO A 22 9.85 -15.70 -46.03
CA PRO A 22 9.95 -16.39 -44.76
C PRO A 22 10.36 -17.86 -44.90
N THR A 23 11.11 -18.36 -43.92
CA THR A 23 11.37 -19.78 -43.70
C THR A 23 10.22 -20.41 -42.92
N SER A 24 9.94 -21.68 -43.20
CA SER A 24 8.87 -22.42 -42.50
C SER A 24 9.19 -22.60 -41.01
N ASN A 25 8.17 -22.51 -40.14
CA ASN A 25 8.28 -22.67 -38.68
C ASN A 25 9.20 -21.64 -38.00
N THR A 26 9.29 -20.43 -38.56
CA THR A 26 10.01 -19.31 -37.95
C THR A 26 9.01 -18.20 -37.67
N TRP A 27 9.07 -17.61 -36.47
CA TRP A 27 8.28 -16.44 -36.12
C TRP A 27 8.90 -15.18 -36.71
N TYR A 28 8.04 -14.26 -37.13
CA TYR A 28 8.42 -12.96 -37.70
C TYR A 28 7.54 -11.88 -37.11
N ARG A 29 8.15 -10.74 -36.76
CA ARG A 29 7.41 -9.56 -36.29
C ARG A 29 7.15 -8.65 -37.48
N HIS A 30 5.93 -8.15 -37.58
CA HIS A 30 5.51 -7.22 -38.64
C HIS A 30 5.06 -5.89 -38.02
N LYS A 31 5.62 -4.76 -38.47
CA LYS A 31 5.16 -3.41 -38.13
C LYS A 31 4.63 -2.74 -39.39
N ILE A 32 3.39 -2.28 -39.37
CA ILE A 32 2.77 -1.56 -40.49
C ILE A 32 2.40 -0.17 -39.99
N VAL A 33 2.92 0.87 -40.66
CA VAL A 33 2.66 2.27 -40.32
C VAL A 33 1.85 2.89 -41.44
N PHE A 34 0.72 3.51 -41.11
CA PHE A 34 -0.16 4.11 -42.11
C PHE A 34 0.00 5.63 -42.12
N HIS A 35 0.17 6.20 -43.32
CA HIS A 35 0.29 7.64 -43.55
C HIS A 35 -0.96 8.10 -44.30
N LEU A 36 -2.01 8.47 -43.55
CA LEU A 36 -3.32 8.82 -44.10
C LEU A 36 -3.32 10.14 -44.87
N ASP A 37 -2.40 11.04 -44.55
CA ASP A 37 -2.17 12.32 -45.22
C ASP A 37 -1.64 12.15 -46.66
N THR A 38 -0.80 11.15 -46.87
CA THR A 38 -0.21 10.81 -48.17
C THR A 38 -0.88 9.62 -48.86
N ILE A 39 -1.80 8.95 -48.18
CA ILE A 39 -2.46 7.70 -48.61
C ILE A 39 -1.40 6.63 -48.94
N THR A 40 -0.42 6.47 -48.06
CA THR A 40 0.62 5.45 -48.16
C THR A 40 0.74 4.64 -46.87
N PHE A 41 1.48 3.54 -46.91
CA PHE A 41 1.86 2.82 -45.72
C PHE A 41 3.29 2.28 -45.84
N ASP A 42 3.94 2.14 -44.70
CA ASP A 42 5.21 1.45 -44.56
C ASP A 42 4.99 0.07 -43.95
N TRP A 43 5.75 -0.92 -44.38
CA TRP A 43 5.74 -2.25 -43.79
C TRP A 43 7.16 -2.72 -43.50
N TYR A 44 7.43 -2.99 -42.23
CA TYR A 44 8.68 -3.50 -41.71
C TYR A 44 8.49 -4.95 -41.26
N ILE A 45 9.46 -5.80 -41.56
CA ILE A 45 9.48 -7.22 -41.19
C ILE A 45 10.78 -7.46 -40.43
N TYR A 46 10.65 -7.97 -39.21
CA TYR A 46 11.76 -8.26 -38.32
C TYR A 46 11.86 -9.77 -38.02
N SER A 47 13.02 -10.23 -37.55
CA SER A 47 13.18 -11.57 -37.00
C SER A 47 12.35 -11.73 -35.72
N GLY A 48 11.87 -12.96 -35.46
CA GLY A 48 11.14 -13.31 -34.23
C GLY A 48 12.02 -13.92 -33.14
N ASP A 49 13.32 -13.62 -33.13
CA ASP A 49 14.33 -14.13 -32.19
C ASP A 49 14.48 -13.25 -30.93
N GLY A 50 13.46 -12.47 -30.57
CA GLY A 50 13.46 -11.54 -29.44
C GLY A 50 14.25 -10.25 -29.72
N ALA A 51 15.40 -10.33 -30.40
CA ALA A 51 16.22 -9.17 -30.77
C ALA A 51 15.59 -8.28 -31.86
N GLY A 52 14.59 -8.78 -32.59
CA GLY A 52 13.79 -7.97 -33.51
C GLY A 52 14.59 -7.30 -34.64
N THR A 53 15.59 -7.99 -35.22
CA THR A 53 16.43 -7.43 -36.31
C THR A 53 15.59 -7.17 -37.56
N LEU A 54 15.72 -6.00 -38.18
CA LEU A 54 14.99 -5.66 -39.42
C LEU A 54 15.49 -6.52 -40.59
N LEU A 55 14.60 -7.36 -41.13
CA LEU A 55 14.89 -8.27 -42.25
C LEU A 55 14.51 -7.67 -43.60
N ALA A 56 13.43 -6.89 -43.65
CA ALA A 56 12.97 -6.22 -44.85
C ALA A 56 12.05 -5.04 -44.50
N SER A 57 12.02 -4.04 -45.38
CA SER A 57 11.03 -2.96 -45.33
C SER A 57 10.50 -2.62 -46.72
N LEU A 58 9.28 -2.08 -46.75
CA LEU A 58 8.65 -1.48 -47.90
C LEU A 58 8.07 -0.14 -47.45
N ILE A 59 8.65 0.97 -47.90
CA ILE A 59 8.28 2.33 -47.47
C ILE A 59 7.46 3.01 -48.57
N GLY A 60 6.41 3.74 -48.18
CA GLY A 60 5.57 4.55 -49.05
C GLY A 60 4.71 3.74 -50.02
N ALA A 61 4.30 2.52 -49.63
CA ALA A 61 3.48 1.68 -50.47
C ALA A 61 2.06 2.25 -50.60
N LEU A 62 1.56 2.31 -51.83
CA LEU A 62 0.16 2.70 -52.07
C LEU A 62 -0.78 1.55 -51.68
N PRO A 63 -1.85 1.81 -50.92
CA PRO A 63 -2.88 0.82 -50.65
C PRO A 63 -3.61 0.43 -51.95
N HIS A 64 -4.15 -0.79 -51.99
CA HIS A 64 -4.88 -1.33 -53.15
C HIS A 64 -6.06 -0.45 -53.60
N ARG A 65 -6.60 0.41 -52.72
CA ARG A 65 -7.63 1.40 -53.04
C ARG A 65 -7.21 2.75 -52.46
N SER A 66 -7.12 3.77 -53.31
CA SER A 66 -6.60 5.11 -52.98
C SER A 66 -7.63 6.08 -52.37
N TRP A 67 -8.70 5.56 -51.74
CA TRP A 67 -9.80 6.35 -51.15
C TRP A 67 -10.04 5.96 -49.68
N VAL A 68 -8.97 5.77 -48.93
CA VAL A 68 -9.03 5.38 -47.51
C VAL A 68 -8.73 6.64 -46.70
N THR A 69 -9.74 7.18 -46.02
CA THR A 69 -9.56 8.28 -45.04
C THR A 69 -9.32 7.74 -43.63
N ASP A 70 -9.74 6.49 -43.36
CA ASP A 70 -9.58 5.80 -42.08
C ASP A 70 -9.45 4.28 -42.28
N ILE A 71 -8.84 3.60 -41.32
CA ILE A 71 -8.64 2.14 -41.31
C ILE A 71 -9.51 1.54 -40.22
N ASP A 72 -10.58 0.88 -40.62
CA ASP A 72 -11.58 0.32 -39.70
C ASP A 72 -11.40 -1.19 -39.47
N LYS A 73 -10.67 -1.89 -40.36
CA LYS A 73 -10.58 -3.37 -40.33
C LYS A 73 -9.24 -3.90 -40.84
N PHE A 74 -8.71 -4.88 -40.13
CA PHE A 74 -7.56 -5.70 -40.51
C PHE A 74 -8.02 -7.13 -40.85
N TYR A 75 -7.64 -7.66 -42.01
CA TYR A 75 -8.02 -9.01 -42.44
C TYR A 75 -6.80 -9.86 -42.76
N LEU A 76 -6.74 -11.04 -42.17
CA LEU A 76 -5.80 -12.11 -42.51
C LEU A 76 -6.59 -13.21 -43.22
N SER A 77 -6.19 -13.56 -44.44
CA SER A 77 -6.88 -14.60 -45.20
C SER A 77 -5.89 -15.53 -45.90
N ASN A 78 -6.17 -16.82 -45.83
CA ASN A 78 -5.42 -17.84 -46.57
C ASN A 78 -6.04 -17.99 -47.95
N VAL A 79 -5.50 -17.24 -48.91
CA VAL A 79 -6.03 -17.23 -50.28
C VAL A 79 -5.30 -18.31 -51.06
N ASP A 80 -6.03 -19.30 -51.56
CA ASP A 80 -5.61 -20.36 -52.50
C ASP A 80 -5.51 -21.80 -51.95
N GLY A 81 -6.50 -22.28 -51.18
CA GLY A 81 -6.79 -23.73 -51.05
C GLY A 81 -5.65 -24.66 -50.59
N GLY A 82 -4.57 -24.10 -50.07
CA GLY A 82 -3.41 -24.82 -49.55
C GLY A 82 -3.64 -25.27 -48.10
N THR A 83 -3.03 -26.39 -47.72
CA THR A 83 -3.03 -26.92 -46.35
C THR A 83 -2.10 -26.17 -45.41
N ASP A 84 -1.69 -24.95 -45.75
CA ASP A 84 -0.67 -24.20 -45.03
C ASP A 84 -1.28 -23.58 -43.77
N ILE A 85 -0.79 -23.99 -42.60
CA ILE A 85 -1.19 -23.45 -41.31
C ILE A 85 -0.37 -22.17 -41.08
N GLN A 86 -1.02 -21.02 -41.11
CA GLN A 86 -0.45 -19.78 -40.62
C GLN A 86 -0.79 -19.66 -39.14
N ARG A 87 0.22 -19.37 -38.31
CA ARG A 87 0.06 -19.14 -36.88
C ARG A 87 0.37 -17.68 -36.60
N PHE A 88 -0.44 -17.08 -35.74
CA PHE A 88 -0.26 -15.74 -35.22
C PHE A 88 -0.20 -15.88 -33.70
N ASP A 89 0.60 -15.04 -33.06
CA ASP A 89 0.74 -15.03 -31.60
C ASP A 89 -0.01 -13.83 -31.03
N ALA A 90 0.52 -12.63 -31.29
CA ALA A 90 -0.06 -11.39 -30.79
C ALA A 90 -0.24 -10.33 -31.90
N ILE A 91 -1.23 -9.45 -31.72
CA ILE A 91 -1.58 -8.33 -32.59
C ILE A 91 -1.96 -7.17 -31.67
N GLY A 92 -1.48 -5.97 -31.97
CA GLY A 92 -1.74 -4.78 -31.16
C GLY A 92 -1.70 -3.53 -32.01
N TYR A 93 -2.34 -2.49 -31.50
CA TYR A 93 -2.63 -1.27 -32.22
C TYR A 93 -2.16 -0.09 -31.39
N SER A 94 -1.46 0.86 -32.00
CA SER A 94 -0.96 2.06 -31.30
C SER A 94 -2.07 3.03 -30.82
N TRP A 95 -3.34 2.65 -30.95
CA TRP A 95 -4.51 3.43 -30.53
C TRP A 95 -5.38 2.65 -29.53
N ASP A 96 -4.90 1.50 -29.05
CA ASP A 96 -5.47 0.80 -27.92
C ASP A 96 -4.88 1.44 -26.64
N PRO A 97 -5.70 1.93 -25.68
CA PRO A 97 -5.22 2.67 -24.51
C PRO A 97 -4.21 1.92 -23.65
N ASP A 98 -4.25 0.58 -23.70
CA ASP A 98 -3.47 -0.31 -22.85
C ASP A 98 -2.31 -0.99 -23.62
N TYR A 99 -1.99 -0.51 -24.84
CA TYR A 99 -0.97 -1.10 -25.70
C TYR A 99 0.11 -0.08 -26.08
N ASN A 100 1.34 -0.33 -25.66
CA ASN A 100 2.51 0.43 -26.09
C ASN A 100 3.11 -0.17 -27.37
N ILE A 101 3.77 0.66 -28.19
CA ILE A 101 4.35 0.22 -29.47
C ILE A 101 5.60 -0.62 -29.21
N GLY A 102 5.42 -1.89 -28.84
CA GLY A 102 6.53 -2.74 -28.43
C GLY A 102 6.07 -4.08 -27.88
N ASP A 103 4.91 -4.11 -27.22
CA ASP A 103 4.44 -5.23 -26.38
C ASP A 103 4.34 -6.58 -27.10
N ASN A 104 4.13 -6.56 -28.43
CA ASN A 104 4.07 -7.79 -29.25
C ASN A 104 5.44 -8.25 -29.79
N ALA A 105 6.52 -7.53 -29.46
CA ALA A 105 7.88 -8.01 -29.67
C ALA A 105 8.13 -9.11 -28.64
N GLY A 106 7.92 -10.37 -29.07
CA GLY A 106 7.99 -11.52 -28.18
C GLY A 106 9.16 -11.41 -27.20
N PHE A 107 8.83 -11.57 -25.91
CA PHE A 107 9.79 -11.67 -24.84
C PHE A 107 10.97 -12.53 -25.31
N PRO A 108 12.22 -12.07 -25.18
CA PRO A 108 13.35 -12.98 -25.35
C PRO A 108 13.08 -14.24 -24.51
N THR A 109 13.59 -15.39 -24.92
CA THR A 109 13.35 -16.69 -24.27
C THR A 109 13.95 -16.80 -22.85
N THR A 110 14.36 -15.67 -22.30
CA THR A 110 14.64 -15.36 -20.90
C THR A 110 13.63 -14.29 -20.51
N PRO A 111 12.84 -14.47 -19.42
CA PRO A 111 11.99 -13.40 -18.90
C PRO A 111 12.77 -12.09 -18.94
N LEU A 112 12.17 -10.97 -19.36
CA LEU A 112 12.73 -9.66 -19.06
C LEU A 112 12.59 -9.51 -17.55
N ALA A 113 13.54 -10.10 -16.82
CA ALA A 113 13.59 -10.13 -15.37
C ALA A 113 14.16 -8.82 -14.82
N ASP A 114 14.31 -7.79 -15.64
CA ASP A 114 15.25 -6.69 -15.40
C ASP A 114 14.75 -5.33 -15.97
N ASP A 115 13.45 -5.16 -16.23
CA ASP A 115 12.88 -3.88 -16.67
C ASP A 115 12.25 -3.15 -15.48
N TYR A 116 12.78 -2.00 -15.11
CA TYR A 116 12.38 -1.24 -13.92
C TYR A 116 11.35 -0.17 -14.30
N PRO A 117 10.07 -0.33 -13.90
CA PRO A 117 9.02 0.59 -14.31
C PRO A 117 9.28 1.99 -13.75
N ALA A 118 9.22 3.00 -14.62
CA ALA A 118 9.50 4.39 -14.28
C ALA A 118 8.85 5.35 -15.27
N THR A 119 8.78 6.65 -14.92
CA THR A 119 8.38 7.71 -15.87
C THR A 119 9.23 7.69 -17.15
N TYR A 120 10.53 7.37 -17.02
CA TYR A 120 11.41 7.04 -18.13
C TYR A 120 12.14 5.73 -17.84
N SER A 121 11.63 4.60 -18.35
CA SER A 121 12.31 3.29 -18.34
C SER A 121 13.21 3.05 -19.57
N PHE A 122 13.05 3.89 -20.60
CA PHE A 122 13.83 3.86 -21.87
C PHE A 122 13.61 2.63 -22.77
N ASP A 123 12.75 1.68 -22.42
CA ASP A 123 12.56 0.45 -23.20
C ASP A 123 12.03 0.66 -24.61
N ASP A 124 11.21 1.70 -24.77
CA ASP A 124 10.64 2.12 -26.05
C ASP A 124 11.59 2.98 -26.89
N ASP A 125 12.75 3.37 -26.35
CA ASP A 125 13.71 4.22 -27.05
C ASP A 125 14.61 3.44 -28.03
N ILE A 126 15.08 4.16 -29.05
CA ILE A 126 15.90 3.60 -30.13
C ILE A 126 17.35 3.46 -29.65
N ASP A 127 17.93 2.27 -29.79
CA ASP A 127 19.34 2.03 -29.46
C ASP A 127 20.26 3.00 -30.22
N TRP A 128 21.26 3.53 -29.52
CA TRP A 128 22.28 4.45 -30.02
C TRP A 128 21.75 5.83 -30.46
N GLU A 129 20.58 6.21 -29.97
CA GLU A 129 20.03 7.57 -30.11
C GLU A 129 19.77 8.18 -28.72
N THR A 130 19.71 9.51 -28.65
CA THR A 130 19.30 10.21 -27.42
C THR A 130 17.86 9.84 -27.06
N PRO A 131 17.55 9.48 -25.80
CA PRO A 131 16.22 9.03 -25.38
C PRO A 131 15.14 10.10 -25.58
N SER A 132 13.92 9.66 -25.88
CA SER A 132 12.75 10.51 -26.05
C SER A 132 12.43 11.26 -24.75
N GLY A 133 12.00 12.53 -24.86
CA GLY A 133 11.77 13.40 -23.70
C GLY A 133 13.04 14.00 -23.09
N TRP A 134 14.22 13.67 -23.61
CA TRP A 134 15.51 14.22 -23.20
C TRP A 134 16.20 14.97 -24.35
N THR A 135 16.99 15.99 -24.02
CA THR A 135 17.82 16.73 -24.98
C THR A 135 19.30 16.54 -24.64
N GLY A 136 20.07 15.93 -25.54
CA GLY A 136 21.51 15.78 -25.42
C GLY A 136 22.26 17.06 -25.80
N TYR A 137 23.17 17.53 -24.94
CA TYR A 137 24.06 18.68 -25.13
C TYR A 137 25.53 18.23 -25.05
N ASN A 138 25.93 17.35 -25.95
CA ASN A 138 27.26 16.73 -25.94
C ASN A 138 28.31 17.59 -26.64
N ASP A 139 29.48 17.73 -26.01
CA ASP A 139 30.65 18.34 -26.62
C ASP A 139 31.33 17.38 -27.63
N ALA A 140 32.39 17.86 -28.28
CA ALA A 140 33.05 17.10 -29.34
C ALA A 140 33.68 15.80 -28.81
N SER A 141 33.25 14.66 -29.34
CA SER A 141 33.67 13.29 -28.93
C SER A 141 32.93 12.70 -27.73
N CYS A 142 31.89 13.37 -27.22
CA CYS A 142 30.99 12.87 -26.18
C CYS A 142 29.63 12.48 -26.80
N TRP A 143 28.88 11.60 -26.13
CA TRP A 143 27.50 11.29 -26.51
C TRP A 143 26.66 10.83 -25.32
N THR A 144 25.34 10.94 -25.48
CA THR A 144 24.29 10.49 -24.55
C THR A 144 23.27 9.70 -25.36
N ASP A 145 23.41 8.38 -25.36
CA ASP A 145 22.61 7.51 -26.22
C ASP A 145 22.07 6.31 -25.45
N VAL A 146 20.93 5.77 -25.86
CA VAL A 146 20.36 4.55 -25.29
C VAL A 146 21.24 3.35 -25.64
N TYR A 147 21.66 2.60 -24.63
CA TYR A 147 22.53 1.45 -24.72
C TYR A 147 21.70 0.16 -24.55
N PRO A 148 21.84 -0.84 -25.43
CA PRO A 148 20.87 -1.94 -25.50
C PRO A 148 20.73 -2.76 -24.20
N ASN A 149 21.83 -3.04 -23.50
CA ASN A 149 21.83 -3.80 -22.25
C ASN A 149 23.19 -3.67 -21.54
N ILE A 150 23.19 -3.55 -20.22
CA ILE A 150 24.38 -3.67 -19.38
C ILE A 150 24.04 -4.32 -18.02
N ASP A 151 24.80 -5.35 -17.63
CA ASP A 151 24.68 -6.02 -16.32
C ASP A 151 23.25 -6.45 -15.93
N GLY A 152 22.42 -6.80 -16.91
CA GLY A 152 21.02 -7.20 -16.71
C GLY A 152 20.03 -6.10 -17.06
N TYR A 153 20.37 -4.84 -16.84
CA TYR A 153 19.51 -3.68 -17.13
C TYR A 153 19.42 -3.47 -18.64
N ASN A 154 18.20 -3.53 -19.17
CA ASN A 154 17.93 -3.32 -20.59
C ASN A 154 17.79 -1.82 -20.86
N LYS A 155 18.18 -1.39 -22.06
CA LYS A 155 17.80 -0.08 -22.60
C LYS A 155 18.22 1.15 -21.77
N VAL A 156 19.29 1.04 -20.99
CA VAL A 156 19.81 2.13 -20.16
C VAL A 156 20.39 3.29 -20.97
N VAL A 157 20.45 4.50 -20.41
CA VAL A 157 21.11 5.64 -21.07
C VAL A 157 22.60 5.66 -20.78
N TRP A 158 23.42 5.66 -21.82
CA TRP A 158 24.88 5.72 -21.75
C TRP A 158 25.40 7.13 -22.02
N LEU A 159 26.05 7.71 -21.02
CA LEU A 159 26.81 8.94 -21.13
C LEU A 159 28.30 8.58 -21.27
N TYR A 160 28.86 8.85 -22.45
CA TYR A 160 30.30 8.65 -22.72
C TYR A 160 31.02 9.99 -22.84
N ASP A 161 32.07 10.13 -22.04
CA ASP A 161 32.97 11.26 -22.06
C ASP A 161 34.24 10.93 -22.85
N GLY A 162 34.44 11.60 -23.99
CA GLY A 162 35.45 11.27 -24.99
C GLY A 162 36.89 11.50 -24.56
N ALA A 163 37.84 10.79 -25.17
CA ALA A 163 39.27 10.79 -24.81
C ALA A 163 40.08 12.06 -25.17
N THR A 164 39.44 13.24 -25.28
CA THR A 164 40.11 14.52 -25.56
C THR A 164 40.42 15.29 -24.28
N PRO A 165 41.61 15.90 -24.12
CA PRO A 165 42.01 16.62 -22.90
C PRO A 165 41.38 18.02 -22.78
N TYR A 166 40.24 18.26 -23.44
CA TYR A 166 39.49 19.51 -23.38
C TYR A 166 38.33 19.35 -22.38
N ASP A 167 37.78 20.47 -21.93
CA ASP A 167 36.63 20.53 -20.99
C ASP A 167 35.32 20.09 -21.70
N ASP A 168 35.36 18.95 -22.39
CA ASP A 168 34.24 18.34 -23.10
C ASP A 168 33.38 17.57 -22.07
N GLN A 169 32.05 17.64 -22.17
CA GLN A 169 31.13 16.89 -21.29
C GLN A 169 30.02 16.22 -22.10
N ALA A 170 29.60 15.02 -21.68
CA ALA A 170 28.34 14.43 -22.08
C ALA A 170 27.25 14.96 -21.15
N ARG A 171 26.14 15.44 -21.71
CA ARG A 171 25.05 16.06 -20.94
C ARG A 171 23.70 15.74 -21.55
N MET A 172 22.71 15.48 -20.72
CA MET A 172 21.31 15.36 -21.11
C MET A 172 20.39 16.07 -20.12
N ASP A 173 19.34 16.69 -20.68
CA ASP A 173 18.40 17.53 -19.93
C ASP A 173 16.96 17.07 -20.17
N THR A 174 16.14 17.11 -19.12
CA THR A 174 14.68 17.07 -19.22
C THR A 174 14.05 18.15 -18.34
N TYR A 175 12.89 18.66 -18.74
CA TYR A 175 12.15 19.68 -18.01
C TYR A 175 10.72 19.22 -17.75
N PHE A 176 10.22 19.54 -16.55
CA PHE A 176 8.87 19.19 -16.11
C PHE A 176 8.17 20.42 -15.53
N GLU A 177 6.84 20.36 -15.43
CA GLU A 177 6.04 21.47 -14.88
C GLU A 177 6.49 21.86 -13.46
N PRO A 178 6.52 23.16 -13.11
CA PRO A 178 7.00 23.64 -11.80
C PRO A 178 6.41 22.89 -10.60
N ARG A 179 7.27 22.31 -9.76
CA ARG A 179 6.90 21.57 -8.54
C ARG A 179 7.45 22.25 -7.29
N MET A 180 6.59 22.40 -6.29
CA MET A 180 6.96 22.90 -4.96
C MET A 180 7.41 21.77 -4.01
N ASN A 181 7.01 20.53 -4.29
CA ASN A 181 7.43 19.33 -3.59
C ASN A 181 7.31 18.12 -4.52
N GLY A 182 7.99 17.03 -4.18
CA GLY A 182 7.89 15.75 -4.88
C GLY A 182 9.06 14.83 -4.60
N THR A 183 8.99 13.63 -5.19
CA THR A 183 10.02 12.60 -5.11
C THR A 183 10.52 12.28 -6.53
N ILE A 184 11.85 12.17 -6.69
CA ILE A 184 12.50 11.73 -7.93
C ILE A 184 13.40 10.54 -7.58
N GLU A 185 13.30 9.45 -8.34
CA GLU A 185 14.05 8.21 -8.13
C GLU A 185 14.71 7.74 -9.42
N TRP A 186 15.90 7.15 -9.37
CA TRP A 186 16.58 6.60 -10.56
C TRP A 186 17.70 5.64 -10.21
N TRP A 187 18.08 4.79 -11.17
CA TRP A 187 19.28 3.95 -11.11
C TRP A 187 20.44 4.57 -11.89
N TRP A 188 21.68 4.39 -11.43
CA TRP A 188 22.87 4.75 -12.19
C TRP A 188 24.10 3.89 -11.85
N GLN A 189 25.05 3.80 -12.76
CA GLN A 189 26.30 3.02 -12.64
C GLN A 189 27.43 3.72 -13.39
N THR A 190 28.67 3.72 -12.89
CA THR A 190 29.85 4.20 -13.64
C THR A 190 30.95 3.15 -13.72
N TRP A 191 31.67 3.11 -14.84
CA TRP A 191 32.83 2.22 -15.02
C TRP A 191 34.11 2.70 -14.35
N ASP A 192 34.19 3.98 -13.98
CA ASP A 192 35.36 4.55 -13.32
C ASP A 192 34.94 5.45 -12.17
N ASN A 193 35.01 4.91 -10.95
CA ASN A 193 34.68 5.63 -9.72
C ASN A 193 35.72 6.69 -9.32
N SER A 194 36.80 6.85 -10.10
CA SER A 194 37.72 7.98 -9.98
C SER A 194 37.27 9.22 -10.78
N LYS A 195 36.23 9.10 -11.60
CA LYS A 195 35.62 10.18 -12.41
C LYS A 195 34.25 10.54 -11.84
N SER A 196 33.77 11.74 -12.16
CA SER A 196 32.53 12.26 -11.58
C SER A 196 31.34 12.21 -12.54
N ILE A 197 30.19 11.78 -12.07
CA ILE A 197 28.88 12.10 -12.66
C ILE A 197 28.16 13.13 -11.78
N GLN A 198 27.39 14.02 -12.40
CA GLN A 198 26.64 15.05 -11.70
C GLN A 198 25.16 15.02 -12.11
N PHE A 199 24.28 15.02 -11.11
CA PHE A 199 22.84 15.16 -11.26
C PHE A 199 22.40 16.51 -10.68
N LEU A 200 21.73 17.33 -11.49
CA LEU A 200 21.21 18.63 -11.11
C LEU A 200 19.69 18.62 -11.22
N ILE A 201 18.97 18.92 -10.14
CA ILE A 201 17.53 19.18 -10.20
C ILE A 201 17.34 20.68 -10.05
N VAL A 202 16.96 21.34 -11.14
CA VAL A 202 17.02 22.79 -11.30
C VAL A 202 15.66 23.44 -11.09
N GLY A 203 15.67 24.69 -10.62
CA GLY A 203 14.47 25.45 -10.30
C GLY A 203 14.71 26.95 -10.27
N ALA A 204 13.66 27.73 -10.01
CA ALA A 204 13.80 29.18 -9.87
C ALA A 204 14.37 29.55 -8.49
N GLY A 205 15.59 30.08 -8.45
CA GLY A 205 16.26 30.60 -7.24
C GLY A 205 17.26 29.64 -6.59
N GLY A 206 17.34 28.41 -7.05
CA GLY A 206 18.31 27.41 -6.58
C GLY A 206 18.10 26.05 -7.22
N LEU A 207 18.97 25.10 -6.87
CA LEU A 207 19.00 23.75 -7.41
C LEU A 207 19.42 22.72 -6.35
N ILE A 208 19.14 21.46 -6.63
CA ILE A 208 19.73 20.31 -5.96
C ILE A 208 20.92 19.86 -6.82
N ASN A 209 22.08 19.63 -6.19
CA ASN A 209 23.30 19.21 -6.87
C ASN A 209 23.87 17.97 -6.19
N ILE A 210 23.83 16.84 -6.89
CA ILE A 210 24.41 15.58 -6.44
C ILE A 210 25.63 15.32 -7.34
N LEU A 211 26.82 15.39 -6.75
CA LEU A 211 28.08 15.09 -7.43
C LEU A 211 28.63 13.76 -6.91
N ALA A 212 28.69 12.77 -7.79
CA ALA A 212 29.19 11.44 -7.49
C ALA A 212 30.54 11.24 -8.18
N GLY A 213 31.63 11.21 -7.43
CA GLY A 213 33.00 10.94 -7.92
C GLY A 213 33.92 12.18 -7.90
N TYR A 214 35.21 11.95 -7.62
CA TYR A 214 36.31 12.92 -7.46
C TYR A 214 36.05 14.17 -6.56
N TYR A 215 36.69 14.18 -5.39
CA TYR A 215 36.63 15.28 -4.43
C TYR A 215 37.42 16.52 -4.91
N VAL A 216 36.73 17.62 -5.23
CA VAL A 216 37.37 18.95 -5.39
C VAL A 216 37.19 19.75 -4.10
N PRO A 217 38.27 20.14 -3.39
CA PRO A 217 38.15 20.97 -2.19
C PRO A 217 37.54 22.34 -2.53
N GLY A 218 36.32 22.61 -2.04
CA GLY A 218 35.68 23.94 -2.14
C GLY A 218 34.26 23.99 -2.71
N GLN A 219 33.68 22.86 -3.13
CA GLN A 219 32.25 22.75 -3.44
C GLN A 219 31.48 22.11 -2.27
N ILE A 220 30.23 22.52 -2.07
CA ILE A 220 29.34 21.96 -1.05
C ILE A 220 28.84 20.63 -1.60
N SER A 221 29.54 19.52 -1.29
CA SER A 221 29.12 18.17 -1.65
C SER A 221 28.21 17.60 -0.56
N PRO A 222 26.93 17.33 -0.84
CA PRO A 222 26.15 16.37 -0.07
C PRO A 222 26.89 15.03 -0.12
N GLY A 223 27.29 14.49 1.03
CA GLY A 223 27.73 13.11 1.27
C GLY A 223 28.50 12.38 0.16
N SER A 224 29.80 12.17 0.35
CA SER A 224 30.60 11.23 -0.44
C SER A 224 30.08 9.80 -0.27
N VAL A 225 29.11 9.42 -1.09
CA VAL A 225 28.68 8.02 -1.24
C VAL A 225 29.87 7.26 -1.83
N ASN A 226 30.45 6.33 -1.08
CA ASN A 226 31.44 5.42 -1.63
C ASN A 226 30.70 4.41 -2.49
N TYR A 227 30.82 4.54 -3.81
CA TYR A 227 30.30 3.57 -4.75
C TYR A 227 31.47 2.93 -5.51
N ASN A 228 31.35 1.64 -5.83
CA ASN A 228 32.38 0.97 -6.63
C ASN A 228 32.09 1.15 -8.12
N ALA A 229 33.16 1.10 -8.91
CA ALA A 229 33.02 0.99 -10.35
C ALA A 229 32.25 -0.29 -10.70
N ASN A 230 31.31 -0.18 -11.64
CA ASN A 230 30.42 -1.23 -12.12
C ASN A 230 29.35 -1.72 -11.12
N GLU A 231 29.00 -0.93 -10.09
CA GLU A 231 27.83 -1.21 -9.24
C GLU A 231 26.67 -0.27 -9.59
N TRP A 232 25.47 -0.85 -9.73
CA TRP A 232 24.23 -0.10 -9.89
C TRP A 232 23.78 0.50 -8.56
N ILE A 233 23.37 1.76 -8.61
CA ILE A 233 23.05 2.58 -7.46
C ILE A 233 21.67 3.18 -7.66
N HIS A 234 20.72 2.83 -6.79
CA HIS A 234 19.44 3.50 -6.72
C HIS A 234 19.59 4.80 -5.95
N THR A 235 19.03 5.88 -6.46
CA THR A 235 19.04 7.20 -5.81
C THR A 235 17.63 7.72 -5.72
N LYS A 236 17.23 8.16 -4.54
CA LYS A 236 15.95 8.83 -4.29
C LYS A 236 16.19 10.20 -3.68
N VAL A 237 15.49 11.20 -4.21
CA VAL A 237 15.47 12.57 -3.69
C VAL A 237 14.05 12.94 -3.33
N ILE A 238 13.85 13.41 -2.10
CA ILE A 238 12.57 14.02 -1.67
C ILE A 238 12.83 15.51 -1.43
N PHE A 239 12.06 16.35 -2.10
CA PHE A 239 12.20 17.80 -1.97
C PHE A 239 10.88 18.45 -1.57
N ASN A 240 11.00 19.51 -0.79
CA ASN A 240 9.93 20.45 -0.52
C ASN A 240 10.58 21.84 -0.44
N VAL A 241 10.28 22.72 -1.38
CA VAL A 241 10.92 24.03 -1.50
C VAL A 241 10.46 25.03 -0.43
N SER A 242 9.35 24.72 0.27
CA SER A 242 8.95 25.45 1.48
C SER A 242 9.85 25.14 2.69
N SER A 243 10.53 23.98 2.68
CA SER A 243 11.62 23.66 3.58
C SER A 243 12.94 24.21 3.03
N PRO A 244 13.89 24.66 3.86
CA PRO A 244 15.22 25.05 3.41
C PRO A 244 16.10 23.84 2.99
N LYS A 245 15.62 22.62 3.22
CA LYS A 245 16.34 21.37 2.98
C LYS A 245 15.55 20.37 2.14
N TRP A 246 16.29 19.58 1.37
CA TRP A 246 15.84 18.38 0.65
C TRP A 246 16.55 17.15 1.22
N GLU A 247 16.08 15.96 0.87
CA GLU A 247 16.49 14.70 1.47
C GLU A 247 17.01 13.72 0.40
N LEU A 248 18.01 12.91 0.75
CA LEU A 248 18.68 11.97 -0.16
C LEU A 248 18.68 10.56 0.43
N TRP A 249 18.36 9.57 -0.40
CA TRP A 249 18.56 8.15 -0.14
C TRP A 249 19.38 7.53 -1.27
N ILE A 250 20.19 6.55 -0.93
CA ILE A 250 21.01 5.78 -1.88
C ILE A 250 20.86 4.31 -1.52
N ASN A 251 20.48 3.46 -2.48
CA ASN A 251 20.20 2.04 -2.27
C ASN A 251 19.27 1.81 -1.06
N GLU A 252 18.18 2.58 -1.02
CA GLU A 252 17.20 2.62 0.07
C GLU A 252 17.72 3.13 1.43
N GLU A 253 19.02 3.35 1.59
CA GLU A 253 19.62 3.90 2.80
C GLU A 253 19.53 5.42 2.80
N TYR A 254 18.99 5.98 3.88
CA TYR A 254 18.88 7.43 4.06
C TYR A 254 20.26 8.06 4.28
N VAL A 255 20.67 8.96 3.38
CA VAL A 255 21.99 9.62 3.39
C VAL A 255 21.95 10.95 4.16
N GLY A 256 20.81 11.65 4.15
CA GLY A 256 20.58 12.83 5.00
C GLY A 256 19.80 13.97 4.35
N LYS A 257 19.64 15.07 5.10
CA LYS A 257 19.03 16.33 4.61
C LYS A 257 20.07 17.39 4.29
N TYR A 258 19.94 18.00 3.14
CA TYR A 258 20.88 18.98 2.60
C TYR A 258 20.18 20.28 2.24
N ASN A 259 20.89 21.41 2.33
CA ASN A 259 20.35 22.68 1.85
C ASN A 259 20.33 22.68 0.31
N TYR A 260 19.40 23.43 -0.28
CA TYR A 260 19.47 23.75 -1.70
C TYR A 260 20.74 24.55 -2.01
N GLN A 261 21.35 24.29 -3.16
CA GLN A 261 22.38 25.15 -3.70
C GLN A 261 21.71 26.39 -4.30
N LEU A 262 21.91 27.54 -3.66
CA LEU A 262 21.19 28.77 -4.01
C LEU A 262 21.94 29.55 -5.09
N ASP A 263 21.21 30.04 -6.09
CA ASP A 263 21.76 30.97 -7.09
C ASP A 263 22.07 32.34 -6.47
N VAL A 264 21.26 32.73 -5.48
CA VAL A 264 21.43 33.94 -4.67
C VAL A 264 21.49 33.53 -3.20
N PRO A 265 22.57 33.88 -2.45
CA PRO A 265 22.68 33.53 -1.04
C PRO A 265 21.47 33.97 -0.21
N GLY A 266 20.79 33.02 0.44
CA GLY A 266 19.66 33.27 1.35
C GLY A 266 18.26 33.26 0.71
N VAL A 267 18.12 32.96 -0.58
CA VAL A 267 16.82 32.79 -1.24
C VAL A 267 16.63 31.33 -1.59
N ASN A 268 15.74 30.61 -0.89
CA ASN A 268 15.37 29.23 -1.25
C ASN A 268 14.73 29.18 -2.64
N PRO A 269 14.82 28.06 -3.37
CA PRO A 269 14.10 27.89 -4.62
C PRO A 269 12.59 28.05 -4.41
N THR A 270 11.90 28.62 -5.39
CA THR A 270 10.43 28.79 -5.35
C THR A 270 9.70 27.57 -5.88
N TYR A 271 10.35 26.82 -6.77
CA TYR A 271 9.93 25.53 -7.33
C TYR A 271 11.14 24.88 -8.03
N LEU A 272 11.08 23.57 -8.28
CA LEU A 272 11.97 22.83 -9.20
C LEU A 272 11.20 22.50 -10.49
N SER A 273 11.87 22.45 -11.63
CA SER A 273 11.23 22.30 -12.95
C SER A 273 12.09 21.57 -13.99
N GLY A 274 13.17 20.89 -13.60
CA GLY A 274 13.95 20.09 -14.53
C GLY A 274 15.04 19.27 -13.87
N MET A 275 15.56 18.29 -14.62
CA MET A 275 16.66 17.42 -14.24
C MET A 275 17.71 17.43 -15.34
N ILE A 276 18.98 17.58 -14.96
CA ILE A 276 20.15 17.59 -15.85
C ILE A 276 21.13 16.55 -15.34
N ILE A 277 21.64 15.71 -16.24
CA ILE A 277 22.65 14.69 -15.96
C ILE A 277 23.86 14.98 -16.84
N LEU A 278 25.05 15.08 -16.23
CA LEU A 278 26.28 15.34 -16.99
C LEU A 278 27.51 14.62 -16.43
N THR A 279 28.47 14.37 -17.31
CA THR A 279 29.82 13.91 -16.96
C THR A 279 30.69 15.08 -16.48
N GLY A 280 31.68 14.79 -15.64
CA GLY A 280 32.58 15.75 -15.01
C GLY A 280 33.36 16.66 -15.97
N ASN A 281 33.30 17.96 -15.71
CA ASN A 281 33.89 19.02 -16.53
C ASN A 281 35.31 19.40 -16.07
N ALA A 282 36.23 18.44 -15.98
CA ALA A 282 37.63 18.74 -15.66
C ALA A 282 38.55 18.13 -16.70
N ALA A 283 39.58 18.87 -17.15
CA ALA A 283 40.59 18.41 -18.13
C ALA A 283 41.34 17.08 -17.79
N SER A 284 41.13 16.50 -16.61
CA SER A 284 41.63 15.17 -16.20
C SER A 284 40.56 14.06 -16.21
N MET A 285 39.32 14.37 -16.61
CA MET A 285 38.13 13.51 -16.58
C MET A 285 37.65 13.24 -18.00
N TYR A 286 38.44 12.49 -18.75
CA TYR A 286 38.09 12.04 -20.10
C TYR A 286 38.20 10.52 -20.16
N ASP A 287 37.56 9.91 -21.16
CA ASP A 287 37.58 8.47 -21.47
C ASP A 287 36.93 7.58 -20.39
N TYR A 288 35.66 7.87 -20.07
CA TYR A 288 34.87 7.03 -19.15
C TYR A 288 33.38 7.02 -19.52
N SER A 289 32.65 6.09 -18.92
CA SER A 289 31.25 5.83 -19.20
C SER A 289 30.43 5.79 -17.93
N THR A 290 29.25 6.37 -18.00
CA THR A 290 28.23 6.27 -16.95
C THR A 290 26.89 5.89 -17.57
N PHE A 291 26.09 5.15 -16.83
CA PHE A 291 24.81 4.60 -17.23
C PHE A 291 23.74 5.08 -16.26
N VAL A 292 22.55 5.36 -16.78
CA VAL A 292 21.38 5.80 -16.00
C VAL A 292 20.17 5.03 -16.48
N ASP A 293 19.30 4.65 -15.57
CA ASP A 293 18.09 3.90 -15.88
C ASP A 293 16.92 4.29 -14.96
N ALA A 294 15.70 3.97 -15.41
CA ALA A 294 14.45 3.98 -14.64
C ALA A 294 14.21 5.24 -13.80
N ILE A 295 14.11 6.40 -14.45
CA ILE A 295 13.88 7.70 -13.79
C ILE A 295 12.39 7.88 -13.52
N GLY A 296 11.99 7.84 -12.24
CA GLY A 296 10.61 7.96 -11.78
C GLY A 296 10.31 9.31 -11.14
N PHE A 297 9.15 9.90 -11.46
CA PHE A 297 8.65 11.14 -10.87
C PHE A 297 7.34 10.92 -10.13
N SER A 298 7.25 11.32 -8.86
CA SER A 298 6.06 11.12 -8.02
C SER A 298 4.79 11.87 -8.46
N TRP A 299 4.85 12.60 -9.56
CA TRP A 299 3.74 13.39 -10.11
C TRP A 299 3.37 12.97 -11.53
N ASP A 300 4.02 11.93 -12.05
CA ASP A 300 3.52 11.18 -13.19
C ASP A 300 2.37 10.31 -12.70
N PRO A 301 1.14 10.46 -13.22
CA PRO A 301 -0.02 9.69 -12.78
C PRO A 301 0.12 8.18 -13.01
N ASN A 302 1.09 7.74 -13.82
CA ASN A 302 1.34 6.33 -14.12
C ASN A 302 2.52 5.74 -13.32
N TYR A 303 3.12 6.50 -12.40
CA TYR A 303 4.27 6.06 -11.59
C TYR A 303 3.97 6.21 -10.10
N ASN A 304 4.05 5.10 -9.35
CA ASN A 304 4.07 5.14 -7.89
C ASN A 304 5.51 5.18 -7.38
N VAL A 305 5.75 5.95 -6.32
CA VAL A 305 7.06 6.02 -5.67
C VAL A 305 7.48 4.62 -5.20
N GLY A 306 8.68 4.19 -5.56
CA GLY A 306 9.20 2.85 -5.29
C GLY A 306 8.97 1.82 -6.40
N ASP A 307 8.17 2.10 -7.43
CA ASP A 307 7.96 1.16 -8.55
C ASP A 307 9.27 0.81 -9.25
N ASN A 308 10.19 1.76 -9.36
CA ASN A 308 11.48 1.55 -10.01
C ASN A 308 12.52 0.83 -9.13
N LEU A 309 12.15 0.31 -7.96
CA LEU A 309 13.08 -0.37 -7.05
C LEU A 309 13.29 -1.84 -7.43
N HIS A 310 12.28 -2.44 -8.07
CA HIS A 310 12.29 -3.84 -8.46
C HIS A 310 11.90 -3.98 -9.94
N PRO A 311 12.54 -4.89 -10.68
CA PRO A 311 12.18 -5.13 -12.06
C PRO A 311 10.78 -5.78 -12.14
N SER A 312 10.02 -5.36 -13.15
CA SER A 312 8.60 -5.59 -13.34
C SER A 312 8.22 -7.08 -13.40
N HIS A 313 7.81 -7.58 -12.24
CA HIS A 313 6.51 -8.22 -12.15
C HIS A 313 5.52 -7.11 -11.75
N TYR A 314 4.24 -7.21 -12.13
CA TYR A 314 3.11 -6.36 -11.68
C TYR A 314 2.63 -5.24 -12.62
N THR A 315 1.31 -5.21 -12.80
CA THR A 315 0.51 -4.26 -13.59
C THR A 315 0.10 -3.05 -12.74
N ALA A 316 0.00 -1.88 -13.37
CA ALA A 316 -0.10 -0.52 -12.81
C ALA A 316 -1.34 -0.16 -11.94
N THR A 317 -1.82 -1.03 -11.04
CA THR A 317 -2.96 -0.71 -10.15
C THR A 317 -2.80 -1.21 -8.71
N GLN A 318 -1.59 -1.25 -8.15
CA GLN A 318 -1.39 -1.59 -6.73
C GLN A 318 -0.65 -0.47 -6.01
N ASP A 319 -1.35 0.19 -5.08
CA ASP A 319 -0.83 1.27 -4.23
C ASP A 319 0.11 0.68 -3.16
N PHE A 320 1.35 1.18 -3.08
CA PHE A 320 2.45 0.54 -2.31
C PHE A 320 2.76 1.16 -0.92
N GLU A 321 1.78 1.74 -0.23
CA GLU A 321 2.02 2.32 1.13
C GLU A 321 1.37 1.54 2.28
N GLN A 322 0.69 0.43 1.99
CA GLN A 322 0.18 -0.46 3.04
C GLN A 322 0.08 -1.90 2.54
N TYR A 323 1.15 -2.70 2.57
CA TYR A 323 0.97 -4.14 2.77
C TYR A 323 2.25 -4.82 3.27
N TYR A 324 2.14 -5.32 4.51
CA TYR A 324 2.80 -6.51 4.98
C TYR A 324 2.59 -7.63 3.94
N VAL A 325 3.62 -7.99 3.18
CA VAL A 325 3.55 -9.22 2.38
C VAL A 325 3.59 -10.38 3.36
N SER A 326 2.41 -10.89 3.75
CA SER A 326 2.31 -12.16 4.46
C SER A 326 2.75 -13.28 3.52
N VAL A 327 3.79 -13.99 3.91
CA VAL A 327 4.24 -15.16 3.18
C VAL A 327 3.31 -16.31 3.53
N LEU A 328 3.04 -17.19 2.56
CA LEU A 328 2.22 -18.37 2.74
C LEU A 328 2.73 -19.20 3.95
N GLY A 329 1.92 -19.28 5.03
CA GLY A 329 2.24 -20.07 6.24
C GLY A 329 2.36 -19.29 7.56
N ASP A 330 2.07 -17.98 7.56
CA ASP A 330 2.12 -17.14 8.76
C ASP A 330 0.74 -17.10 9.45
N TYR A 331 0.67 -17.47 10.74
CA TYR A 331 -0.56 -17.44 11.53
C TYR A 331 -0.59 -16.18 12.42
N PRO A 332 -1.59 -15.31 12.32
CA PRO A 332 -1.67 -14.08 13.11
C PRO A 332 -1.97 -14.39 14.59
N GLY A 333 -1.02 -14.11 15.49
CA GLY A 333 -1.13 -14.23 16.95
C GLY A 333 -0.44 -13.08 17.70
N THR A 334 -0.80 -12.84 18.96
CA THR A 334 -0.14 -11.83 19.84
C THR A 334 1.38 -12.05 19.93
N HIS A 335 1.79 -13.31 19.87
CA HIS A 335 3.18 -13.72 19.75
C HIS A 335 3.36 -14.51 18.45
N THR A 336 3.58 -13.79 17.35
CA THR A 336 4.17 -14.33 16.12
C THR A 336 5.69 -14.10 16.14
N PHE A 337 6.45 -15.06 15.61
CA PHE A 337 7.91 -14.97 15.57
C PHE A 337 8.44 -14.27 14.31
N THR A 338 7.54 -13.74 13.49
CA THR A 338 7.83 -12.95 12.30
C THR A 338 7.95 -11.49 12.67
N ASP A 339 9.17 -10.95 12.75
CA ASP A 339 9.59 -9.80 11.92
C ASP A 339 11.07 -9.41 12.17
N HIS A 340 11.69 -8.87 11.13
CA HIS A 340 13.03 -8.28 11.03
C HIS A 340 14.22 -9.24 11.04
N THR A 341 14.81 -9.46 9.86
CA THR A 341 16.24 -9.74 9.74
C THR A 341 17.04 -8.51 10.17
N ILE A 342 17.12 -8.25 11.47
CA ILE A 342 18.25 -7.50 12.02
C ILE A 342 19.47 -8.40 11.81
N GLN A 343 20.51 -7.87 11.19
CA GLN A 343 21.76 -8.60 11.02
C GLN A 343 22.22 -9.11 12.40
N SER A 344 22.37 -10.42 12.56
CA SER A 344 22.78 -11.02 13.84
C SER A 344 24.03 -10.32 14.39
N GLY A 345 23.92 -9.85 15.64
CA GLY A 345 24.97 -9.13 16.36
C GLY A 345 24.89 -7.60 16.36
N LEU A 346 23.87 -6.98 15.73
CA LEU A 346 23.62 -5.53 15.80
C LEU A 346 22.73 -5.18 17.01
N PHE A 347 23.13 -4.22 17.84
CA PHE A 347 22.39 -3.78 19.04
C PHE A 347 22.08 -2.28 18.94
N TYR A 348 20.82 -1.89 19.17
CA TYR A 348 20.38 -0.51 18.95
C TYR A 348 20.46 0.35 20.22
N GLY A 349 21.02 1.54 20.04
CA GLY A 349 21.07 2.63 21.01
C GLY A 349 21.17 3.96 20.27
N SER A 350 20.86 5.06 20.95
CA SER A 350 21.19 6.44 20.52
C SER A 350 22.55 6.54 19.81
N TYR A 351 23.51 5.71 20.25
CA TYR A 351 24.78 5.45 19.59
C TYR A 351 25.03 3.93 19.49
N ASP A 352 24.69 3.32 18.35
CA ASP A 352 24.93 1.90 18.01
C ASP A 352 26.16 1.67 17.09
N PHE A 353 26.92 2.73 16.84
CA PHE A 353 28.21 2.78 16.12
C PHE A 353 28.27 2.12 14.72
N ARG A 354 27.16 1.60 14.17
CA ARG A 354 27.12 0.94 12.85
C ARG A 354 27.44 1.87 11.68
N TYR A 355 27.19 3.16 11.88
CA TYR A 355 27.51 4.22 10.92
C TYR A 355 28.92 4.82 11.13
N GLU A 356 29.69 4.30 12.10
CA GLU A 356 31.06 4.71 12.34
C GLU A 356 32.04 3.86 11.52
N ASN A 357 33.10 4.49 11.00
CA ASN A 357 34.11 3.77 10.22
C ASN A 357 34.87 2.75 11.08
N VAL A 358 34.77 1.47 10.73
CA VAL A 358 35.52 0.38 11.36
C VAL A 358 37.04 0.62 11.21
N GLY A 359 37.76 0.57 12.33
CA GLY A 359 39.21 0.80 12.39
C GLY A 359 39.63 2.28 12.39
N ALA A 360 38.68 3.22 12.33
CA ALA A 360 38.98 4.63 12.54
C ALA A 360 39.26 4.89 14.02
N GLY A 361 40.46 5.39 14.32
CA GLY A 361 40.72 6.01 15.61
C GLY A 361 39.97 7.34 15.72
N TYR A 362 39.69 7.78 16.95
CA TYR A 362 39.07 9.05 17.33
C TYR A 362 39.24 10.22 16.32
N PRO A 363 38.19 11.01 15.99
CA PRO A 363 36.90 11.16 16.71
C PRO A 363 35.79 10.17 16.33
N ILE A 364 35.00 9.76 17.32
CA ILE A 364 33.74 8.99 17.17
C ILE A 364 32.58 10.00 17.30
N THR A 365 31.57 9.93 16.42
CA THR A 365 30.49 10.93 16.37
C THR A 365 29.76 11.03 17.71
N GLY A 366 29.53 12.27 18.20
CA GLY A 366 28.91 12.54 19.50
C GLY A 366 29.82 12.34 20.74
N TRP A 367 30.99 11.71 20.60
CA TRP A 367 31.90 11.45 21.72
C TRP A 367 33.17 12.34 21.67
N GLY A 368 33.38 13.15 22.71
CA GLY A 368 34.56 13.98 23.00
C GLY A 368 35.74 13.21 23.65
N GLY A 369 37.02 13.62 23.51
CA GLY A 369 38.13 13.10 24.33
C GLY A 369 39.18 12.21 23.62
N GLY A 370 40.26 11.83 24.31
CA GLY A 370 41.55 11.45 23.70
C GLY A 370 41.61 10.23 22.76
N SER A 371 42.66 10.22 21.92
CA SER A 371 42.96 9.39 20.72
C SER A 371 43.12 7.86 20.90
N TYR A 372 42.31 7.25 21.75
CA TYR A 372 42.45 5.85 22.18
C TYR A 372 41.13 5.06 22.20
N ALA A 373 40.12 5.55 21.47
CA ALA A 373 38.89 4.84 21.16
C ALA A 373 38.84 4.55 19.65
N GLU A 374 38.48 3.34 19.27
CA GLU A 374 38.27 2.89 17.89
C GLU A 374 37.00 2.04 17.82
N ILE A 375 36.30 2.06 16.69
CA ILE A 375 35.19 1.13 16.42
C ILE A 375 35.76 -0.12 15.75
N ILE A 376 35.40 -1.30 16.24
CA ILE A 376 35.78 -2.58 15.65
C ILE A 376 34.56 -3.31 15.13
N GLU A 377 34.76 -4.10 14.08
CA GLU A 377 33.66 -4.77 13.36
C GLU A 377 32.88 -5.73 14.24
N GLU A 378 33.56 -6.50 15.09
CA GLU A 378 32.92 -7.48 15.97
C GLU A 378 33.77 -7.78 17.22
N TRP A 379 33.10 -7.99 18.36
CA TRP A 379 33.69 -8.56 19.56
C TRP A 379 32.70 -9.45 20.32
N TYR A 380 32.95 -10.76 20.33
CA TYR A 380 32.09 -11.76 21.00
C TYR A 380 30.60 -11.62 20.63
N GLY A 381 30.31 -11.55 19.33
CA GLY A 381 28.96 -11.52 18.78
C GLY A 381 28.25 -10.16 18.81
N HIS A 382 28.87 -9.13 19.39
CA HIS A 382 28.46 -7.72 19.21
C HIS A 382 29.21 -7.12 18.03
N LYS A 383 28.50 -6.46 17.10
CA LYS A 383 29.06 -5.81 15.91
C LYS A 383 29.15 -4.30 16.11
N TYR A 384 30.12 -3.68 15.43
CA TYR A 384 30.40 -2.23 15.51
C TYR A 384 30.64 -1.77 16.94
N VAL A 385 31.59 -2.41 17.61
CA VAL A 385 31.83 -2.21 19.04
C VAL A 385 32.85 -1.10 19.28
N MET A 386 32.58 -0.20 20.23
CA MET A 386 33.58 0.76 20.69
C MET A 386 34.63 0.06 21.56
N LYS A 387 35.84 -0.09 21.04
CA LYS A 387 37.02 -0.59 21.76
C LYS A 387 37.87 0.56 22.28
N ARG A 388 38.29 0.45 23.54
CA ARG A 388 39.05 1.50 24.25
C ARG A 388 40.41 1.02 24.76
N THR A 389 41.50 1.66 24.33
CA THR A 389 42.89 1.26 24.66
C THR A 389 43.79 2.42 25.12
N GLY A 390 43.77 2.80 26.41
CA GLY A 390 44.76 3.73 26.99
C GLY A 390 44.24 4.56 28.17
N GLY A 391 45.11 5.39 28.78
CA GLY A 391 44.84 6.10 30.05
C GLY A 391 44.15 7.48 29.95
N SER A 392 43.69 7.91 28.77
CA SER A 392 42.91 9.15 28.60
C SER A 392 41.40 8.87 28.61
N TYR A 393 40.54 9.87 28.85
CA TYR A 393 39.08 9.70 28.85
C TYR A 393 38.42 9.97 27.49
N THR A 394 37.25 9.37 27.28
CA THR A 394 36.30 9.65 26.19
C THR A 394 34.94 9.97 26.83
N SER A 395 34.20 10.96 26.35
CA SER A 395 33.02 11.50 27.03
C SER A 395 31.94 11.94 26.06
N ASN A 396 30.67 11.62 26.35
CA ASN A 396 29.51 12.11 25.60
C ASN A 396 28.87 13.28 26.37
N PHE A 397 28.53 14.35 25.65
CA PHE A 397 27.87 15.54 26.22
C PHE A 397 26.43 15.62 25.72
N PHE A 398 25.51 15.92 26.61
CA PHE A 398 24.09 16.11 26.31
C PHE A 398 23.51 17.25 27.15
N ALA A 399 22.29 17.70 26.83
CA ALA A 399 21.60 18.73 27.61
C ALA A 399 21.40 18.27 29.06
N GLU A 400 21.39 19.20 30.03
CA GLU A 400 21.26 18.87 31.45
C GLU A 400 19.92 18.21 31.78
N GLN A 401 19.98 16.98 32.28
CA GLN A 401 18.84 16.14 32.62
C GLN A 401 18.64 16.06 34.12
N GLN A 402 17.41 16.34 34.58
CA GLN A 402 16.99 16.11 35.97
C GLN A 402 16.49 14.68 36.19
N SER A 403 16.03 14.02 35.13
CA SER A 403 15.52 12.65 35.16
C SER A 403 15.72 11.99 33.80
N GLY A 404 15.80 10.66 33.79
CA GLY A 404 15.86 9.87 32.56
C GLY A 404 16.50 8.50 32.76
N THR A 405 16.66 7.77 31.67
CA THR A 405 17.32 6.46 31.62
C THR A 405 18.53 6.52 30.71
N ILE A 406 19.63 5.92 31.16
CA ILE A 406 20.83 5.64 30.36
C ILE A 406 21.03 4.14 30.33
N GLU A 407 21.28 3.57 29.15
CA GLU A 407 21.59 2.16 29.02
C GLU A 407 22.69 1.88 27.98
N PHE A 408 23.46 0.81 28.18
CA PHE A 408 24.57 0.42 27.30
C PHE A 408 25.04 -1.01 27.58
N TRP A 409 25.69 -1.63 26.59
CA TRP A 409 26.40 -2.89 26.76
C TRP A 409 27.85 -2.65 27.18
N TRP A 410 28.35 -3.44 28.12
CA TRP A 410 29.73 -3.36 28.61
C TRP A 410 30.37 -4.75 28.69
N TYR A 411 31.49 -4.93 28.01
CA TYR A 411 32.38 -6.08 28.15
C TYR A 411 33.75 -5.66 28.65
N THR A 412 34.25 -6.37 29.67
CA THR A 412 35.65 -6.24 30.11
C THR A 412 36.31 -7.62 30.22
N PRO A 413 37.49 -7.84 29.63
CA PRO A 413 38.24 -9.08 29.78
C PRO A 413 38.83 -9.22 31.20
N HIS A 414 38.98 -10.45 31.67
CA HIS A 414 39.45 -10.79 33.02
C HIS A 414 40.95 -10.56 33.20
N ASP A 415 41.28 -9.41 33.77
CA ASP A 415 42.55 -9.17 34.45
C ASP A 415 42.29 -8.66 35.87
N LEU A 416 42.37 -9.56 36.85
CA LEU A 416 42.16 -9.25 38.28
C LEU A 416 43.27 -8.37 38.87
N SER A 417 44.32 -8.04 38.11
CA SER A 417 45.41 -7.17 38.58
C SER A 417 45.11 -5.68 38.45
N ASP A 418 43.97 -5.30 37.85
CA ASP A 418 43.71 -3.91 37.44
C ASP A 418 42.32 -3.37 37.89
N PRO A 419 42.25 -2.61 38.98
CA PRO A 419 40.99 -2.29 39.65
C PRO A 419 40.25 -1.02 39.16
N ASN A 420 40.43 -0.55 37.91
CA ASN A 420 40.12 0.86 37.58
C ASN A 420 39.52 1.10 36.17
N HIS A 421 38.43 0.44 35.80
CA HIS A 421 37.59 0.84 34.67
C HIS A 421 36.41 1.67 35.17
N PHE A 422 36.25 2.90 34.67
CA PHE A 422 35.24 3.83 35.16
C PHE A 422 34.26 4.25 34.06
N VAL A 423 32.97 4.19 34.40
CA VAL A 423 31.90 4.94 33.72
C VAL A 423 31.42 5.99 34.72
N ARG A 424 31.78 7.25 34.49
CA ARG A 424 31.45 8.38 35.37
C ARG A 424 30.30 9.19 34.79
N PHE A 425 29.36 9.52 35.66
CA PHE A 425 28.24 10.42 35.40
C PHE A 425 28.60 11.76 36.04
N GLU A 426 28.68 12.81 35.23
CA GLU A 426 29.27 14.08 35.64
C GLU A 426 28.38 15.26 35.24
N ASN A 427 28.46 16.32 36.05
CA ASN A 427 28.05 17.66 35.65
C ASN A 427 29.31 18.54 35.66
N PRO A 428 29.81 19.09 34.53
CA PRO A 428 31.02 19.90 34.49
C PRO A 428 31.05 21.07 35.49
N SER A 429 29.87 21.56 35.92
CA SER A 429 29.75 22.61 36.91
C SER A 429 30.00 22.14 38.35
N VAL A 430 29.89 20.83 38.63
CA VAL A 430 29.95 20.23 39.99
C VAL A 430 30.98 19.09 40.12
N GLY A 431 31.34 18.42 39.03
CA GLY A 431 32.24 17.27 39.00
C GLY A 431 31.52 15.93 38.79
N THR A 432 32.15 14.82 39.20
CA THR A 432 31.55 13.48 39.18
C THR A 432 30.47 13.38 40.24
N ILE A 433 29.26 12.99 39.82
CA ILE A 433 28.07 12.91 40.67
C ILE A 433 27.67 11.45 40.97
N GLY A 434 28.14 10.50 40.15
CA GLY A 434 28.09 9.06 40.39
C GLY A 434 29.04 8.32 39.44
N GLU A 435 29.52 7.14 39.83
CA GLU A 435 30.40 6.33 38.99
C GLU A 435 30.23 4.83 39.19
N PHE A 436 30.34 4.10 38.07
CA PHE A 436 30.60 2.67 38.08
C PHE A 436 32.09 2.41 38.04
N TYR A 437 32.57 1.49 38.89
CA TYR A 437 33.92 0.96 38.78
C TYR A 437 33.98 -0.54 39.06
N ILE A 438 34.99 -1.20 38.46
CA ILE A 438 35.19 -2.65 38.60
C ILE A 438 36.39 -2.92 39.51
N GLN A 439 36.19 -3.70 40.56
CA GLN A 439 37.26 -4.12 41.47
C GLN A 439 37.14 -5.62 41.79
N ASN A 440 38.25 -6.36 41.69
CA ASN A 440 38.30 -7.81 41.92
C ASN A 440 37.25 -8.60 41.11
N GLY A 441 36.92 -8.13 39.91
CA GLY A 441 35.94 -8.75 39.02
C GLY A 441 34.47 -8.47 39.35
N ASN A 442 34.19 -7.57 40.30
CA ASN A 442 32.84 -7.16 40.66
C ASN A 442 32.59 -5.70 40.26
N LEU A 443 31.35 -5.38 39.89
CA LEU A 443 30.90 -4.03 39.58
C LEU A 443 30.39 -3.32 40.84
N TYR A 444 30.89 -2.12 41.09
CA TYR A 444 30.50 -1.26 42.20
C TYR A 444 29.93 0.06 41.70
N TRP A 445 29.05 0.64 42.51
CA TRP A 445 28.56 2.02 42.37
C TRP A 445 29.10 2.89 43.50
N ASP A 446 29.64 4.06 43.16
CA ASP A 446 30.11 5.08 44.11
C ASP A 446 29.52 6.45 43.76
N SER A 447 28.95 7.12 44.76
CA SER A 447 28.43 8.49 44.65
C SER A 447 29.25 9.49 45.47
N SER A 448 30.49 9.15 45.80
CA SER A 448 31.51 9.95 46.49
C SER A 448 31.16 10.45 47.91
N SER A 449 30.02 10.03 48.46
CA SER A 449 29.54 10.40 49.82
C SER A 449 29.21 9.20 50.73
N VAL A 450 29.36 7.95 50.26
CA VAL A 450 29.04 6.71 51.00
C VAL A 450 30.05 5.60 50.63
N THR A 451 30.13 4.54 51.44
CA THR A 451 30.87 3.32 51.05
C THR A 451 30.33 2.74 49.74
N PRO A 452 31.18 2.40 48.76
CA PRO A 452 30.75 1.83 47.49
C PRO A 452 29.84 0.62 47.64
N VAL A 453 28.78 0.58 46.82
CA VAL A 453 27.77 -0.48 46.84
C VAL A 453 28.10 -1.52 45.79
N LEU A 454 28.14 -2.80 46.16
CA LEU A 454 28.27 -3.90 45.22
C LEU A 454 26.99 -3.99 44.38
N VAL A 455 27.11 -3.82 43.06
CA VAL A 455 25.98 -3.87 42.11
C VAL A 455 25.86 -5.26 41.50
N TYR A 456 26.98 -5.86 41.10
CA TYR A 456 26.98 -7.16 40.43
C TYR A 456 28.30 -7.90 40.65
N SER A 457 28.23 -9.21 40.88
CA SER A 457 29.41 -10.07 41.07
C SER A 457 29.82 -10.77 39.78
N ASN A 458 31.12 -10.96 39.54
CA ASN A 458 31.66 -11.61 38.33
C ASN A 458 31.29 -10.91 37.01
N PHE A 459 31.41 -9.59 36.97
CA PHE A 459 31.05 -8.73 35.82
C PHE A 459 32.04 -8.79 34.64
N ILE A 460 32.90 -9.81 34.56
CA ILE A 460 34.06 -9.86 33.64
C ILE A 460 33.97 -11.09 32.73
N ASN A 461 34.56 -10.99 31.54
CA ASN A 461 34.54 -11.96 30.43
C ASN A 461 33.20 -12.15 29.71
N TYR A 462 32.17 -11.38 30.04
CA TYR A 462 30.87 -11.44 29.37
C TYR A 462 30.38 -10.04 29.04
N TRP A 463 29.52 -9.94 28.03
CA TRP A 463 28.75 -8.74 27.77
C TRP A 463 27.66 -8.62 28.81
N HIS A 464 27.56 -7.46 29.44
CA HIS A 464 26.50 -7.14 30.39
C HIS A 464 25.74 -5.90 29.93
N HIS A 465 24.42 -5.97 29.98
CA HIS A 465 23.56 -4.81 29.76
C HIS A 465 23.46 -4.01 31.06
N VAL A 466 23.88 -2.75 31.02
CA VAL A 466 23.83 -1.84 32.16
C VAL A 466 22.76 -0.79 31.89
N ARG A 467 21.81 -0.64 32.79
CA ARG A 467 20.79 0.41 32.75
C ARG A 467 20.77 1.20 34.06
N LEU A 468 20.66 2.51 33.95
CA LEU A 468 20.58 3.46 35.03
C LEU A 468 19.36 4.36 34.83
N ASP A 469 18.40 4.28 35.74
CA ASP A 469 17.24 5.16 35.80
C ASP A 469 17.46 6.20 36.90
N PHE A 470 17.28 7.48 36.60
CA PHE A 470 17.39 8.53 37.60
C PHE A 470 16.22 9.51 37.57
N ASN A 471 15.85 10.00 38.75
CA ASN A 471 14.90 11.09 38.92
C ASN A 471 15.35 11.96 40.10
N GLY A 472 15.83 13.16 39.79
CA GLY A 472 16.60 13.99 40.69
C GLY A 472 17.86 13.26 41.17
N ASN A 473 18.03 13.16 42.50
CA ASN A 473 19.16 12.46 43.09
C ASN A 473 18.93 10.95 43.22
N ASN A 474 17.73 10.42 42.99
CA ASN A 474 17.46 9.00 43.15
C ASN A 474 17.93 8.24 41.92
N VAL A 475 18.62 7.12 42.12
CA VAL A 475 19.20 6.29 41.06
C VAL A 475 18.79 4.82 41.25
N GLY A 476 18.19 4.23 40.24
CA GLY A 476 17.95 2.79 40.12
C GLY A 476 18.90 2.18 39.09
N ILE A 477 19.61 1.11 39.46
CA ILE A 477 20.60 0.45 38.62
C ILE A 477 20.14 -0.97 38.31
N TYR A 478 20.19 -1.36 37.03
CA TYR A 478 19.81 -2.67 36.52
C TYR A 478 20.93 -3.29 35.71
N ILE A 479 21.26 -4.56 35.99
CA ILE A 479 22.20 -5.36 35.20
C ILE A 479 21.47 -6.56 34.61
N ASP A 480 21.62 -6.76 33.30
CA ASP A 480 21.02 -7.87 32.52
C ASP A 480 19.51 -8.03 32.75
N GLY A 481 18.81 -6.92 32.98
CA GLY A 481 17.37 -6.87 33.24
C GLY A 481 16.92 -7.39 34.62
N GLY A 482 17.81 -7.93 35.46
CA GLY A 482 17.45 -8.66 36.67
C GLY A 482 17.92 -8.10 38.02
N SER A 483 19.10 -7.45 38.10
CA SER A 483 19.66 -7.01 39.41
C SER A 483 19.36 -5.54 39.70
N TYR A 484 18.47 -5.25 40.66
CA TYR A 484 18.08 -3.87 41.07
C TYR A 484 18.84 -3.38 42.30
N VAL A 485 19.56 -2.27 42.18
CA VAL A 485 20.14 -1.53 43.31
C VAL A 485 19.63 -0.10 43.32
N ALA A 486 18.95 0.29 44.41
CA ALA A 486 18.56 1.67 44.66
C ALA A 486 19.70 2.43 45.36
N SER A 487 20.07 3.57 44.80
CA SER A 487 21.14 4.45 45.30
C SER A 487 20.80 5.92 45.05
N THR A 488 21.77 6.80 45.26
CA THR A 488 21.64 8.23 44.96
C THR A 488 22.89 8.79 44.29
N PHE A 489 22.72 9.86 43.49
CA PHE A 489 23.82 10.74 43.11
C PHE A 489 24.32 11.56 44.33
N ASN A 490 25.53 12.13 44.25
CA ASN A 490 26.10 12.97 45.31
C ASN A 490 25.22 14.20 45.59
N THR A 491 25.07 14.59 46.86
CA THR A 491 24.16 15.67 47.28
C THR A 491 24.64 17.04 46.80
N GLY A 492 23.87 17.67 45.88
CA GLY A 492 24.04 19.09 45.52
C GLY A 492 23.92 19.46 44.04
N THR A 493 23.37 18.60 43.18
CA THR A 493 23.49 18.76 41.72
C THR A 493 22.17 19.11 41.03
N SER A 494 22.26 20.01 40.05
CA SER A 494 21.20 20.50 39.18
C SER A 494 20.95 19.61 37.95
N GLY A 495 21.32 18.32 37.98
CA GLY A 495 21.14 17.39 36.86
C GLY A 495 22.44 16.81 36.28
N LEU A 496 22.31 15.85 35.36
CA LEU A 496 23.37 15.13 34.65
C LEU A 496 23.49 15.64 33.20
N ASN A 497 24.70 15.92 32.71
CA ASN A 497 24.89 16.39 31.32
C ASN A 497 26.13 15.80 30.62
N ARG A 498 26.85 14.88 31.28
CA ARG A 498 28.04 14.24 30.72
C ARG A 498 28.23 12.81 31.23
N ILE A 499 28.53 11.90 30.31
CA ILE A 499 29.06 10.56 30.62
C ILE A 499 30.54 10.53 30.24
N VAL A 500 31.38 9.94 31.09
CA VAL A 500 32.83 9.82 30.87
C VAL A 500 33.27 8.37 31.03
N LEU A 501 33.83 7.82 29.96
CA LEU A 501 34.50 6.52 29.93
C LEU A 501 35.99 6.73 30.15
N SER A 502 36.53 6.19 31.23
CA SER A 502 37.95 6.39 31.57
C SER A 502 38.55 5.17 32.27
N LYS A 503 39.88 5.04 32.18
CA LYS A 503 40.64 4.01 32.89
C LYS A 503 42.06 4.49 33.18
N SER A 504 42.80 3.76 34.01
CA SER A 504 44.19 4.11 34.38
C SER A 504 45.30 3.29 33.67
N THR A 505 44.97 2.30 32.81
CA THR A 505 45.96 1.34 32.27
C THR A 505 45.75 0.92 30.79
N SER A 506 46.47 -0.10 30.29
CA SER A 506 46.53 -0.50 28.87
C SER A 506 45.55 -1.60 28.42
N VAL A 507 44.77 -2.25 29.29
CA VAL A 507 43.90 -3.41 28.94
C VAL A 507 42.61 -2.98 28.22
N PRO A 508 42.26 -3.51 27.03
CA PRO A 508 41.08 -3.07 26.30
C PRO A 508 39.76 -3.41 27.02
N TYR A 509 38.78 -2.53 26.89
CA TYR A 509 37.39 -2.74 27.31
C TYR A 509 36.48 -2.20 26.21
N TYR A 510 35.25 -2.69 26.20
CA TYR A 510 34.37 -2.61 25.05
C TYR A 510 32.98 -2.15 25.47
N PHE A 511 32.40 -1.25 24.68
CA PHE A 511 31.02 -0.83 24.84
C PHE A 511 30.27 -0.90 23.53
N ASP A 512 28.98 -1.09 23.63
CA ASP A 512 28.09 -1.16 22.49
C ASP A 512 26.73 -0.53 22.86
N ALA A 513 26.03 -0.01 21.84
CA ALA A 513 24.67 0.51 21.90
C ALA A 513 24.38 1.42 23.12
N PHE A 514 24.93 2.64 23.17
CA PHE A 514 24.51 3.59 24.21
C PHE A 514 23.14 4.17 23.89
N GLY A 515 22.18 4.11 24.81
CA GLY A 515 20.83 4.66 24.68
C GLY A 515 20.48 5.67 25.78
N TYR A 516 19.75 6.73 25.39
CA TYR A 516 19.27 7.79 26.29
C TYR A 516 17.77 7.97 26.14
N SER A 517 17.00 7.96 27.24
CA SER A 517 15.54 8.11 27.18
C SER A 517 15.04 9.49 26.75
N TRP A 518 15.93 10.45 26.56
CA TRP A 518 15.64 11.83 26.15
C TRP A 518 16.21 12.15 24.77
N ASP A 519 16.67 11.13 24.05
CA ASP A 519 17.07 11.27 22.66
C ASP A 519 15.88 10.93 21.77
N ASP A 520 15.27 11.95 21.19
CA ASP A 520 14.16 11.88 20.24
C ASP A 520 14.61 11.98 18.78
N SER A 521 15.93 12.04 18.55
CA SER A 521 16.51 12.48 17.27
C SER A 521 17.33 11.42 16.54
N SER A 522 17.77 10.36 17.24
CA SER A 522 18.42 9.20 16.64
C SER A 522 17.43 8.28 15.92
N HIS A 523 17.95 7.41 15.04
CA HIS A 523 17.16 6.46 14.23
C HIS A 523 16.05 7.14 13.41
N ASP A 524 16.42 8.09 12.54
CA ASP A 524 15.50 8.71 11.58
C ASP A 524 14.33 9.48 12.21
N GLY A 525 14.53 10.06 13.40
CA GLY A 525 13.53 10.89 14.09
C GLY A 525 12.48 10.09 14.86
N ILE A 526 12.67 8.78 15.00
CA ILE A 526 11.84 7.88 15.83
C ILE A 526 12.20 8.04 17.31
N GLY A 527 13.44 8.45 17.60
CA GLY A 527 13.97 8.56 18.95
C GLY A 527 14.32 7.19 19.55
N TYR A 528 15.06 7.24 20.65
CA TYR A 528 15.40 6.07 21.45
C TYR A 528 14.28 5.76 22.46
N GLY A 529 13.49 4.72 22.19
CA GLY A 529 12.56 4.17 23.18
C GLY A 529 13.31 3.42 24.29
N VAL A 530 12.84 3.52 25.54
CA VAL A 530 13.48 2.82 26.66
C VAL A 530 13.18 1.31 26.57
N GLY A 531 14.00 0.55 25.84
CA GLY A 531 13.77 -0.88 25.61
C GLY A 531 14.46 -1.50 24.39
N TRP A 532 14.99 -0.70 23.46
CA TRP A 532 15.64 -1.16 22.21
C TRP A 532 16.92 -1.97 22.46
N ASN A 533 17.54 -1.84 23.63
CA ASN A 533 18.84 -2.41 23.93
C ASN A 533 18.80 -3.73 24.73
N ARG A 534 17.60 -4.31 24.91
CA ARG A 534 17.38 -5.51 25.76
C ARG A 534 17.63 -6.86 25.07
N ALA A 535 18.47 -6.94 24.03
CA ALA A 535 18.83 -8.22 23.40
C ALA A 535 19.96 -8.91 24.19
N ILE A 536 19.65 -9.93 24.99
CA ILE A 536 20.63 -10.59 25.87
C ILE A 536 21.61 -11.47 25.07
N ASN A 537 22.91 -11.14 25.17
CA ASN A 537 24.14 -11.92 24.96
C ASN A 537 24.14 -13.02 23.87
N ALA A 538 25.01 -12.82 22.87
CA ALA A 538 25.30 -13.76 21.79
C ALA A 538 26.10 -15.00 22.27
N TYR A 539 25.46 -15.91 22.99
CA TYR A 539 25.80 -17.33 23.02
C TYR A 539 24.52 -18.15 23.24
N GLY A 540 23.74 -18.32 22.16
CA GLY A 540 22.67 -19.31 22.06
C GLY A 540 21.31 -18.94 22.68
N GLN A 541 20.98 -17.65 22.81
CA GLN A 541 19.63 -17.21 23.17
C GLN A 541 18.94 -16.52 21.98
N VAL A 542 17.67 -16.87 21.78
CA VAL A 542 16.82 -16.49 20.64
C VAL A 542 16.61 -14.97 20.61
N THR A 543 16.73 -14.37 19.43
CA THR A 543 16.51 -12.95 19.13
C THR A 543 15.04 -12.54 19.35
N ARG A 544 14.80 -11.35 19.91
CA ARG A 544 13.48 -10.72 20.08
C ARG A 544 13.24 -9.71 18.93
N PRO A 545 12.09 -9.72 18.24
CA PRO A 545 11.71 -8.67 17.27
C PRO A 545 11.35 -7.31 17.93
N PRO A 546 11.43 -6.18 17.21
CA PRO A 546 11.44 -4.81 17.76
C PRO A 546 10.08 -4.17 18.08
N ASN A 547 8.92 -4.73 17.68
CA ASN A 547 7.63 -4.06 17.89
C ASN A 547 6.74 -4.81 18.90
N PHE A 548 6.72 -4.34 20.14
CA PHE A 548 5.77 -4.78 21.18
C PHE A 548 4.97 -3.57 21.68
N PRO A 549 3.62 -3.60 21.68
CA PRO A 549 2.82 -2.64 22.42
C PRO A 549 3.08 -2.82 23.93
N LEU A 550 3.12 -1.71 24.65
CA LEU A 550 3.27 -1.67 26.11
C LEU A 550 2.07 -2.34 26.81
N THR A 551 2.15 -3.64 27.04
CA THR A 551 1.56 -4.28 28.21
C THR A 551 2.67 -4.93 29.05
N THR A 552 2.46 -4.97 30.36
CA THR A 552 3.53 -4.68 31.34
C THR A 552 4.49 -5.81 31.71
N ARG A 553 4.56 -6.99 31.04
CA ARG A 553 5.49 -8.07 31.43
C ARG A 553 5.92 -9.00 30.26
N PRO A 554 7.20 -9.44 30.17
CA PRO A 554 7.73 -10.28 29.07
C PRO A 554 7.58 -11.80 29.28
N LEU A 555 7.53 -12.57 28.18
CA LEU A 555 7.80 -14.02 28.11
C LEU A 555 9.12 -14.33 28.84
N THR A 556 9.10 -15.21 29.85
CA THR A 556 10.29 -15.47 30.69
C THR A 556 10.68 -16.94 30.70
N LEU A 557 11.93 -17.25 30.31
CA LEU A 557 12.53 -18.59 30.36
C LEU A 557 13.18 -18.83 31.72
N PHE A 558 12.75 -19.85 32.49
CA PHE A 558 13.29 -20.14 33.82
C PHE A 558 13.61 -21.63 34.07
N ASN A 559 14.83 -22.08 33.74
CA ASN A 559 15.73 -22.87 34.64
C ASN A 559 16.98 -23.41 33.91
N ASP A 560 18.15 -23.14 34.51
CA ASP A 560 19.47 -23.76 34.41
C ASP A 560 20.08 -24.14 33.05
N LEU A 561 21.11 -23.40 32.59
CA LEU A 561 22.44 -23.92 32.19
C LEU A 561 22.63 -24.96 31.03
N ALA A 562 21.80 -25.03 29.99
CA ALA A 562 22.20 -25.72 28.74
C ALA A 562 21.64 -25.06 27.46
N PRO A 563 22.46 -24.37 26.64
CA PRO A 563 22.02 -23.64 25.43
C PRO A 563 21.55 -24.51 24.25
N ASN A 564 21.27 -25.80 24.44
CA ASN A 564 20.97 -26.75 23.35
C ASN A 564 19.48 -27.18 23.31
N ASN A 565 18.63 -26.66 24.19
CA ASN A 565 17.25 -27.13 24.39
C ASN A 565 16.21 -26.41 23.50
N PHE A 566 16.56 -25.32 22.82
CA PHE A 566 15.61 -24.51 22.05
C PHE A 566 16.20 -24.15 20.67
N GLU A 567 15.40 -24.30 19.60
CA GLU A 567 15.77 -23.93 18.23
C GLU A 567 14.54 -23.33 17.51
N MET A 568 14.70 -22.28 16.69
CA MET A 568 13.66 -21.86 15.75
C MET A 568 13.80 -22.64 14.43
N ARG A 569 12.69 -23.11 13.86
CA ARG A 569 12.67 -23.84 12.58
C ARG A 569 11.36 -23.60 11.83
N THR A 570 11.39 -23.70 10.51
CA THR A 570 10.19 -23.91 9.68
C THR A 570 9.76 -25.37 9.75
N TYR A 571 8.46 -25.66 9.97
CA TYR A 571 7.97 -27.04 9.99
C TYR A 571 6.56 -27.19 9.41
N GLY A 572 6.48 -27.63 8.15
CA GLY A 572 5.21 -27.77 7.42
C GLY A 572 4.72 -26.41 6.90
N TYR A 573 3.44 -26.10 7.12
CA TYR A 573 2.82 -24.80 6.79
C TYR A 573 2.93 -23.76 7.92
N HIS A 574 3.71 -24.03 8.98
CA HIS A 574 3.99 -23.09 10.07
C HIS A 574 5.42 -22.58 9.97
N ASN A 575 5.58 -21.27 9.80
CA ASN A 575 6.88 -20.58 9.77
C ASN A 575 7.31 -20.18 11.20
N ASP A 576 8.63 -20.09 11.44
CA ASP A 576 9.24 -19.58 12.68
C ASP A 576 8.77 -20.19 14.02
N VAL A 577 8.58 -21.51 14.09
CA VAL A 577 8.08 -22.17 15.32
C VAL A 577 9.16 -22.32 16.39
N ILE A 578 8.79 -22.17 17.67
CA ILE A 578 9.69 -22.51 18.79
C ILE A 578 9.71 -24.03 18.96
N ASN A 579 10.88 -24.65 18.76
CA ASN A 579 11.13 -26.05 19.07
C ASN A 579 11.69 -26.19 20.50
N VAL A 580 10.93 -26.80 21.40
CA VAL A 580 11.33 -27.08 22.78
C VAL A 580 11.79 -28.54 22.89
N ARG A 581 13.04 -28.74 23.34
CA ARG A 581 13.67 -30.04 23.51
C ARG A 581 14.16 -30.24 24.93
N ASP A 582 13.73 -31.33 25.55
CA ASP A 582 14.36 -31.78 26.78
C ASP A 582 15.61 -32.63 26.46
N LEU A 583 16.78 -32.15 26.89
CA LEU A 583 18.05 -32.88 26.79
C LEU A 583 18.51 -33.46 28.13
N ARG A 584 17.72 -33.33 29.20
CA ARG A 584 18.09 -33.76 30.55
C ARG A 584 17.19 -34.88 31.07
N VAL A 585 17.77 -35.72 31.91
CA VAL A 585 17.10 -36.85 32.59
C VAL A 585 16.64 -36.48 34.00
N THR A 586 16.94 -35.27 34.47
CA THR A 586 16.81 -34.86 35.89
C THR A 586 15.87 -33.68 36.14
N SER A 587 15.39 -32.99 35.10
CA SER A 587 14.48 -31.85 35.19
C SER A 587 13.85 -31.55 33.83
N GLY A 588 12.55 -31.28 33.78
CA GLY A 588 11.84 -30.84 32.57
C GLY A 588 12.28 -29.47 32.08
N THR A 589 12.00 -29.17 30.82
CA THR A 589 12.19 -27.86 30.18
C THR A 589 10.84 -27.16 30.08
N ASP A 590 10.75 -25.89 30.50
CA ASP A 590 9.51 -25.10 30.50
C ASP A 590 9.55 -23.83 29.65
N LEU A 591 8.37 -23.41 29.20
CA LEU A 591 8.07 -22.17 28.48
C LEU A 591 6.90 -21.46 29.18
N ARG A 592 7.02 -20.16 29.44
CA ARG A 592 6.00 -19.36 30.14
C ARG A 592 5.71 -18.03 29.47
N ASP A 593 4.43 -17.74 29.34
CA ASP A 593 3.89 -16.50 28.79
C ASP A 593 2.98 -15.78 29.79
N TYR A 594 3.30 -14.53 30.10
CA TYR A 594 2.62 -13.74 31.13
C TYR A 594 1.51 -12.89 30.52
N LEU A 595 0.27 -13.38 30.64
CA LEU A 595 -0.89 -12.78 30.00
C LEU A 595 -1.52 -11.62 30.80
N GLY A 596 -1.09 -11.43 32.05
CA GLY A 596 -1.64 -10.46 33.00
C GLY A 596 -2.91 -10.97 33.70
N ASN A 597 -3.23 -10.42 34.88
CA ASN A 597 -4.34 -10.90 35.71
C ASN A 597 -5.71 -10.72 35.03
N ARG A 598 -6.39 -11.83 34.72
CA ARG A 598 -7.73 -11.86 34.13
C ARG A 598 -8.67 -12.80 34.87
N THR A 599 -9.89 -12.33 35.12
CA THR A 599 -10.96 -13.14 35.71
C THR A 599 -11.78 -13.90 34.67
N THR A 600 -11.77 -13.45 33.42
CA THR A 600 -12.39 -14.10 32.26
C THR A 600 -11.58 -13.83 31.01
N GLY A 601 -11.61 -14.75 30.04
CA GLY A 601 -11.18 -14.49 28.67
C GLY A 601 -10.77 -15.77 27.93
N THR A 602 -10.17 -15.60 26.76
CA THR A 602 -9.86 -16.67 25.78
C THR A 602 -8.37 -16.69 25.46
N VAL A 603 -7.75 -17.87 25.47
CA VAL A 603 -6.35 -18.10 25.05
C VAL A 603 -6.32 -19.15 23.95
N GLU A 604 -5.57 -18.88 22.88
CA GLU A 604 -5.39 -19.75 21.71
C GLU A 604 -3.91 -19.98 21.41
N PHE A 605 -3.53 -21.20 21.01
CA PHE A 605 -2.16 -21.52 20.59
C PHE A 605 -2.09 -22.82 19.77
N TRP A 606 -1.04 -22.96 18.96
CA TRP A 606 -0.72 -24.21 18.26
C TRP A 606 0.38 -24.99 18.96
N ILE A 607 0.20 -26.29 19.11
CA ILE A 607 1.25 -27.18 19.62
C ILE A 607 1.41 -28.42 18.74
N ARG A 608 2.64 -28.81 18.46
CA ARG A 608 3.00 -30.05 17.77
C ARG A 608 3.88 -30.93 18.64
N PRO A 609 3.30 -31.93 19.32
CA PRO A 609 4.08 -32.98 19.98
C PRO A 609 4.88 -33.75 18.92
N GLU A 610 6.17 -33.99 19.12
CA GLU A 610 6.96 -34.77 18.14
C GLU A 610 6.71 -36.27 18.25
N SER A 611 6.36 -36.76 19.43
CA SER A 611 6.01 -38.16 19.67
C SER A 611 4.79 -38.27 20.57
N SER A 612 4.06 -39.40 20.47
CA SER A 612 2.93 -39.72 21.34
C SER A 612 3.32 -40.44 22.63
N ASP A 613 4.59 -40.84 22.78
CA ASP A 613 5.10 -41.56 23.94
C ASP A 613 5.83 -40.65 24.97
N GLN A 614 5.84 -39.34 24.73
CA GLN A 614 6.46 -38.34 25.58
C GLN A 614 5.41 -37.37 26.09
N PRO A 615 5.42 -37.02 27.39
CA PRO A 615 4.41 -36.12 27.90
C PRO A 615 4.68 -34.65 27.60
N ILE A 616 3.62 -33.86 27.63
CA ILE A 616 3.67 -32.40 27.64
C ILE A 616 2.59 -31.91 28.62
N ASN A 617 2.97 -31.04 29.54
CA ASN A 617 2.02 -30.39 30.44
C ASN A 617 1.72 -28.97 29.95
N ILE A 618 0.46 -28.53 30.08
CA ILE A 618 -0.01 -27.20 29.70
C ILE A 618 -0.88 -26.66 30.83
N TRP A 619 -0.58 -25.46 31.31
CA TRP A 619 -1.29 -24.79 32.41
C TRP A 619 -1.67 -23.36 32.04
N LEU A 620 -2.91 -22.97 32.35
CA LEU A 620 -3.29 -21.57 32.59
C LEU A 620 -3.37 -21.37 34.10
N ASN A 621 -2.44 -20.62 34.67
CA ASN A 621 -2.26 -20.56 36.13
C ASN A 621 -2.49 -19.15 36.69
N ASP A 622 -2.89 -19.09 37.97
CA ASP A 622 -2.91 -17.84 38.72
C ASP A 622 -1.49 -17.39 39.09
N GLY A 623 -1.36 -16.11 39.45
CA GLY A 623 -0.06 -15.49 39.68
C GLY A 623 0.70 -15.97 40.92
N ASP A 624 0.15 -16.90 41.71
CA ASP A 624 0.73 -17.33 42.98
C ASP A 624 1.81 -18.41 42.85
N GLY A 625 1.88 -19.06 41.68
CA GLY A 625 2.90 -20.04 41.33
C GLY A 625 2.66 -21.46 41.86
N THR A 626 1.47 -21.75 42.40
CA THR A 626 1.10 -23.08 42.89
C THR A 626 0.34 -23.89 41.82
N TYR A 627 0.61 -25.21 41.73
CA TYR A 627 0.03 -26.07 40.69
C TYR A 627 -1.47 -26.39 40.89
N VAL A 628 -2.04 -25.98 42.03
CA VAL A 628 -3.40 -26.35 42.45
C VAL A 628 -4.48 -25.40 41.93
N ASP A 629 -4.05 -24.30 41.32
CA ASP A 629 -4.85 -23.09 41.06
C ASP A 629 -4.88 -22.76 39.55
N SER A 630 -5.05 -23.81 38.70
CA SER A 630 -4.93 -23.70 37.24
C SER A 630 -5.98 -24.47 36.44
N VAL A 631 -6.15 -24.10 35.17
CA VAL A 631 -6.61 -25.03 34.13
C VAL A 631 -5.41 -25.86 33.71
N TYR A 632 -5.47 -27.19 33.85
CA TYR A 632 -4.35 -28.09 33.59
C TYR A 632 -4.72 -29.15 32.55
N LEU A 633 -3.99 -29.16 31.44
CA LEU A 633 -4.02 -30.18 30.41
C LEU A 633 -2.70 -30.96 30.38
N TYR A 634 -2.81 -32.26 30.12
CA TYR A 634 -1.69 -33.19 30.10
C TYR A 634 -1.77 -34.07 28.86
N LEU A 635 -0.82 -33.92 27.93
CA LEU A 635 -0.58 -34.89 26.88
C LEU A 635 0.27 -35.99 27.49
N GLY A 636 -0.28 -37.18 27.65
CA GLY A 636 0.37 -38.32 28.28
C GLY A 636 1.26 -39.10 27.32
N GLY A 637 2.32 -39.71 27.87
CA GLY A 637 3.20 -40.65 27.15
C GLY A 637 2.53 -41.97 26.75
N ASP A 638 1.22 -42.07 26.89
CA ASP A 638 0.37 -43.14 26.37
C ASP A 638 -0.41 -42.73 25.11
N GLY A 639 -0.12 -41.54 24.56
CA GLY A 639 -0.73 -41.00 23.34
C GLY A 639 -2.11 -40.39 23.55
N ASN A 640 -2.45 -39.99 24.78
CA ASN A 640 -3.75 -39.42 25.11
C ASN A 640 -3.63 -38.04 25.75
N ILE A 641 -4.52 -37.13 25.39
CA ILE A 641 -4.71 -35.82 26.02
C ILE A 641 -5.69 -35.99 27.18
N TYR A 642 -5.31 -35.49 28.34
CA TYR A 642 -6.09 -35.46 29.57
C TYR A 642 -6.30 -34.02 30.02
N ARG A 643 -7.36 -33.82 30.77
CA ARG A 643 -7.55 -32.62 31.61
C ARG A 643 -7.53 -33.04 33.07
N TRP A 644 -7.09 -32.17 33.97
CA TRP A 644 -7.17 -32.41 35.40
C TRP A 644 -8.41 -31.74 35.99
N ASP A 645 -9.20 -32.51 36.74
CA ASP A 645 -10.34 -32.04 37.51
C ASP A 645 -10.09 -32.33 39.00
N SER A 646 -10.25 -31.32 39.85
CA SER A 646 -10.04 -31.45 41.29
C SER A 646 -10.94 -32.50 41.97
N THR A 647 -12.05 -32.88 41.33
CA THR A 647 -12.99 -33.89 41.84
C THR A 647 -12.66 -35.31 41.38
N TYR A 648 -12.08 -35.49 40.19
CA TYR A 648 -11.93 -36.81 39.54
C TYR A 648 -10.50 -37.18 39.12
N GLY A 649 -9.53 -36.28 39.28
CA GLY A 649 -8.16 -36.45 38.77
C GLY A 649 -8.10 -36.30 37.24
N SER A 650 -7.14 -36.98 36.60
CA SER A 650 -6.94 -36.94 35.15
C SER A 650 -8.12 -37.57 34.40
N THR A 651 -8.85 -36.77 33.63
CA THR A 651 -9.97 -37.18 32.78
C THR A 651 -9.53 -37.19 31.32
N PHE A 652 -9.79 -38.29 30.62
CA PHE A 652 -9.47 -38.44 29.20
C PHE A 652 -10.24 -37.43 28.33
N VAL A 653 -9.55 -36.77 27.39
CA VAL A 653 -10.12 -35.82 26.42
C VAL A 653 -10.14 -36.43 25.02
N GLN A 654 -8.98 -36.77 24.46
CA GLN A 654 -8.86 -37.47 23.17
C GLN A 654 -7.48 -38.11 22.99
N SER A 655 -7.32 -39.04 22.05
CA SER A 655 -6.00 -39.55 21.64
C SER A 655 -5.28 -38.57 20.70
N PHE A 656 -3.95 -38.53 20.72
CA PHE A 656 -3.13 -37.72 19.82
C PHE A 656 -1.97 -38.53 19.21
N PRO A 657 -1.80 -38.58 17.87
CA PRO A 657 -0.53 -38.98 17.26
C PRO A 657 0.53 -37.88 17.39
N GLY A 658 1.79 -38.29 17.56
CA GLY A 658 2.95 -37.41 17.43
C GLY A 658 3.18 -36.95 15.99
N GLY A 659 3.88 -35.83 15.84
CA GLY A 659 4.23 -35.21 14.58
C GLY A 659 3.12 -34.40 13.91
N LYS A 660 1.99 -34.17 14.59
CA LYS A 660 0.83 -33.41 14.10
C LYS A 660 0.64 -32.12 14.92
N TRP A 661 0.28 -31.03 14.24
CA TRP A 661 -0.15 -29.76 14.86
C TRP A 661 -1.57 -29.87 15.41
N TYR A 662 -1.77 -29.30 16.60
CA TYR A 662 -3.06 -29.19 17.28
C TYR A 662 -3.31 -27.75 17.68
N HIS A 663 -4.47 -27.22 17.32
CA HIS A 663 -4.90 -25.89 17.76
C HIS A 663 -5.69 -26.02 19.06
N PHE A 664 -5.23 -25.38 20.13
CA PHE A 664 -5.91 -25.32 21.41
C PHE A 664 -6.58 -23.95 21.57
N ARG A 665 -7.84 -23.97 22.02
CA ARG A 665 -8.55 -22.77 22.49
C ARG A 665 -9.14 -23.05 23.85
N GLU A 666 -8.82 -22.21 24.82
CA GLU A 666 -9.31 -22.29 26.19
C GLU A 666 -10.03 -21.00 26.56
N GLU A 667 -11.30 -21.11 26.95
CA GLU A 667 -12.09 -19.98 27.46
C GLU A 667 -12.29 -20.20 28.96
N PHE A 668 -11.81 -19.30 29.80
CA PHE A 668 -11.88 -19.45 31.26
C PHE A 668 -12.76 -18.36 31.91
N ASN A 669 -13.33 -18.71 33.06
CA ASN A 669 -14.04 -17.81 33.94
C ASN A 669 -13.74 -18.18 35.39
N THR A 670 -12.81 -17.46 36.02
CA THR A 670 -12.37 -17.71 37.40
C THR A 670 -13.46 -17.40 38.42
N THR A 671 -14.38 -16.48 38.11
CA THR A 671 -15.53 -16.16 38.99
C THR A 671 -16.55 -17.29 39.04
N ALA A 672 -16.79 -17.94 37.90
CA ALA A 672 -17.63 -19.13 37.82
C ALA A 672 -16.88 -20.41 38.23
N GLY A 673 -15.54 -20.37 38.26
CA GLY A 673 -14.68 -21.53 38.51
C GLY A 673 -14.70 -22.53 37.35
N THR A 674 -14.96 -22.07 36.12
CA THR A 674 -15.18 -22.94 34.96
C THR A 674 -14.33 -22.56 33.74
N PHE A 675 -14.04 -23.52 32.87
CA PHE A 675 -13.43 -23.33 31.57
C PHE A 675 -14.04 -24.21 30.48
N ASN A 676 -13.96 -23.77 29.23
CA ASN A 676 -14.28 -24.54 28.04
C ASN A 676 -13.00 -24.80 27.25
N LEU A 677 -12.90 -25.95 26.57
CA LEU A 677 -11.74 -26.32 25.77
C LEU A 677 -12.19 -26.75 24.37
N TRP A 678 -11.55 -26.20 23.35
CA TRP A 678 -11.59 -26.70 21.98
C TRP A 678 -10.22 -27.20 21.55
N ILE A 679 -10.20 -28.30 20.78
CA ILE A 679 -9.00 -28.77 20.09
C ILE A 679 -9.35 -28.97 18.62
N ASP A 680 -8.57 -28.38 17.71
CA ASP A 680 -8.80 -28.36 16.26
C ASP A 680 -10.22 -27.86 15.91
N GLY A 681 -10.66 -26.80 16.59
CA GLY A 681 -12.01 -26.21 16.43
C GLY A 681 -13.16 -27.04 17.02
N VAL A 682 -12.90 -28.20 17.63
CA VAL A 682 -13.92 -29.05 18.26
C VAL A 682 -13.98 -28.80 19.76
N GLN A 683 -15.15 -28.42 20.29
CA GLN A 683 -15.35 -28.31 21.73
C GLN A 683 -15.24 -29.70 22.38
N LYS A 684 -14.23 -29.90 23.22
CA LYS A 684 -13.98 -31.14 23.97
C LYS A 684 -14.47 -31.06 25.41
N VAL A 685 -14.53 -29.86 25.98
CA VAL A 685 -14.95 -29.62 27.36
C VAL A 685 -15.91 -28.46 27.39
N THR A 686 -17.01 -28.65 28.11
CA THR A 686 -17.97 -27.61 28.45
C THR A 686 -18.06 -27.51 29.97
N ASP A 687 -17.94 -26.30 30.50
CA ASP A 687 -18.01 -25.99 31.94
C ASP A 687 -17.10 -26.88 32.81
N GLY A 688 -15.88 -27.14 32.34
CA GLY A 688 -14.88 -27.86 33.13
C GLY A 688 -14.48 -27.06 34.36
N LEU A 689 -14.24 -27.71 35.50
CA LEU A 689 -13.85 -27.01 36.72
C LEU A 689 -12.39 -26.56 36.64
N ILE A 690 -12.13 -25.30 36.96
CA ILE A 690 -10.78 -24.79 37.26
C ILE A 690 -10.33 -25.43 38.60
N GLY A 691 -9.02 -25.62 38.82
CA GLY A 691 -8.44 -26.32 39.98
C GLY A 691 -9.02 -25.95 41.36
N SER A 692 -8.82 -26.81 42.38
CA SER A 692 -9.42 -26.66 43.73
C SER A 692 -8.92 -25.49 44.57
N GLY A 693 -7.94 -24.76 44.06
CA GLY A 693 -7.44 -23.56 44.69
C GLY A 693 -8.32 -22.33 44.51
N ASN A 694 -7.92 -21.23 45.11
CA ASN A 694 -8.74 -20.01 45.17
C ASN A 694 -8.31 -19.09 44.03
N VAL A 695 -8.55 -19.54 42.78
CA VAL A 695 -8.13 -18.84 41.56
C VAL A 695 -8.86 -17.50 41.45
N ASP A 696 -8.19 -16.42 41.81
CA ASP A 696 -8.75 -15.08 41.73
C ASP A 696 -8.62 -14.51 40.31
N ALA A 697 -7.52 -14.78 39.61
CA ALA A 697 -7.30 -14.42 38.21
C ALA A 697 -6.24 -15.31 37.54
N ILE A 698 -6.44 -15.69 36.28
CA ILE A 698 -5.39 -16.28 35.43
C ILE A 698 -4.35 -15.20 35.11
N ASN A 699 -3.06 -15.55 35.17
CA ASN A 699 -1.95 -14.62 34.97
C ASN A 699 -0.92 -15.09 33.93
N TYR A 700 -0.74 -16.39 33.73
CA TYR A 700 0.21 -16.90 32.73
C TYR A 700 -0.16 -18.25 32.14
N LEU A 701 0.26 -18.47 30.88
CA LEU A 701 0.34 -19.76 30.21
C LEU A 701 1.69 -20.40 30.53
N TRP A 702 1.72 -21.67 30.88
CA TRP A 702 2.93 -22.42 31.20
C TRP A 702 2.88 -23.79 30.53
N ILE A 703 3.91 -24.13 29.77
CA ILE A 703 4.03 -25.42 29.08
C ILE A 703 5.37 -26.06 29.46
N ASP A 704 5.38 -27.35 29.81
CA ASP A 704 6.62 -28.07 30.11
C ASP A 704 6.68 -29.51 29.56
N THR A 705 7.89 -30.07 29.47
CA THR A 705 8.16 -31.42 28.97
C THR A 705 7.98 -32.56 30.00
N GLY A 706 7.41 -32.28 31.19
CA GLY A 706 7.18 -33.27 32.26
C GLY A 706 8.25 -33.33 33.37
N SER A 707 7.86 -33.80 34.56
CA SER A 707 8.72 -33.91 35.76
C SER A 707 9.56 -35.20 35.81
N PRO A 708 10.74 -35.21 36.47
CA PRO A 708 11.79 -36.22 36.28
C PRO A 708 11.51 -37.53 37.02
N GLY A 709 11.76 -38.66 36.37
CA GLY A 709 11.71 -39.97 37.03
C GLY A 709 12.10 -41.17 36.18
N ASP A 710 12.06 -41.06 34.84
CA ASP A 710 12.34 -42.18 33.95
C ASP A 710 13.10 -41.69 32.70
N PRO A 711 14.27 -42.28 32.36
CA PRO A 711 15.12 -41.84 31.24
C PRO A 711 14.51 -41.98 29.83
N ALA A 712 13.30 -42.52 29.70
CA ALA A 712 12.55 -42.55 28.44
C ALA A 712 11.84 -41.22 28.08
N TRP A 713 11.91 -40.19 28.94
CA TRP A 713 11.01 -39.02 28.93
C TRP A 713 11.68 -37.73 28.41
N LEU A 714 12.42 -37.81 27.30
CA LEU A 714 13.04 -36.64 26.65
C LEU A 714 12.02 -35.91 25.78
N GLY A 715 11.03 -35.27 26.40
CA GLY A 715 9.91 -34.59 25.72
C GLY A 715 10.36 -33.58 24.68
N ARG A 716 9.70 -33.59 23.52
CA ARG A 716 9.88 -32.59 22.47
C ARG A 716 8.54 -32.13 21.89
N TYR A 717 8.36 -30.83 21.83
CA TYR A 717 7.22 -30.20 21.17
C TYR A 717 7.63 -28.93 20.43
N MET A 718 6.81 -28.53 19.47
CA MET A 718 6.87 -27.23 18.84
C MET A 718 5.64 -26.41 19.23
N ILE A 719 5.79 -25.11 19.39
CA ILE A 719 4.70 -24.18 19.67
C ILE A 719 4.73 -23.01 18.69
N ASP A 720 3.55 -22.53 18.32
CA ASP A 720 3.35 -21.43 17.40
C ASP A 720 2.08 -20.63 17.75
N ALA A 721 2.03 -19.38 17.27
CA ALA A 721 0.89 -18.46 17.28
C ALA A 721 0.09 -18.47 18.59
N ILE A 722 0.66 -17.91 19.66
CA ILE A 722 -0.06 -17.72 20.94
C ILE A 722 -0.84 -16.39 20.84
N GLY A 723 -2.14 -16.42 21.10
CA GLY A 723 -3.02 -15.26 21.07
C GLY A 723 -4.07 -15.27 22.19
N TYR A 724 -4.53 -14.10 22.60
CA TYR A 724 -5.55 -13.97 23.65
C TYR A 724 -6.47 -12.77 23.43
N ASP A 725 -7.74 -12.89 23.82
CA ASP A 725 -8.82 -11.96 23.43
C ASP A 725 -8.80 -10.56 24.08
N TRP A 726 -7.81 -10.30 24.95
CA TRP A 726 -7.57 -8.98 25.54
C TRP A 726 -6.28 -8.32 25.06
N ASP A 727 -5.64 -8.87 24.04
CA ASP A 727 -4.66 -8.15 23.23
C ASP A 727 -5.43 -7.26 22.22
N PRO A 728 -5.22 -5.93 22.22
CA PRO A 728 -5.87 -5.01 21.27
C PRO A 728 -5.69 -5.36 19.80
N ASN A 729 -4.65 -6.15 19.45
CA ASN A 729 -4.28 -6.47 18.08
C ASN A 729 -4.61 -7.90 17.66
N TYR A 730 -5.35 -8.67 18.48
CA TYR A 730 -5.68 -10.08 18.22
C TYR A 730 -7.19 -10.32 18.27
N ASN A 731 -7.78 -10.91 17.22
CA ASN A 731 -9.15 -11.41 17.27
C ASN A 731 -9.17 -12.92 17.52
N VAL A 732 -10.12 -13.37 18.35
CA VAL A 732 -10.31 -14.81 18.60
C VAL A 732 -10.64 -15.53 17.30
N GLY A 733 -9.87 -16.57 17.00
CA GLY A 733 -9.98 -17.35 15.76
C GLY A 733 -8.96 -16.98 14.68
N ASP A 734 -8.20 -15.90 14.84
CA ASP A 734 -7.12 -15.50 13.93
C ASP A 734 -6.05 -16.59 13.83
N ASN A 735 -5.69 -17.21 14.96
CA ASN A 735 -4.79 -18.35 14.99
C ASN A 735 -5.31 -19.58 14.22
N ALA A 736 -6.61 -19.70 13.93
CA ALA A 736 -7.16 -20.87 13.25
C ALA A 736 -7.11 -20.79 11.71
N ASN A 737 -6.88 -19.60 11.12
CA ASN A 737 -6.81 -19.41 9.66
C ASN A 737 -5.56 -18.59 9.26
N PRO A 738 -4.61 -19.16 8.51
CA PRO A 738 -3.38 -18.48 8.07
C PRO A 738 -3.60 -17.47 6.91
N THR A 739 -4.83 -17.26 6.45
CA THR A 739 -5.15 -16.27 5.41
C THR A 739 -6.51 -15.64 5.66
N ASP A 740 -6.55 -14.31 5.61
CA ASP A 740 -7.77 -13.53 5.69
C ASP A 740 -8.73 -13.88 4.53
N LEU A 741 -9.86 -14.50 4.83
CA LEU A 741 -10.94 -14.77 3.87
C LEU A 741 -11.96 -13.63 3.82
N SER A 742 -11.76 -12.55 4.59
CA SER A 742 -12.71 -11.44 4.72
C SER A 742 -13.05 -10.81 3.37
N ALA A 743 -12.10 -10.74 2.42
CA ALA A 743 -12.36 -10.25 1.08
C ALA A 743 -13.45 -11.07 0.37
N LEU A 744 -13.36 -12.41 0.41
CA LEU A 744 -14.38 -13.29 -0.19
C LEU A 744 -15.71 -13.22 0.59
N GLU A 745 -15.66 -13.13 1.92
CA GLU A 745 -16.88 -13.01 2.74
C GLU A 745 -17.60 -11.67 2.50
N ASN A 746 -16.85 -10.58 2.29
CA ASN A 746 -17.37 -9.27 1.89
C ASN A 746 -17.97 -9.29 0.47
N ASP A 747 -17.44 -10.13 -0.42
CA ASP A 747 -17.94 -10.36 -1.78
C ASP A 747 -19.11 -11.37 -1.83
N GLY A 748 -19.73 -11.70 -0.68
CA GLY A 748 -20.96 -12.50 -0.60
C GLY A 748 -20.74 -14.01 -0.52
N TRP A 749 -19.52 -14.48 -0.27
CA TRP A 749 -19.25 -15.90 -0.06
C TRP A 749 -19.46 -16.33 1.40
N THR A 750 -20.09 -17.49 1.60
CA THR A 750 -20.29 -18.11 2.92
C THR A 750 -19.65 -19.49 3.00
N PHE A 751 -18.95 -19.78 4.10
CA PHE A 751 -18.22 -21.03 4.28
C PHE A 751 -18.91 -21.99 5.27
N GLU A 752 -19.17 -23.23 4.85
CA GLU A 752 -19.57 -24.34 5.73
C GLU A 752 -18.31 -25.06 6.25
N LYS A 753 -17.71 -24.54 7.32
CA LYS A 753 -16.53 -25.17 7.95
C LYS A 753 -16.93 -26.19 9.02
N SER A 754 -16.24 -27.32 9.04
CA SER A 754 -16.41 -28.38 10.04
C SER A 754 -15.06 -28.89 10.55
N PRO A 755 -15.02 -29.58 11.69
CA PRO A 755 -13.79 -30.20 12.19
C PRO A 755 -13.06 -31.05 11.14
N TYR A 756 -11.74 -30.86 11.07
CA TYR A 756 -10.85 -31.52 10.09
C TYR A 756 -11.12 -31.11 8.64
N THR A 757 -11.65 -29.91 8.43
CA THR A 757 -11.78 -29.31 7.11
C THR A 757 -11.35 -27.85 7.16
N SER A 758 -10.88 -27.29 6.05
CA SER A 758 -10.38 -25.93 6.00
C SER A 758 -10.41 -25.32 4.60
N ALA A 759 -10.51 -23.99 4.52
CA ALA A 759 -10.52 -23.24 3.27
C ALA A 759 -9.46 -22.15 3.30
N TYR A 760 -8.73 -21.99 2.18
CA TYR A 760 -7.62 -21.05 2.07
C TYR A 760 -7.50 -20.49 0.64
N ILE A 761 -6.89 -19.32 0.50
CA ILE A 761 -6.39 -18.86 -0.79
C ILE A 761 -4.94 -19.33 -0.93
N VAL A 762 -4.63 -20.03 -2.02
CA VAL A 762 -3.28 -20.58 -2.27
C VAL A 762 -2.82 -20.21 -3.68
N ASP A 763 -1.51 -20.14 -3.88
CA ASP A 763 -0.91 -20.12 -5.22
C ASP A 763 -0.73 -21.57 -5.72
N ASP A 764 -1.22 -21.86 -6.93
CA ASP A 764 -1.08 -23.18 -7.55
C ASP A 764 0.21 -23.32 -8.39
N GLY A 765 0.97 -22.23 -8.57
CA GLY A 765 2.35 -22.21 -9.08
C GLY A 765 2.56 -22.63 -10.53
N ILE A 766 1.50 -22.90 -11.29
CA ILE A 766 1.61 -23.40 -12.67
C ILE A 766 0.91 -22.51 -13.70
N ARG A 767 -0.23 -21.88 -13.37
CA ARG A 767 -1.00 -20.93 -14.24
C ARG A 767 -2.02 -20.05 -13.50
N HIS A 768 -2.48 -20.48 -12.32
CA HIS A 768 -3.49 -19.80 -11.52
C HIS A 768 -2.84 -19.36 -10.20
N ASN A 769 -2.68 -18.05 -9.99
CA ASN A 769 -1.83 -17.50 -8.92
C ASN A 769 -2.57 -17.32 -7.59
N LYS A 770 -3.89 -17.14 -7.61
CA LYS A 770 -4.73 -17.04 -6.42
C LYS A 770 -5.96 -17.93 -6.60
N VAL A 771 -5.98 -19.08 -5.95
CA VAL A 771 -7.09 -20.05 -6.07
C VAL A 771 -7.68 -20.37 -4.72
N LEU A 772 -9.00 -20.54 -4.67
CA LEU A 772 -9.67 -21.00 -3.46
C LEU A 772 -9.49 -22.51 -3.33
N LYS A 773 -8.81 -22.96 -2.28
CA LYS A 773 -8.65 -24.37 -1.90
C LYS A 773 -9.60 -24.72 -0.75
N LEU A 774 -10.36 -25.80 -0.91
CA LEU A 774 -11.13 -26.46 0.14
C LEU A 774 -10.47 -27.81 0.46
N GLU A 775 -9.94 -27.95 1.66
CA GLU A 775 -9.26 -29.15 2.17
C GLU A 775 -10.21 -29.93 3.10
N ASP A 776 -10.39 -31.22 2.81
CA ASP A 776 -11.27 -32.10 3.58
C ASP A 776 -10.52 -33.34 4.07
N ASP A 777 -10.20 -33.32 5.36
CA ASP A 777 -9.62 -34.43 6.10
C ASP A 777 -10.65 -35.14 7.02
N SER A 778 -11.94 -34.81 6.88
CA SER A 778 -13.01 -35.33 7.73
C SER A 778 -13.66 -36.59 7.17
N LEU A 779 -13.74 -37.65 7.98
CA LEU A 779 -14.50 -38.86 7.63
C LEU A 779 -16.00 -38.73 7.90
N THR A 780 -16.44 -37.66 8.55
CA THR A 780 -17.83 -37.53 9.03
C THR A 780 -18.48 -36.21 8.67
N GLN A 781 -17.70 -35.23 8.23
CA GLN A 781 -18.19 -33.93 7.81
C GLN A 781 -17.76 -33.65 6.36
N LYS A 782 -18.16 -32.49 5.85
CA LYS A 782 -17.76 -31.94 4.56
C LYS A 782 -17.32 -30.49 4.79
N ILE A 783 -16.65 -29.92 3.80
CA ILE A 783 -16.50 -28.46 3.67
C ILE A 783 -17.25 -27.98 2.45
N GLY A 784 -17.83 -26.80 2.55
CA GLY A 784 -18.46 -26.15 1.42
C GLY A 784 -18.29 -24.65 1.43
N VAL A 785 -18.52 -24.05 0.27
CA VAL A 785 -18.55 -22.62 0.07
C VAL A 785 -19.72 -22.27 -0.85
N THR A 786 -20.49 -21.26 -0.49
CA THR A 786 -21.68 -20.79 -1.22
C THR A 786 -21.51 -19.33 -1.60
N ASN A 787 -21.88 -18.97 -2.83
CA ASN A 787 -22.12 -17.60 -3.23
C ASN A 787 -23.63 -17.44 -3.49
N ASP A 788 -24.28 -16.62 -2.68
CA ASP A 788 -25.71 -16.32 -2.82
C ASP A 788 -25.89 -15.15 -3.80
N PHE A 789 -26.74 -15.32 -4.80
CA PHE A 789 -26.99 -14.27 -5.78
C PHE A 789 -27.87 -13.18 -5.17
N GLU A 790 -27.58 -11.90 -5.46
CA GLU A 790 -28.36 -10.77 -4.95
C GLU A 790 -29.86 -10.86 -5.29
N SER A 791 -30.16 -11.48 -6.44
CA SER A 791 -31.53 -11.82 -6.84
C SER A 791 -31.57 -13.15 -7.60
N GLY A 792 -32.70 -13.85 -7.48
CA GLY A 792 -32.91 -15.11 -8.18
C GLY A 792 -32.91 -14.94 -9.71
N GLN A 793 -32.15 -15.78 -10.39
CA GLN A 793 -31.92 -15.71 -11.83
C GLN A 793 -32.83 -16.66 -12.61
N ILE A 794 -33.56 -16.12 -13.60
CA ILE A 794 -34.48 -16.91 -14.44
C ILE A 794 -33.74 -17.59 -15.61
N ASN A 795 -32.68 -16.98 -16.10
CA ASN A 795 -31.78 -17.52 -17.12
C ASN A 795 -30.41 -16.86 -16.97
N GLY A 796 -29.36 -17.52 -17.42
CA GLY A 796 -28.02 -16.96 -17.37
C GLY A 796 -26.94 -17.99 -17.65
N THR A 797 -25.69 -17.57 -17.50
CA THR A 797 -24.51 -18.42 -17.61
C THR A 797 -23.67 -18.32 -16.35
N ILE A 798 -23.19 -19.46 -15.87
CA ILE A 798 -22.22 -19.58 -14.77
C ILE A 798 -20.97 -20.24 -15.35
N GLU A 799 -19.82 -19.63 -15.18
CA GLU A 799 -18.53 -20.04 -15.74
C GLU A 799 -17.48 -20.07 -14.64
N PHE A 800 -16.68 -21.14 -14.57
CA PHE A 800 -15.64 -21.29 -13.54
C PHE A 800 -14.58 -22.32 -13.92
N TRP A 801 -13.41 -22.22 -13.28
CA TRP A 801 -12.37 -23.23 -13.32
C TRP A 801 -12.41 -24.10 -12.06
N ALA A 802 -12.23 -25.41 -12.24
CA ALA A 802 -12.24 -26.36 -11.14
C ALA A 802 -11.15 -27.42 -11.26
N LYS A 803 -10.58 -27.79 -10.12
CA LYS A 803 -9.59 -28.89 -10.00
C LYS A 803 -9.84 -29.66 -8.70
N ALA A 804 -9.49 -30.94 -8.68
CA ALA A 804 -9.49 -31.74 -7.45
C ALA A 804 -8.18 -32.52 -7.31
N SER A 805 -7.64 -32.60 -6.10
CA SER A 805 -6.41 -33.39 -5.84
C SER A 805 -6.66 -34.89 -5.89
N ASN A 806 -7.91 -35.33 -5.76
CA ASN A 806 -8.32 -36.72 -5.90
C ASN A 806 -9.69 -36.88 -6.55
N VAL A 807 -9.72 -37.12 -7.86
CA VAL A 807 -10.95 -37.40 -8.63
C VAL A 807 -11.58 -38.77 -8.33
N GLY A 808 -10.97 -39.59 -7.48
CA GLY A 808 -11.59 -40.81 -6.93
C GLY A 808 -12.51 -40.54 -5.74
N ARG A 809 -12.42 -39.35 -5.14
CA ARG A 809 -13.36 -38.82 -4.15
C ARG A 809 -14.38 -37.91 -4.86
N GLU A 810 -15.49 -37.62 -4.19
CA GLU A 810 -16.61 -36.86 -4.78
C GLU A 810 -16.51 -35.38 -4.44
N SER A 811 -16.44 -34.52 -5.45
CA SER A 811 -16.54 -33.06 -5.31
C SER A 811 -17.82 -32.60 -6.01
N PHE A 812 -18.63 -31.76 -5.36
CA PHE A 812 -19.90 -31.28 -5.89
C PHE A 812 -19.82 -29.81 -6.27
N TYR A 813 -20.42 -29.48 -7.41
CA TYR A 813 -20.69 -28.11 -7.87
C TYR A 813 -22.19 -28.04 -8.16
N LYS A 814 -22.89 -27.21 -7.40
CA LYS A 814 -24.35 -27.21 -7.31
C LYS A 814 -24.88 -25.81 -7.54
N ILE A 815 -26.03 -25.72 -8.20
CA ILE A 815 -26.80 -24.48 -8.30
C ILE A 815 -28.16 -24.72 -7.68
N THR A 816 -28.48 -23.95 -6.65
CA THR A 816 -29.71 -24.13 -5.88
C THR A 816 -30.79 -23.16 -6.33
N ASN A 817 -32.06 -23.54 -6.15
CA ASN A 817 -33.20 -22.69 -6.51
C ASN A 817 -33.77 -21.95 -5.30
N GLN A 818 -34.85 -21.18 -5.52
CA GLN A 818 -35.55 -20.41 -4.50
C GLN A 818 -36.09 -21.20 -3.30
N ALA A 819 -36.10 -22.53 -3.36
CA ALA A 819 -36.48 -23.41 -2.25
C ALA A 819 -35.27 -24.07 -1.56
N GLY A 820 -34.04 -23.67 -1.92
CA GLY A 820 -32.80 -24.29 -1.46
C GLY A 820 -32.54 -25.69 -2.03
N ALA A 821 -33.22 -26.07 -3.13
CA ALA A 821 -33.05 -27.39 -3.74
C ALA A 821 -32.02 -27.36 -4.87
N ASP A 822 -31.13 -28.37 -4.89
CA ASP A 822 -30.07 -28.58 -5.91
C ASP A 822 -30.67 -28.80 -7.32
N SER A 823 -30.88 -27.73 -8.09
CA SER A 823 -31.54 -27.81 -9.41
C SER A 823 -30.57 -28.24 -10.51
N ILE A 824 -29.31 -27.81 -10.42
CA ILE A 824 -28.22 -28.29 -11.28
C ILE A 824 -27.14 -28.89 -10.39
N VAL A 825 -26.62 -30.06 -10.75
CA VAL A 825 -25.58 -30.77 -9.99
C VAL A 825 -24.56 -31.38 -10.94
N ILE A 826 -23.31 -30.96 -10.76
CA ILE A 826 -22.13 -31.48 -11.42
C ILE A 826 -21.21 -32.08 -10.34
N ARG A 827 -20.47 -33.14 -10.67
CA ARG A 827 -19.48 -33.72 -9.76
C ARG A 827 -18.30 -34.37 -10.45
N PHE A 828 -17.16 -34.31 -9.77
CA PHE A 828 -16.01 -35.15 -10.07
C PHE A 828 -16.12 -36.42 -9.23
N GLU A 829 -16.16 -37.60 -9.85
CA GLU A 829 -16.31 -38.87 -9.14
C GLU A 829 -15.72 -40.03 -9.93
N GLY A 830 -14.92 -40.88 -9.29
CA GLY A 830 -14.40 -42.11 -9.89
C GLY A 830 -13.59 -41.87 -11.18
N SER A 831 -12.83 -40.76 -11.22
CA SER A 831 -12.09 -40.28 -12.40
C SER A 831 -12.97 -39.92 -13.59
N THR A 832 -14.23 -39.54 -13.34
CA THR A 832 -15.18 -39.10 -14.36
C THR A 832 -15.87 -37.81 -13.97
N PHE A 833 -16.13 -36.97 -14.98
CA PHE A 833 -17.03 -35.83 -14.92
C PHE A 833 -18.47 -36.32 -15.07
N ARG A 834 -19.35 -35.94 -14.13
CA ARG A 834 -20.74 -36.40 -14.09
C ARG A 834 -21.70 -35.25 -13.80
N TYR A 835 -22.90 -35.32 -14.36
CA TYR A 835 -23.98 -34.37 -14.12
C TYR A 835 -25.34 -35.07 -14.02
N TYR A 836 -26.33 -34.38 -13.47
CA TYR A 836 -27.72 -34.86 -13.42
C TYR A 836 -28.53 -34.39 -14.62
N ASN A 837 -29.33 -35.28 -15.22
CA ASN A 837 -30.23 -34.97 -16.34
C ASN A 837 -31.72 -35.05 -15.98
N GLY A 838 -32.08 -34.57 -14.79
CA GLY A 838 -33.44 -34.56 -14.26
C GLY A 838 -33.84 -35.79 -13.45
N SER A 839 -33.19 -36.95 -13.63
CA SER A 839 -33.46 -38.12 -12.78
C SER A 839 -32.27 -39.06 -12.58
N THR A 840 -31.35 -39.12 -13.54
CA THR A 840 -30.17 -39.99 -13.49
C THR A 840 -28.89 -39.18 -13.53
N LEU A 841 -27.85 -39.75 -12.93
CA LEU A 841 -26.50 -39.24 -13.06
C LEU A 841 -25.87 -39.84 -14.32
N ILE A 842 -25.43 -38.99 -15.24
CA ILE A 842 -24.81 -39.39 -16.50
C ILE A 842 -23.29 -39.33 -16.37
N ILE A 843 -22.60 -40.31 -16.97
CA ILE A 843 -21.14 -40.39 -17.05
C ILE A 843 -20.74 -39.93 -18.44
N ASP A 844 -19.93 -38.89 -18.51
CA ASP A 844 -19.61 -38.28 -19.80
C ASP A 844 -18.13 -38.37 -20.15
N GLN A 845 -17.26 -37.68 -19.39
CA GLN A 845 -15.85 -37.55 -19.76
C GLN A 845 -14.90 -38.04 -18.65
N LYS A 846 -13.75 -38.61 -19.04
CA LYS A 846 -12.68 -38.94 -18.09
C LYS A 846 -11.97 -37.68 -17.66
N ILE A 847 -11.67 -37.59 -16.37
CA ILE A 847 -10.91 -36.51 -15.76
C ILE A 847 -9.74 -37.07 -14.94
N SER A 848 -8.68 -36.28 -14.78
CA SER A 848 -7.49 -36.59 -14.00
C SER A 848 -7.40 -35.71 -12.76
N ALA A 849 -6.81 -36.24 -11.69
CA ALA A 849 -6.46 -35.45 -10.52
C ALA A 849 -5.45 -34.35 -10.89
N ASN A 850 -5.46 -33.25 -10.14
CA ASN A 850 -4.57 -32.10 -10.31
C ASN A 850 -4.59 -31.51 -11.74
N THR A 851 -5.73 -31.58 -12.41
CA THR A 851 -5.94 -30.97 -13.73
C THR A 851 -7.07 -29.95 -13.64
N TRP A 852 -6.82 -28.73 -14.13
CA TRP A 852 -7.82 -27.68 -14.24
C TRP A 852 -8.78 -27.96 -15.39
N TYR A 853 -10.07 -27.81 -15.10
CA TYR A 853 -11.16 -27.95 -16.07
C TYR A 853 -12.00 -26.68 -16.07
N HIS A 854 -12.23 -26.16 -17.27
CA HIS A 854 -13.12 -25.02 -17.49
C HIS A 854 -14.55 -25.52 -17.66
N ILE A 855 -15.49 -25.05 -16.84
CA ILE A 855 -16.87 -25.50 -16.82
C ILE A 855 -17.79 -24.30 -17.10
N VAL A 856 -18.70 -24.46 -18.07
CA VAL A 856 -19.70 -23.44 -18.40
C VAL A 856 -21.09 -24.06 -18.34
N ILE A 857 -22.02 -23.38 -17.68
CA ILE A 857 -23.41 -23.80 -17.49
C ILE A 857 -24.32 -22.70 -17.99
N VAL A 858 -25.07 -22.95 -19.07
CA VAL A 858 -26.06 -22.00 -19.60
C VAL A 858 -27.44 -22.50 -19.23
N PHE A 859 -28.18 -21.81 -18.35
CA PHE A 859 -29.44 -22.31 -17.80
C PHE A 859 -30.66 -21.45 -18.16
N ASN A 860 -31.83 -22.07 -18.12
CA ASN A 860 -33.12 -21.43 -18.32
C ASN A 860 -34.21 -22.08 -17.45
N CYS A 861 -34.67 -21.36 -16.43
CA CYS A 861 -35.71 -21.77 -15.49
C CYS A 861 -37.11 -21.82 -16.13
N VAL A 862 -37.33 -21.16 -17.28
CA VAL A 862 -38.63 -21.25 -17.99
C VAL A 862 -38.82 -22.61 -18.63
N THR A 863 -37.73 -23.20 -19.13
CA THR A 863 -37.72 -24.54 -19.71
C THR A 863 -37.30 -25.62 -18.73
N ASP A 864 -36.81 -25.24 -17.54
CA ASP A 864 -36.16 -26.13 -16.57
C ASP A 864 -35.01 -26.93 -17.21
N THR A 865 -34.22 -26.27 -18.06
CA THR A 865 -33.09 -26.89 -18.77
C THR A 865 -31.79 -26.11 -18.66
N PHE A 866 -30.66 -26.80 -18.84
CA PHE A 866 -29.34 -26.19 -19.00
C PHE A 866 -28.51 -26.88 -20.09
N ASP A 867 -27.60 -26.14 -20.70
CA ASP A 867 -26.50 -26.65 -21.51
C ASP A 867 -25.23 -26.70 -20.67
N LEU A 868 -24.42 -27.73 -20.89
CA LEU A 868 -23.18 -27.94 -20.14
C LEU A 868 -21.98 -28.01 -21.09
N TYR A 869 -20.92 -27.29 -20.77
CA TYR A 869 -19.65 -27.32 -21.50
C TYR A 869 -18.50 -27.68 -20.58
N LEU A 870 -17.55 -28.47 -21.10
CA LEU A 870 -16.30 -28.82 -20.42
C LEU A 870 -15.12 -28.51 -21.35
N ASN A 871 -14.21 -27.65 -20.91
CA ASN A 871 -13.09 -27.13 -21.71
C ASN A 871 -13.53 -26.53 -23.05
N GLY A 872 -14.64 -25.80 -23.04
CA GLY A 872 -15.25 -25.17 -24.24
C GLY A 872 -15.95 -26.15 -25.19
N ILE A 873 -16.03 -27.43 -24.86
CA ILE A 873 -16.73 -28.45 -25.67
C ILE A 873 -18.12 -28.68 -25.07
N LEU A 874 -19.17 -28.58 -25.89
CA LEU A 874 -20.54 -28.92 -25.49
C LEU A 874 -20.60 -30.40 -25.11
N VAL A 875 -20.94 -30.66 -23.84
CA VAL A 875 -21.15 -32.00 -23.28
C VAL A 875 -22.53 -32.51 -23.67
N GLU A 876 -23.58 -31.76 -23.30
CA GLU A 876 -24.97 -32.05 -23.67
C GLU A 876 -25.77 -30.73 -23.58
N SER A 877 -26.80 -30.60 -24.41
CA SER A 877 -27.71 -29.45 -24.45
C SER A 877 -29.11 -29.83 -23.97
N ASP A 878 -29.89 -28.85 -23.52
CA ASP A 878 -31.26 -29.00 -23.04
C ASP A 878 -31.41 -30.06 -21.93
N ILE A 879 -30.42 -30.14 -21.03
CA ILE A 879 -30.40 -31.08 -19.90
C ILE A 879 -31.44 -30.64 -18.87
N ASN A 880 -32.37 -31.52 -18.48
CA ASN A 880 -33.39 -31.19 -17.48
C ASN A 880 -32.77 -30.90 -16.10
N PHE A 881 -33.29 -29.89 -15.40
CA PHE A 881 -33.02 -29.66 -13.98
C PHE A 881 -33.42 -30.88 -13.14
N ARG A 882 -32.64 -31.15 -12.09
CA ARG A 882 -32.95 -32.18 -11.10
C ARG A 882 -34.23 -31.86 -10.32
N TYR A 883 -34.43 -30.59 -10.00
CA TYR A 883 -35.66 -30.05 -9.43
C TYR A 883 -36.07 -28.83 -10.24
N THR A 884 -37.35 -28.73 -10.59
CA THR A 884 -37.90 -27.58 -11.31
C THR A 884 -37.70 -26.30 -10.49
N ALA A 885 -37.36 -25.20 -11.14
CA ALA A 885 -37.01 -23.94 -10.49
C ALA A 885 -37.71 -22.77 -11.18
N THR A 886 -38.13 -21.75 -10.42
CA THR A 886 -38.57 -20.48 -11.02
C THR A 886 -37.40 -19.53 -11.17
N THR A 887 -36.43 -19.62 -10.25
CA THR A 887 -35.16 -18.92 -10.24
C THR A 887 -34.06 -19.82 -9.68
N LEU A 888 -32.82 -19.58 -10.07
CA LEU A 888 -31.63 -20.10 -9.40
C LEU A 888 -31.04 -18.99 -8.53
N ASP A 889 -30.69 -19.32 -7.29
CA ASP A 889 -30.45 -18.33 -6.24
C ASP A 889 -29.04 -18.43 -5.63
N SER A 890 -28.31 -19.53 -5.83
CA SER A 890 -26.92 -19.62 -5.36
C SER A 890 -26.07 -20.65 -6.10
N PHE A 891 -24.76 -20.41 -6.10
CA PHE A 891 -23.72 -21.35 -6.52
C PHE A 891 -23.00 -21.94 -5.31
N TYR A 892 -22.97 -23.27 -5.19
CA TYR A 892 -22.46 -23.98 -4.02
C TYR A 892 -21.46 -25.07 -4.41
N VAL A 893 -20.28 -25.04 -3.81
CA VAL A 893 -19.23 -26.04 -4.03
C VAL A 893 -18.91 -26.73 -2.72
N CYS A 894 -18.82 -28.07 -2.73
CA CYS A 894 -18.48 -28.81 -1.51
C CYS A 894 -17.81 -30.15 -1.76
N THR A 895 -17.13 -30.63 -0.72
CA THR A 895 -16.70 -32.02 -0.60
C THR A 895 -17.83 -32.91 -0.11
N LYS A 896 -17.57 -34.22 -0.01
CA LYS A 896 -18.55 -35.24 0.35
C LYS A 896 -18.31 -35.74 1.75
N THR A 897 -19.36 -35.67 2.57
CA THR A 897 -19.44 -36.37 3.86
C THR A 897 -19.09 -37.84 3.69
N ASN A 898 -18.18 -38.38 4.51
CA ASN A 898 -17.61 -39.75 4.45
C ASN A 898 -16.43 -39.99 3.51
N LYS A 899 -15.86 -38.93 2.95
CA LYS A 899 -14.61 -38.96 2.18
C LYS A 899 -13.65 -37.97 2.82
N ASN A 900 -12.41 -38.37 3.01
CA ASN A 900 -11.35 -37.53 3.57
C ASN A 900 -10.09 -37.61 2.71
N ASN A 901 -9.12 -36.75 3.03
CA ASN A 901 -7.80 -36.63 2.43
C ASN A 901 -7.88 -36.31 0.94
N TYR A 902 -8.55 -35.21 0.62
CA TYR A 902 -8.57 -34.61 -0.71
C TYR A 902 -8.98 -33.14 -0.68
N ASP A 903 -8.61 -32.45 -1.75
CA ASP A 903 -8.81 -31.00 -1.92
C ASP A 903 -9.62 -30.71 -3.16
N VAL A 904 -10.38 -29.62 -3.11
CA VAL A 904 -11.11 -29.03 -4.22
C VAL A 904 -10.61 -27.61 -4.42
N PHE A 905 -10.36 -27.23 -5.67
CA PHE A 905 -9.87 -25.91 -6.02
C PHE A 905 -10.85 -25.25 -6.99
N LEU A 906 -11.02 -23.93 -6.82
CA LEU A 906 -11.84 -23.06 -7.65
C LEU A 906 -11.04 -21.84 -8.05
N ASP A 907 -11.28 -21.36 -9.27
CA ASP A 907 -10.76 -20.09 -9.74
C ASP A 907 -11.67 -19.48 -10.83
N ALA A 908 -11.52 -18.18 -11.08
CA ALA A 908 -12.11 -17.43 -12.18
C ALA A 908 -13.61 -17.72 -12.39
N ILE A 909 -14.39 -17.47 -11.33
CA ILE A 909 -15.84 -17.65 -11.30
C ILE A 909 -16.50 -16.39 -11.85
N SER A 910 -17.46 -16.51 -12.76
CA SER A 910 -18.17 -15.37 -13.35
C SER A 910 -19.63 -15.70 -13.68
N TYR A 911 -20.48 -14.68 -13.64
CA TYR A 911 -21.91 -14.79 -13.93
C TYR A 911 -22.38 -13.86 -15.05
N SER A 912 -23.33 -14.32 -15.87
CA SER A 912 -23.79 -13.54 -17.02
C SER A 912 -24.63 -12.30 -16.74
N TRP A 913 -24.99 -12.09 -15.49
CA TRP A 913 -25.77 -10.95 -15.02
C TRP A 913 -24.90 -9.91 -14.30
N GLU A 914 -23.62 -10.20 -14.11
CA GLU A 914 -22.64 -9.20 -13.68
C GLU A 914 -22.24 -8.36 -14.90
N GLY A 915 -22.06 -7.04 -14.69
CA GLY A 915 -21.96 -6.03 -15.76
C GLY A 915 -20.81 -6.22 -16.77
N GLU A 916 -19.92 -7.18 -16.55
CA GLU A 916 -18.71 -7.44 -17.34
C GLU A 916 -18.71 -8.81 -18.05
N TYR A 917 -19.85 -9.50 -18.13
CA TYR A 917 -19.86 -10.83 -18.71
C TYR A 917 -19.66 -10.85 -20.24
N ILE A 918 -18.49 -11.33 -20.67
CA ILE A 918 -18.20 -11.72 -22.06
C ILE A 918 -18.10 -13.25 -22.10
N PRO A 919 -19.15 -13.99 -22.51
CA PRO A 919 -19.09 -15.45 -22.58
C PRO A 919 -18.01 -15.88 -23.58
N THR A 920 -17.00 -16.60 -23.10
CA THR A 920 -15.91 -17.06 -23.97
C THR A 920 -16.27 -18.29 -24.82
N GLY A 921 -17.51 -18.77 -24.79
CA GLY A 921 -17.91 -19.92 -25.59
C GLY A 921 -19.41 -20.09 -25.85
N ILE A 922 -19.79 -20.00 -27.13
CA ILE A 922 -20.92 -20.72 -27.75
C ILE A 922 -22.33 -20.21 -27.40
N ALA A 923 -22.61 -18.96 -27.75
CA ALA A 923 -23.87 -18.57 -28.38
C ALA A 923 -23.59 -17.39 -29.31
N GLY A 924 -23.78 -17.56 -30.61
CA GLY A 924 -23.60 -16.49 -31.59
C GLY A 924 -24.68 -15.42 -31.51
N VAL A 925 -24.83 -14.74 -30.37
CA VAL A 925 -25.39 -13.39 -30.36
C VAL A 925 -24.34 -12.53 -31.03
N ILE A 926 -24.49 -12.30 -32.34
CA ILE A 926 -23.70 -11.29 -33.02
C ILE A 926 -24.30 -9.96 -32.57
N SER A 927 -23.78 -9.46 -31.45
CA SER A 927 -23.94 -8.12 -30.86
C SER A 927 -25.37 -7.69 -30.51
N ASN A 928 -25.59 -7.30 -29.25
CA ASN A 928 -26.59 -6.29 -28.94
C ASN A 928 -26.05 -4.97 -29.51
N ILE A 929 -26.71 -4.45 -30.55
CA ILE A 929 -26.32 -3.18 -31.14
C ILE A 929 -27.28 -2.13 -30.60
N THR A 930 -26.76 -1.26 -29.74
CA THR A 930 -27.45 -0.06 -29.29
C THR A 930 -27.06 1.08 -30.23
N LEU A 931 -28.05 1.68 -30.89
CA LEU A 931 -27.85 2.81 -31.80
C LEU A 931 -28.58 4.03 -31.23
N ASN A 932 -27.83 5.08 -30.90
CA ASN A 932 -28.43 6.34 -30.45
C ASN A 932 -28.97 7.12 -31.66
N THR A 933 -30.21 7.58 -31.57
CA THR A 933 -30.86 8.35 -32.65
C THR A 933 -30.77 9.87 -32.50
N ASN A 934 -30.09 10.37 -31.46
CA ASN A 934 -29.91 11.79 -31.14
C ASN A 934 -31.24 12.59 -31.21
N GLY A 935 -32.34 11.99 -30.76
CA GLY A 935 -33.67 12.62 -30.72
C GLY A 935 -34.30 12.93 -32.08
N GLN A 936 -33.90 12.26 -33.16
CA GLN A 936 -34.43 12.56 -34.50
C GLN A 936 -35.82 11.97 -34.78
N LEU A 937 -36.69 12.76 -35.42
CA LEU A 937 -38.04 12.37 -35.80
C LEU A 937 -38.03 11.47 -37.06
N ASN A 938 -38.53 10.23 -36.93
CA ASN A 938 -38.67 9.19 -37.96
C ASN A 938 -37.37 8.48 -38.40
N PRO A 939 -36.66 7.78 -37.49
CA PRO A 939 -35.54 6.94 -37.87
C PRO A 939 -36.01 5.72 -38.67
N VAL A 940 -35.18 5.27 -39.62
CA VAL A 940 -35.38 4.02 -40.37
C VAL A 940 -34.11 3.19 -40.24
N LEU A 941 -34.25 1.96 -39.75
CA LEU A 941 -33.16 0.98 -39.72
C LEU A 941 -33.00 0.40 -41.12
N TYR A 942 -31.77 0.40 -41.63
CA TYR A 942 -31.38 -0.30 -42.84
C TYR A 942 -30.41 -1.43 -42.48
N TYR A 943 -30.62 -2.61 -43.03
CA TYR A 943 -29.75 -3.75 -42.82
C TYR A 943 -29.60 -4.59 -44.08
N SER A 944 -28.42 -5.16 -44.28
CA SER A 944 -28.08 -6.04 -45.40
C SER A 944 -27.27 -7.21 -44.88
N LEU A 945 -27.82 -8.42 -45.03
CA LEU A 945 -27.32 -9.65 -44.43
C LEU A 945 -27.04 -10.67 -45.51
N LYS A 946 -26.10 -11.60 -45.28
CA LYS A 946 -25.91 -12.78 -46.13
C LYS A 946 -25.51 -13.99 -45.30
N THR A 947 -26.11 -15.15 -45.52
CA THR A 947 -25.74 -16.42 -44.87
C THR A 947 -25.05 -17.38 -45.85
N THR A 948 -24.04 -18.12 -45.39
CA THR A 948 -23.32 -19.12 -46.23
C THR A 948 -24.10 -20.40 -46.49
N GLN A 949 -25.13 -20.69 -45.69
CA GLN A 949 -25.96 -21.89 -45.78
C GLN A 949 -27.45 -21.55 -45.66
N SER A 950 -28.31 -22.54 -45.94
CA SER A 950 -29.78 -22.47 -45.84
C SER A 950 -30.31 -22.44 -44.40
N THR A 951 -29.59 -21.79 -43.49
CA THR A 951 -30.01 -21.57 -42.10
C THR A 951 -30.73 -20.23 -42.00
N PRO A 952 -31.96 -20.20 -41.46
CA PRO A 952 -32.67 -18.95 -41.24
C PRO A 952 -32.02 -18.08 -40.15
N VAL A 953 -32.13 -16.77 -40.31
CA VAL A 953 -31.70 -15.75 -39.34
C VAL A 953 -32.89 -14.87 -39.00
N PHE A 954 -33.02 -14.51 -37.73
CA PHE A 954 -33.97 -13.55 -37.20
C PHE A 954 -33.28 -12.20 -37.01
N VAL A 955 -33.85 -11.14 -37.57
CA VAL A 955 -33.47 -9.77 -37.26
C VAL A 955 -34.51 -9.24 -36.27
N LYS A 956 -34.07 -8.81 -35.09
CA LYS A 956 -34.96 -8.36 -34.01
C LYS A 956 -34.63 -6.95 -33.56
N ILE A 957 -35.66 -6.21 -33.15
CA ILE A 957 -35.58 -4.88 -32.54
C ILE A 957 -36.28 -4.93 -31.17
N TYR A 958 -35.76 -4.20 -30.18
CA TYR A 958 -36.36 -4.16 -28.85
C TYR A 958 -37.51 -3.15 -28.83
N ASN A 959 -38.68 -3.59 -28.39
CA ASN A 959 -39.83 -2.74 -28.19
C ASN A 959 -39.86 -2.29 -26.72
N PHE A 960 -39.47 -1.04 -26.47
CA PHE A 960 -39.42 -0.44 -25.13
C PHE A 960 -40.80 -0.29 -24.48
N ASN A 961 -41.87 -0.18 -25.27
CA ASN A 961 -43.24 -0.14 -24.72
C ASN A 961 -43.69 -1.49 -24.14
N THR A 962 -43.21 -2.60 -24.69
CA THR A 962 -43.61 -3.95 -24.26
C THR A 962 -42.55 -4.68 -23.45
N GLY A 963 -41.30 -4.18 -23.45
CA GLY A 963 -40.15 -4.84 -22.83
C GLY A 963 -39.70 -6.12 -23.55
N LEU A 964 -40.13 -6.31 -24.81
CA LEU A 964 -39.90 -7.55 -25.56
C LEU A 964 -39.13 -7.29 -26.86
N TRP A 965 -38.38 -8.30 -27.29
CA TRP A 965 -37.72 -8.32 -28.59
C TRP A 965 -38.69 -8.76 -29.68
N GLU A 966 -38.94 -7.89 -30.66
CA GLU A 966 -39.81 -8.16 -31.81
C GLU A 966 -39.00 -8.53 -33.04
N THR A 967 -39.49 -9.49 -33.84
CA THR A 967 -38.84 -9.90 -35.09
C THR A 967 -39.28 -8.99 -36.23
N ILE A 968 -38.33 -8.33 -36.86
CA ILE A 968 -38.56 -7.41 -37.99
C ILE A 968 -38.19 -8.03 -39.34
N ASP A 969 -37.39 -9.10 -39.34
CA ASP A 969 -37.14 -9.93 -40.52
C ASP A 969 -36.77 -11.35 -40.15
N TYR A 970 -37.04 -12.28 -41.06
CA TYR A 970 -36.73 -13.70 -40.90
C TYR A 970 -36.52 -14.38 -42.26
N GLY A 971 -35.36 -14.99 -42.46
CA GLY A 971 -35.11 -15.76 -43.67
C GLY A 971 -33.69 -16.24 -43.86
N ILE A 972 -33.46 -16.85 -45.03
CA ILE A 972 -32.13 -17.19 -45.54
C ILE A 972 -31.73 -16.07 -46.48
N PHE A 973 -30.71 -15.30 -46.09
CA PHE A 973 -30.26 -14.15 -46.88
C PHE A 973 -29.15 -14.60 -47.83
N SER A 974 -29.51 -14.93 -49.08
CA SER A 974 -28.52 -15.48 -50.04
C SER A 974 -27.61 -14.41 -50.68
N ASN A 975 -28.02 -13.15 -50.64
CA ASN A 975 -27.29 -11.99 -51.13
C ASN A 975 -27.42 -10.83 -50.15
N PHE A 976 -26.53 -9.86 -50.25
CA PHE A 976 -26.57 -8.61 -49.51
C PHE A 976 -27.63 -7.66 -50.09
N ASP A 977 -28.91 -8.00 -49.88
CA ASP A 977 -30.02 -7.14 -50.25
C ASP A 977 -30.29 -6.13 -49.12
N GLU A 978 -30.36 -4.83 -49.46
CA GLU A 978 -30.69 -3.77 -48.50
C GLU A 978 -32.17 -3.85 -48.10
N ASN A 979 -32.40 -4.22 -46.85
CA ASN A 979 -33.71 -4.23 -46.21
C ASN A 979 -33.86 -3.02 -45.29
N LYS A 980 -35.11 -2.61 -45.03
CA LYS A 980 -35.39 -1.46 -44.17
C LYS A 980 -36.59 -1.67 -43.26
N PHE A 981 -36.51 -1.15 -42.05
CA PHE A 981 -37.57 -1.19 -41.06
C PHE A 981 -37.81 0.22 -40.46
N PRO A 982 -39.03 0.77 -40.57
CA PRO A 982 -39.38 2.05 -39.95
C PRO A 982 -39.39 1.93 -38.42
N ILE A 983 -38.65 2.80 -37.73
CA ILE A 983 -38.60 2.81 -36.27
C ILE A 983 -39.66 3.78 -35.76
N SER A 984 -40.68 3.25 -35.09
CA SER A 984 -41.70 4.03 -34.38
C SER A 984 -41.24 4.38 -32.96
N SER A 985 -42.01 5.22 -32.26
CA SER A 985 -41.74 5.58 -30.86
C SER A 985 -41.75 4.39 -29.89
N ALA A 986 -42.32 3.24 -30.28
CA ALA A 986 -42.31 2.04 -29.44
C ALA A 986 -40.93 1.36 -29.35
N TYR A 987 -40.02 1.67 -30.27
CA TYR A 987 -38.68 1.07 -30.37
C TYR A 987 -37.57 2.05 -30.01
N LEU A 988 -37.94 3.20 -29.44
CA LEU A 988 -37.03 4.20 -28.91
C LEU A 988 -37.11 4.18 -27.39
N ASP A 989 -35.95 4.16 -26.74
CA ASP A 989 -35.87 4.44 -25.31
C ASP A 989 -36.35 5.89 -25.08
N SER A 990 -37.34 6.09 -24.20
CA SER A 990 -37.92 7.41 -23.96
C SER A 990 -36.97 8.40 -23.31
N THR A 991 -35.92 7.90 -22.65
CA THR A 991 -34.94 8.70 -21.91
C THR A 991 -33.71 8.97 -22.77
N THR A 992 -33.19 7.94 -23.45
CA THR A 992 -31.91 8.05 -24.18
C THR A 992 -32.07 8.18 -25.70
N ASN A 993 -33.27 7.93 -26.25
CA ASN A 993 -33.56 7.80 -27.69
C ASN A 993 -32.76 6.67 -28.38
N ASP A 994 -32.36 5.66 -27.62
CA ASP A 994 -31.65 4.51 -28.14
C ASP A 994 -32.60 3.52 -28.82
N VAL A 995 -32.09 2.88 -29.86
CA VAL A 995 -32.72 1.72 -30.51
C VAL A 995 -31.84 0.52 -30.24
N LYS A 996 -32.41 -0.53 -29.66
CA LYS A 996 -31.70 -1.80 -29.45
C LYS A 996 -32.08 -2.78 -30.54
N CYS A 997 -31.09 -3.33 -31.22
CA CYS A 997 -31.25 -4.34 -32.25
C CYS A 997 -30.41 -5.58 -31.91
N ARG A 998 -30.86 -6.75 -32.37
CA ARG A 998 -30.06 -7.98 -32.32
C ARG A 998 -30.34 -8.87 -33.52
N ILE A 999 -29.32 -9.60 -33.95
CA ILE A 999 -29.45 -10.63 -34.98
C ILE A 999 -29.27 -11.98 -34.30
N VAL A 1000 -30.27 -12.85 -34.43
CA VAL A 1000 -30.29 -14.15 -33.77
C VAL A 1000 -30.44 -15.23 -34.82
N SER A 1001 -29.67 -16.29 -34.73
CA SER A 1001 -29.85 -17.45 -35.59
C SER A 1001 -29.61 -18.72 -34.80
N TYR A 1002 -30.39 -19.73 -35.15
CA TYR A 1002 -30.37 -21.03 -34.49
C TYR A 1002 -30.01 -22.07 -35.54
N SER A 1003 -28.82 -22.66 -35.43
CA SER A 1003 -28.45 -23.85 -36.21
C SER A 1003 -28.07 -24.97 -35.26
N GLY A 1004 -28.99 -25.90 -35.02
CA GLY A 1004 -28.75 -27.01 -34.09
C GLY A 1004 -27.68 -28.01 -34.53
N THR A 1005 -27.09 -27.91 -35.72
CA THR A 1005 -26.16 -28.96 -36.23
C THR A 1005 -25.05 -28.52 -37.21
N SER A 1006 -24.90 -27.24 -37.56
CA SER A 1006 -23.90 -26.85 -38.59
C SER A 1006 -23.35 -25.45 -38.41
N ILE A 1007 -22.02 -25.33 -38.37
CA ILE A 1007 -21.29 -24.05 -38.46
C ILE A 1007 -21.68 -23.36 -39.76
N TYR A 1008 -22.24 -22.15 -39.67
CA TYR A 1008 -22.51 -21.28 -40.82
C TYR A 1008 -21.96 -19.88 -40.53
N SER A 1009 -21.70 -19.10 -41.58
CA SER A 1009 -21.23 -17.73 -41.45
C SER A 1009 -22.38 -16.79 -41.82
N LEU A 1010 -22.65 -15.83 -40.93
CA LEU A 1010 -23.46 -14.66 -41.22
C LEU A 1010 -22.52 -13.52 -41.59
N TYR A 1011 -22.75 -12.89 -42.73
CA TYR A 1011 -22.12 -11.65 -43.10
C TYR A 1011 -23.12 -10.51 -42.94
N LEU A 1012 -22.66 -9.40 -42.39
CA LEU A 1012 -23.39 -8.15 -42.26
C LEU A 1012 -22.66 -7.10 -43.13
N GLU A 1013 -23.30 -6.61 -44.18
CA GLU A 1013 -22.74 -5.55 -45.04
C GLU A 1013 -23.18 -4.17 -44.56
N GLN A 1014 -24.43 -4.07 -44.09
CA GLN A 1014 -25.01 -2.81 -43.68
C GLN A 1014 -25.84 -3.01 -42.42
N PHE A 1015 -25.67 -2.12 -41.46
CA PHE A 1015 -26.54 -1.97 -40.29
C PHE A 1015 -26.49 -0.51 -39.85
N LYS A 1016 -27.44 0.31 -40.31
CA LYS A 1016 -27.40 1.76 -40.08
C LYS A 1016 -28.79 2.31 -39.83
N ILE A 1017 -28.91 3.31 -38.96
CA ILE A 1017 -30.11 4.13 -38.87
C ILE A 1017 -29.92 5.37 -39.75
N LYS A 1018 -30.87 5.62 -40.64
CA LYS A 1018 -30.96 6.88 -41.36
C LYS A 1018 -32.22 7.61 -40.91
N ALA A 1019 -32.03 8.75 -40.27
CA ALA A 1019 -33.11 9.69 -40.01
C ALA A 1019 -33.04 10.81 -41.04
N THR A 1020 -34.20 11.19 -41.58
CA THR A 1020 -34.27 12.28 -42.57
C THR A 1020 -34.64 13.53 -41.81
N ARG A 1021 -33.65 14.37 -41.49
CA ARG A 1021 -33.91 15.70 -40.94
C ARG A 1021 -34.57 16.54 -42.04
N THR A 1022 -35.89 16.66 -42.02
CA THR A 1022 -36.56 17.78 -42.68
C THR A 1022 -36.19 19.03 -41.90
N SER A 1023 -35.07 19.66 -42.30
CA SER A 1023 -34.58 20.89 -41.69
C SER A 1023 -35.58 22.00 -41.96
N ASN A 1024 -36.43 22.26 -40.97
CA ASN A 1024 -36.97 23.60 -40.77
C ASN A 1024 -35.81 24.44 -40.19
N PRO A 1025 -35.49 25.61 -40.76
CA PRO A 1025 -34.31 26.38 -40.39
C PRO A 1025 -34.58 27.09 -39.07
N VAL A 1026 -33.88 26.69 -38.01
CA VAL A 1026 -33.78 27.49 -36.79
C VAL A 1026 -32.34 27.38 -36.29
N GLY A 1027 -31.68 28.54 -36.13
CA GLY A 1027 -30.29 28.66 -35.75
C GLY A 1027 -30.00 28.06 -34.38
N SER A 1028 -29.41 26.87 -34.36
CA SER A 1028 -28.88 26.28 -33.14
C SER A 1028 -27.52 26.89 -32.84
N THR A 1029 -27.46 27.78 -31.87
CA THR A 1029 -26.23 28.14 -31.17
C THR A 1029 -25.80 26.96 -30.29
N ALA A 1030 -24.51 26.68 -30.22
CA ALA A 1030 -23.93 25.88 -29.15
C ALA A 1030 -23.75 26.78 -27.92
N SER A 1031 -24.25 26.33 -26.77
CA SER A 1031 -24.17 27.05 -25.51
C SER A 1031 -23.23 26.32 -24.56
N ILE A 1032 -22.26 27.04 -24.01
CA ILE A 1032 -21.43 26.57 -22.89
C ILE A 1032 -21.84 27.39 -21.67
N THR A 1033 -22.36 26.72 -20.64
CA THR A 1033 -22.74 27.35 -19.37
C THR A 1033 -21.79 26.88 -18.28
N LYS A 1034 -21.21 27.83 -17.53
CA LYS A 1034 -20.46 27.55 -16.30
C LYS A 1034 -21.15 28.23 -15.13
N LEU A 1035 -21.55 27.41 -14.15
CA LEU A 1035 -22.01 27.89 -12.85
C LEU A 1035 -20.78 28.19 -11.98
N ILE A 1036 -20.71 29.40 -11.42
CA ILE A 1036 -19.65 29.80 -10.50
C ILE A 1036 -20.20 29.72 -9.07
N THR A 1037 -19.62 28.84 -8.26
CA THR A 1037 -19.93 28.61 -6.83
C THR A 1037 -18.70 28.87 -5.98
N ASN A 1038 -18.81 29.60 -4.86
CA ASN A 1038 -17.71 29.86 -3.93
C ASN A 1038 -18.24 29.79 -2.49
N SER A 1039 -17.56 29.06 -1.61
CA SER A 1039 -17.96 28.91 -0.19
C SER A 1039 -17.89 30.21 0.62
N PHE A 1040 -17.22 31.25 0.10
CA PHE A 1040 -17.24 32.59 0.67
C PHE A 1040 -18.52 33.36 0.35
N ILE A 1041 -19.17 33.06 -0.78
CA ILE A 1041 -20.54 33.52 -1.07
C ILE A 1041 -21.43 32.87 -0.01
N ASN A 1042 -22.23 33.69 0.66
CA ASN A 1042 -23.17 33.29 1.72
C ASN A 1042 -22.61 33.08 3.14
N ARG A 1043 -21.33 33.36 3.38
CA ARG A 1043 -20.71 33.17 4.72
C ARG A 1043 -21.39 33.98 5.84
N TYR A 1044 -22.01 35.10 5.49
CA TYR A 1044 -22.59 36.04 6.47
C TYR A 1044 -24.12 36.03 6.51
N ASP A 1045 -24.79 35.22 5.67
CA ASP A 1045 -26.24 35.17 5.46
C ASP A 1045 -27.06 34.81 6.72
N SER A 1046 -26.40 34.25 7.74
CA SER A 1046 -27.02 33.96 9.02
C SER A 1046 -27.21 35.19 9.92
N ASN A 1047 -26.73 36.39 9.52
CA ASN A 1047 -26.77 37.60 10.36
C ASN A 1047 -27.87 38.59 9.90
N PRO A 1048 -29.02 38.67 10.59
CA PRO A 1048 -30.22 39.38 10.12
C PRO A 1048 -30.15 40.93 10.12
N ASN A 1049 -28.99 41.52 10.40
CA ASN A 1049 -28.82 42.97 10.59
C ASN A 1049 -27.99 43.67 9.50
N TYR A 1050 -27.57 42.95 8.45
CA TYR A 1050 -26.66 43.45 7.41
C TYR A 1050 -27.29 43.39 6.02
N GLU A 1051 -26.99 44.37 5.17
CA GLU A 1051 -27.26 44.32 3.72
C GLU A 1051 -26.11 43.55 3.05
N GLU A 1052 -26.43 42.56 2.23
CA GLU A 1052 -25.50 41.54 1.75
C GLU A 1052 -25.20 41.70 0.25
N LEU A 1053 -24.53 42.80 -0.11
CA LEU A 1053 -24.27 43.16 -1.50
C LEU A 1053 -22.87 42.71 -1.96
N TYR A 1054 -22.83 42.00 -3.09
CA TYR A 1054 -21.58 41.61 -3.76
C TYR A 1054 -21.48 42.30 -5.11
N THR A 1055 -20.34 42.92 -5.38
CA THR A 1055 -19.98 43.38 -6.74
C THR A 1055 -19.09 42.34 -7.39
N ILE A 1056 -19.50 41.82 -8.54
CA ILE A 1056 -18.74 40.86 -9.35
C ILE A 1056 -18.26 41.55 -10.61
N ASN A 1057 -16.95 41.50 -10.86
CA ASN A 1057 -16.36 41.87 -12.14
C ASN A 1057 -15.84 40.62 -12.83
N VAL A 1058 -16.21 40.42 -14.09
CA VAL A 1058 -15.74 39.32 -14.96
C VAL A 1058 -14.99 39.94 -16.12
N GLU A 1059 -13.72 39.57 -16.30
CA GLU A 1059 -12.87 40.03 -17.40
C GLU A 1059 -12.22 38.85 -18.11
N PHE A 1060 -12.12 38.92 -19.45
CA PHE A 1060 -11.42 37.92 -20.26
C PHE A 1060 -11.02 38.47 -21.63
N ASP A 1061 -10.02 37.82 -22.22
CA ASP A 1061 -9.64 37.98 -23.62
C ASP A 1061 -10.30 36.90 -24.48
N TYR A 1062 -10.67 37.23 -25.72
CA TYR A 1062 -11.29 36.28 -26.65
C TYR A 1062 -10.89 36.52 -28.11
N ARG A 1063 -11.01 35.48 -28.92
CA ARG A 1063 -10.91 35.52 -30.39
C ARG A 1063 -11.89 34.54 -31.02
N TYR A 1064 -12.57 34.93 -32.09
CA TYR A 1064 -13.54 34.07 -32.78
C TYR A 1064 -13.12 33.75 -34.22
N ASN A 1065 -12.91 32.47 -34.53
CA ASN A 1065 -12.51 31.97 -35.84
C ASN A 1065 -13.70 31.30 -36.56
N VAL A 1066 -14.02 31.76 -37.77
CA VAL A 1066 -15.16 31.23 -38.56
C VAL A 1066 -14.78 29.89 -39.17
N ILE A 1067 -15.68 28.91 -39.10
CA ILE A 1067 -15.48 27.57 -39.71
C ILE A 1067 -15.87 27.58 -41.19
N ASP A 1068 -17.01 28.18 -41.53
CA ASP A 1068 -17.51 28.25 -42.91
C ASP A 1068 -18.13 29.63 -43.20
N GLU A 1069 -17.59 30.37 -44.17
CA GLU A 1069 -18.04 31.73 -44.48
C GLU A 1069 -19.43 31.79 -45.16
N ASP A 1070 -19.96 30.67 -45.63
CA ASP A 1070 -21.26 30.61 -46.30
C ASP A 1070 -22.46 30.50 -45.32
N PHE A 1071 -22.20 30.32 -44.02
CA PHE A 1071 -23.23 30.22 -42.99
C PHE A 1071 -23.28 31.45 -42.06
N SER A 1072 -24.46 31.72 -41.48
CA SER A 1072 -24.61 32.79 -40.49
C SER A 1072 -23.79 32.49 -39.24
N LYS A 1073 -23.01 33.49 -38.77
CA LYS A 1073 -22.15 33.40 -37.58
C LYS A 1073 -22.64 34.29 -36.44
N SER A 1074 -22.51 33.81 -35.20
CA SER A 1074 -22.80 34.59 -33.99
C SER A 1074 -21.90 34.15 -32.84
N ALA A 1075 -21.52 35.10 -31.97
CA ALA A 1075 -20.87 34.83 -30.70
C ALA A 1075 -21.42 35.82 -29.67
N GLU A 1076 -21.84 35.32 -28.51
CA GLU A 1076 -22.48 36.10 -27.45
C GLU A 1076 -22.01 35.58 -26.08
N PHE A 1077 -21.61 36.50 -25.21
CA PHE A 1077 -21.32 36.26 -23.80
C PHE A 1077 -22.54 36.73 -23.00
N ILE A 1078 -23.06 35.93 -22.09
CA ILE A 1078 -24.18 36.30 -21.22
C ILE A 1078 -23.69 36.23 -19.78
N LEU A 1079 -23.85 37.34 -19.07
CA LEU A 1079 -23.63 37.45 -17.63
C LEU A 1079 -24.97 37.81 -16.97
N GLU A 1080 -25.48 36.91 -16.13
CA GLU A 1080 -26.75 37.13 -15.41
C GLU A 1080 -27.93 37.52 -16.31
N ASN A 1081 -28.13 36.78 -17.40
CA ASN A 1081 -29.15 37.03 -18.43
C ASN A 1081 -28.97 38.32 -19.24
N ASN A 1082 -27.87 39.06 -19.07
CA ASN A 1082 -27.53 40.19 -19.91
C ASN A 1082 -26.61 39.72 -21.05
N PRO A 1083 -27.08 39.70 -22.30
CA PRO A 1083 -26.27 39.30 -23.44
C PRO A 1083 -25.37 40.44 -23.93
N PHE A 1084 -24.12 40.09 -24.22
CA PHE A 1084 -23.07 40.92 -24.79
C PHE A 1084 -22.61 40.29 -26.10
N THR A 1085 -22.82 40.99 -27.22
CA THR A 1085 -22.38 40.50 -28.53
C THR A 1085 -20.85 40.57 -28.64
N LEU A 1086 -20.23 39.44 -28.99
CA LEU A 1086 -18.79 39.35 -29.21
C LEU A 1086 -18.44 39.63 -30.68
N ILE A 1087 -17.29 40.25 -30.93
CA ILE A 1087 -16.81 40.58 -32.27
C ILE A 1087 -16.24 39.32 -32.94
N THR A 1088 -16.64 39.04 -34.19
CA THR A 1088 -16.33 37.80 -34.91
C THR A 1088 -15.32 37.96 -36.06
N ASP A 1089 -14.35 38.86 -35.90
CA ASP A 1089 -13.39 39.26 -36.94
C ASP A 1089 -12.04 38.50 -36.93
N GLY A 1090 -11.90 37.47 -36.08
CA GLY A 1090 -10.68 36.68 -35.97
C GLY A 1090 -9.53 37.37 -35.22
N SER A 1091 -9.72 38.57 -34.66
CA SER A 1091 -8.71 39.25 -33.84
C SER A 1091 -8.94 39.02 -32.34
N TRP A 1092 -7.87 39.05 -31.54
CA TRP A 1092 -7.97 39.08 -30.08
C TRP A 1092 -8.64 40.38 -29.59
N ARG A 1093 -9.54 40.26 -28.62
CA ARG A 1093 -10.34 41.33 -28.00
C ARG A 1093 -10.43 41.07 -26.50
N SER A 1094 -10.68 42.12 -25.71
CA SER A 1094 -10.93 42.00 -24.26
C SER A 1094 -12.32 42.51 -23.93
N ILE A 1095 -12.95 41.94 -22.91
CA ILE A 1095 -14.23 42.39 -22.35
C ILE A 1095 -14.15 42.36 -20.82
N SER A 1096 -14.78 43.34 -20.17
CA SER A 1096 -14.90 43.43 -18.71
C SER A 1096 -16.29 43.95 -18.40
N GLU A 1097 -17.05 43.16 -17.64
CA GLU A 1097 -18.42 43.46 -17.27
C GLU A 1097 -18.62 43.26 -15.77
N THR A 1098 -19.43 44.13 -15.17
CA THR A 1098 -19.68 44.13 -13.73
C THR A 1098 -21.17 44.03 -13.44
N PHE A 1099 -21.55 43.24 -12.44
CA PHE A 1099 -22.90 43.25 -11.89
C PHE A 1099 -22.88 43.17 -10.36
N GLU A 1100 -23.99 43.58 -9.74
CA GLU A 1100 -24.17 43.52 -8.29
C GLU A 1100 -25.33 42.56 -7.99
N PHE A 1101 -25.19 41.70 -6.98
CA PHE A 1101 -26.27 40.84 -6.51
C PHE A 1101 -26.28 40.70 -4.99
N ASP A 1102 -27.45 40.32 -4.48
CA ASP A 1102 -27.74 40.08 -3.06
C ASP A 1102 -27.60 38.58 -2.76
N SER A 1103 -26.70 38.20 -1.84
CA SER A 1103 -26.46 36.79 -1.49
C SER A 1103 -27.67 36.09 -0.89
N THR A 1104 -28.58 36.82 -0.21
CA THR A 1104 -29.84 36.23 0.29
C THR A 1104 -30.70 35.66 -0.83
N SER A 1105 -30.52 36.15 -2.06
CA SER A 1105 -31.31 35.74 -3.21
C SER A 1105 -30.71 34.57 -3.98
N ARG A 1106 -29.37 34.35 -3.92
CA ARG A 1106 -28.64 33.39 -4.76
C ARG A 1106 -27.27 33.00 -4.16
N ASP A 1107 -26.89 31.73 -4.31
CA ASP A 1107 -25.59 31.15 -3.90
C ASP A 1107 -24.57 31.01 -5.04
N SER A 1108 -24.95 31.41 -6.25
CA SER A 1108 -24.20 31.20 -7.49
C SER A 1108 -24.64 32.16 -8.60
N PHE A 1109 -23.78 32.32 -9.62
CA PHE A 1109 -24.09 33.08 -10.84
C PHE A 1109 -23.62 32.33 -12.09
N GLU A 1110 -24.27 32.60 -13.22
CA GLU A 1110 -24.00 31.90 -14.49
C GLU A 1110 -23.21 32.77 -15.48
N VAL A 1111 -22.22 32.14 -16.10
CA VAL A 1111 -21.55 32.65 -17.31
C VAL A 1111 -21.90 31.73 -18.47
N ILE A 1112 -22.46 32.30 -19.54
CA ILE A 1112 -22.88 31.55 -20.74
C ILE A 1112 -22.19 32.11 -21.98
N PHE A 1113 -21.69 31.23 -22.84
CA PHE A 1113 -21.23 31.57 -24.18
C PHE A 1113 -22.11 30.89 -25.22
N ASN A 1114 -22.74 31.68 -26.10
CA ASN A 1114 -23.55 31.20 -27.21
C ASN A 1114 -22.82 31.46 -28.53
N ILE A 1115 -22.42 30.40 -29.24
CA ILE A 1115 -21.70 30.50 -30.51
C ILE A 1115 -22.41 29.76 -31.64
N SER A 1116 -22.31 30.25 -32.87
CA SER A 1116 -22.77 29.53 -34.07
C SER A 1116 -21.81 29.73 -35.23
N ASN A 1117 -21.42 28.62 -35.88
CA ASN A 1117 -20.56 28.62 -37.06
C ASN A 1117 -19.17 29.25 -36.82
N GLY A 1118 -18.45 28.74 -35.82
CA GLY A 1118 -17.08 29.16 -35.51
C GLY A 1118 -16.57 28.61 -34.19
N VAL A 1119 -15.31 28.90 -33.91
CA VAL A 1119 -14.56 28.52 -32.70
C VAL A 1119 -14.29 29.80 -31.90
N LEU A 1120 -14.66 29.81 -30.61
CA LEU A 1120 -14.37 30.89 -29.68
C LEU A 1120 -13.21 30.49 -28.78
N ASP A 1121 -12.05 31.12 -28.97
CA ASP A 1121 -10.90 31.02 -28.07
C ASP A 1121 -11.09 32.02 -26.92
N ILE A 1122 -10.82 31.60 -25.68
CA ILE A 1122 -10.89 32.44 -24.46
C ILE A 1122 -9.56 32.33 -23.72
N ASP A 1123 -9.04 33.45 -23.23
CA ASP A 1123 -7.80 33.52 -22.45
C ASP A 1123 -7.92 34.56 -21.32
N ASN A 1124 -7.05 34.50 -20.30
CA ASN A 1124 -7.00 35.43 -19.17
C ASN A 1124 -8.35 35.67 -18.47
N MET A 1125 -9.21 34.65 -18.36
CA MET A 1125 -10.50 34.82 -17.69
C MET A 1125 -10.29 34.93 -16.18
N VAL A 1126 -10.59 36.10 -15.62
CA VAL A 1126 -10.50 36.41 -14.19
C VAL A 1126 -11.86 36.92 -13.71
N TYR A 1127 -12.24 36.53 -12.50
CA TYR A 1127 -13.38 37.09 -11.80
C TYR A 1127 -12.95 37.57 -10.41
N SER A 1128 -13.43 38.75 -10.00
CA SER A 1128 -13.14 39.35 -8.69
C SER A 1128 -14.42 39.66 -7.93
N TYR A 1129 -14.40 39.42 -6.62
CA TYR A 1129 -15.51 39.68 -5.69
C TYR A 1129 -15.17 40.89 -4.81
N GLU A 1130 -16.06 41.86 -4.74
CA GLU A 1130 -16.01 42.91 -3.71
C GLU A 1130 -17.24 42.79 -2.81
N PHE A 1131 -17.02 42.37 -1.56
CA PHE A 1131 -18.07 42.22 -0.57
C PHE A 1131 -18.32 43.54 0.18
N LYS A 1132 -19.58 43.95 0.29
CA LYS A 1132 -20.00 45.14 1.05
C LYS A 1132 -20.93 44.73 2.18
N SER A 1133 -20.38 44.36 3.35
CA SER A 1133 -21.17 44.13 4.57
C SER A 1133 -21.46 45.47 5.26
N ILE A 1134 -22.67 45.98 5.10
CA ILE A 1134 -23.09 47.25 5.73
C ILE A 1134 -24.28 46.94 6.64
N ASP A 1135 -24.15 47.21 7.94
CA ASP A 1135 -25.30 47.11 8.84
C ASP A 1135 -26.31 48.23 8.55
N ILE A 1136 -27.57 48.08 8.99
CA ILE A 1136 -28.63 49.10 8.81
C ILE A 1136 -28.33 50.47 9.46
N ASN A 1137 -27.27 50.58 10.26
CA ASN A 1137 -26.80 51.80 10.92
C ASN A 1137 -25.49 52.37 10.32
N GLY A 1138 -24.95 51.76 9.27
CA GLY A 1138 -23.70 52.17 8.60
C GLY A 1138 -22.41 51.64 9.22
N ASN A 1139 -22.47 50.63 10.09
CA ASN A 1139 -21.31 49.97 10.69
C ASN A 1139 -20.75 48.89 9.75
N ILE A 1140 -19.41 48.76 9.74
CA ILE A 1140 -18.70 47.81 8.88
C ILE A 1140 -18.37 46.55 9.68
N LEU A 1141 -18.88 45.40 9.23
CA LEU A 1141 -18.50 44.08 9.74
C LEU A 1141 -17.47 43.45 8.80
N LEU A 1142 -16.25 43.27 9.30
CA LEU A 1142 -15.19 42.52 8.62
C LEU A 1142 -14.47 41.71 9.69
N GLN A 1143 -14.92 40.47 9.90
CA GLN A 1143 -14.45 39.59 10.95
C GLN A 1143 -13.85 38.29 10.39
N GLN A 1144 -12.75 37.87 10.99
CA GLN A 1144 -12.25 36.50 10.96
C GLN A 1144 -12.17 35.98 12.39
N ASP A 1145 -12.54 34.71 12.58
CA ASP A 1145 -12.44 34.04 13.85
C ASP A 1145 -11.99 32.59 13.66
N PHE A 1146 -11.31 32.06 14.67
CA PHE A 1146 -10.97 30.64 14.77
C PHE A 1146 -10.84 30.26 16.25
N GLU A 1147 -11.04 28.97 16.51
CA GLU A 1147 -10.97 28.39 17.85
C GLU A 1147 -9.84 27.36 17.91
N ILE A 1148 -9.08 27.39 19.01
CA ILE A 1148 -8.10 26.36 19.35
C ILE A 1148 -8.66 25.57 20.53
N GLY A 1149 -9.03 24.31 20.27
CA GLY A 1149 -9.40 23.35 21.32
C GLY A 1149 -8.19 22.59 21.86
N PHE A 1150 -8.30 22.04 23.08
CA PHE A 1150 -7.30 21.15 23.64
C PHE A 1150 -7.52 19.71 23.09
N PRO A 1151 -6.53 19.11 22.39
CA PRO A 1151 -6.75 17.86 21.65
C PRO A 1151 -6.75 16.59 22.51
N GLU A 1152 -6.37 16.68 23.79
CA GLU A 1152 -6.10 15.53 24.67
C GLU A 1152 -7.08 15.49 25.87
N GLU A 1153 -8.40 15.55 25.62
CA GLU A 1153 -9.44 15.53 26.68
C GLU A 1153 -9.23 14.37 27.70
N ASP A 1154 -8.71 13.23 27.23
CA ASP A 1154 -8.43 12.06 28.06
C ASP A 1154 -7.25 12.26 29.04
N GLU A 1155 -6.28 13.14 28.74
CA GLU A 1155 -5.14 13.42 29.62
C GLU A 1155 -5.51 14.32 30.81
N LEU A 1156 -6.61 15.08 30.71
CA LEU A 1156 -7.15 15.87 31.82
C LEU A 1156 -7.93 15.01 32.84
N LEU A 1157 -8.29 13.77 32.48
CA LEU A 1157 -9.05 12.84 33.35
C LEU A 1157 -8.34 12.55 34.68
N GLN A 1158 -7.02 12.49 34.68
CA GLN A 1158 -6.24 12.27 35.90
C GLN A 1158 -6.28 13.46 36.86
N TYR A 1159 -6.61 14.66 36.37
CA TYR A 1159 -6.59 15.91 37.14
C TYR A 1159 -8.00 16.42 37.52
N ARG A 1160 -9.06 15.77 37.03
CA ARG A 1160 -10.49 16.12 37.18
C ARG A 1160 -11.00 16.44 38.59
N ASN A 1161 -10.33 15.94 39.65
CA ASN A 1161 -10.84 15.97 41.04
C ASN A 1161 -9.92 16.68 42.05
N PHE A 1162 -8.81 17.28 41.63
CA PHE A 1162 -7.91 17.94 42.56
C PHE A 1162 -8.42 19.31 42.98
N ARG A 1163 -8.59 19.50 44.29
CA ARG A 1163 -8.78 20.82 44.91
C ARG A 1163 -7.41 21.43 45.22
N ASN A 1164 -7.27 22.73 45.00
CA ASN A 1164 -6.05 23.54 45.26
C ASN A 1164 -4.90 23.35 44.25
N ILE A 1165 -5.22 23.11 42.97
CA ILE A 1165 -4.26 23.23 41.86
C ILE A 1165 -4.68 24.46 41.04
N ASP A 1166 -3.71 25.32 40.71
CA ASP A 1166 -3.93 26.51 39.88
C ASP A 1166 -3.72 26.13 38.42
N TYR A 1167 -4.81 26.10 37.65
CA TYR A 1167 -4.79 25.93 36.20
C TYR A 1167 -4.77 27.31 35.54
N ILE A 1168 -3.72 27.59 34.77
CA ILE A 1168 -3.56 28.86 34.06
C ILE A 1168 -3.34 28.60 32.58
N ILE A 1169 -4.21 29.15 31.74
CA ILE A 1169 -4.03 29.17 30.29
C ILE A 1169 -3.15 30.36 29.95
N TYR A 1170 -2.03 30.12 29.27
CA TYR A 1170 -1.16 31.14 28.70
C TYR A 1170 -1.31 31.17 27.17
N ASN A 1171 -1.16 32.37 26.62
CA ASN A 1171 -1.45 32.65 25.22
C ASN A 1171 -0.47 33.67 24.66
N SER A 1172 0.28 33.30 23.61
CA SER A 1172 1.19 34.21 22.91
C SER A 1172 0.72 34.48 21.49
N TYR A 1173 0.67 35.77 21.13
CA TYR A 1173 0.24 36.21 19.80
C TYR A 1173 1.08 37.40 19.31
N ASP A 1174 1.09 37.60 17.99
CA ASP A 1174 1.60 38.79 17.30
C ASP A 1174 0.46 39.42 16.48
N LEU A 1175 0.15 40.69 16.75
CA LEU A 1175 -0.92 41.41 16.09
C LEU A 1175 -0.37 42.54 15.24
N ILE A 1176 -0.65 42.51 13.93
CA ILE A 1176 -0.35 43.58 12.98
C ILE A 1176 -1.66 44.20 12.51
N LEU A 1177 -1.76 45.53 12.56
CA LEU A 1177 -3.00 46.26 12.23
C LEU A 1177 -2.74 47.26 11.10
N GLY A 1178 -3.58 47.22 10.06
CA GLY A 1178 -3.60 48.22 8.98
C GLY A 1178 -4.30 49.53 9.40
N PRO A 1179 -3.78 50.70 8.97
CA PRO A 1179 -4.45 51.99 9.17
C PRO A 1179 -5.44 52.27 8.02
N ASP A 1180 -6.74 52.27 8.32
CA ASP A 1180 -7.80 52.62 7.37
C ASP A 1180 -8.76 53.71 7.89
N GLY A 1181 -8.69 54.03 9.18
CA GLY A 1181 -9.51 55.08 9.80
C GLY A 1181 -10.98 54.71 10.01
N SER A 1182 -11.36 53.46 9.75
CA SER A 1182 -12.73 52.96 9.88
C SER A 1182 -12.95 52.29 11.24
N THR A 1183 -14.17 52.38 11.78
CA THR A 1183 -14.59 51.64 12.98
C THR A 1183 -15.30 50.36 12.55
N TYR A 1184 -14.76 49.22 12.99
CA TYR A 1184 -15.32 47.91 12.73
C TYR A 1184 -16.02 47.38 13.97
N TYR A 1185 -17.01 46.52 13.77
CA TYR A 1185 -17.71 45.82 14.84
C TYR A 1185 -17.58 44.32 14.61
N ASN A 1186 -17.35 43.55 15.68
CA ASN A 1186 -17.39 42.09 15.64
C ASN A 1186 -18.83 41.57 15.83
N THR A 1187 -19.03 40.26 15.66
CA THR A 1187 -20.32 39.57 15.84
C THR A 1187 -20.89 39.69 17.26
N TYR A 1188 -20.07 40.08 18.25
CA TYR A 1188 -20.50 40.38 19.62
C TYR A 1188 -20.84 41.87 19.84
N GLY A 1189 -20.80 42.71 18.79
CA GLY A 1189 -21.10 44.13 18.84
C GLY A 1189 -19.99 45.00 19.45
N ARG A 1190 -18.76 44.49 19.52
CA ARG A 1190 -17.60 45.16 20.13
C ARG A 1190 -16.63 45.67 19.06
N THR A 1191 -15.83 46.67 19.42
CA THR A 1191 -15.03 47.45 18.46
C THR A 1191 -13.52 47.21 18.54
N ASP A 1192 -13.06 46.36 19.45
CA ASP A 1192 -11.63 46.07 19.56
C ASP A 1192 -11.15 45.19 18.41
N LYS A 1193 -9.99 45.54 17.82
CA LYS A 1193 -9.50 44.85 16.61
C LYS A 1193 -9.15 43.39 16.85
N LEU A 1194 -8.73 43.02 18.06
CA LEU A 1194 -8.51 41.64 18.49
C LEU A 1194 -9.23 41.39 19.81
N GLU A 1195 -9.99 40.30 19.88
CA GLU A 1195 -10.48 39.73 21.15
C GLU A 1195 -10.05 38.27 21.26
N ILE A 1196 -9.64 37.88 22.47
CA ILE A 1196 -9.28 36.50 22.85
C ILE A 1196 -10.26 36.08 23.94
N ILE A 1197 -11.10 35.10 23.60
CA ILE A 1197 -12.20 34.59 24.41
C ILE A 1197 -11.80 33.20 24.88
N TYR A 1198 -11.63 33.04 26.19
CA TYR A 1198 -11.39 31.73 26.79
C TYR A 1198 -12.72 30.97 26.92
N LYS A 1199 -12.72 29.64 26.86
CA LYS A 1199 -13.88 28.77 27.09
C LYS A 1199 -13.44 27.62 27.98
N VAL A 1200 -14.26 27.26 28.97
CA VAL A 1200 -13.96 26.21 29.95
C VAL A 1200 -15.11 25.24 30.00
N LYS A 1201 -14.84 23.95 29.78
CA LYS A 1201 -15.78 22.86 30.01
C LYS A 1201 -15.63 22.37 31.43
N ALA A 1202 -16.72 22.40 32.17
CA ALA A 1202 -16.76 21.98 33.56
C ALA A 1202 -18.11 21.37 33.91
N ASN A 1203 -18.11 20.34 34.77
CA ASN A 1203 -19.33 19.65 35.19
C ASN A 1203 -20.28 19.26 34.03
N GLY A 1204 -19.73 18.89 32.88
CA GLY A 1204 -20.44 18.50 31.66
C GLY A 1204 -20.97 19.66 30.81
N GLN A 1205 -20.61 20.92 31.11
CA GLN A 1205 -21.09 22.10 30.38
C GLN A 1205 -19.95 23.06 30.00
N TRP A 1206 -20.07 23.67 28.82
CA TRP A 1206 -19.18 24.74 28.37
C TRP A 1206 -19.60 26.09 28.96
N TYR A 1207 -18.61 26.82 29.48
CA TYR A 1207 -18.76 28.17 29.99
C TYR A 1207 -17.84 29.14 29.24
N ASN A 1208 -18.37 30.30 28.89
CA ASN A 1208 -17.59 31.42 28.39
C ASN A 1208 -17.33 32.37 29.58
N PRO A 1209 -16.10 32.48 30.10
CA PRO A 1209 -15.75 33.39 31.18
C PRO A 1209 -16.03 34.84 30.78
N SER A 1210 -16.37 35.66 31.76
CA SER A 1210 -16.58 37.09 31.56
C SER A 1210 -15.29 37.87 31.29
N SER A 1211 -14.11 37.29 31.53
CA SER A 1211 -12.83 37.92 31.23
C SER A 1211 -12.41 37.63 29.79
N ILE A 1212 -12.47 38.67 28.96
CA ILE A 1212 -12.05 38.66 27.57
C ILE A 1212 -10.83 39.56 27.48
N TYR A 1213 -9.78 39.10 26.81
CA TYR A 1213 -8.65 39.96 26.51
C TYR A 1213 -8.93 40.67 25.19
N SER A 1214 -9.00 42.00 25.19
CA SER A 1214 -9.26 42.79 23.99
C SER A 1214 -8.16 43.82 23.79
N THR A 1215 -7.70 43.99 22.55
CA THR A 1215 -6.71 45.01 22.18
C THR A 1215 -6.93 45.54 20.78
N SER A 1216 -6.62 46.83 20.60
CA SER A 1216 -6.54 47.49 19.30
C SER A 1216 -5.15 48.05 19.03
N VAL A 1217 -4.14 47.54 19.75
CA VAL A 1217 -2.74 47.99 19.67
C VAL A 1217 -1.90 46.88 19.03
N PRO A 1218 -1.13 47.18 17.96
CA PRO A 1218 -0.30 46.18 17.32
C PRO A 1218 0.91 45.82 18.21
N GLY A 1219 1.39 44.58 18.09
CA GLY A 1219 2.60 44.09 18.73
C GLY A 1219 2.48 42.68 19.29
N LEU A 1220 3.61 42.19 19.81
CA LEU A 1220 3.71 40.91 20.51
C LEU A 1220 3.04 41.01 21.88
N GLY A 1221 2.10 40.10 22.15
CA GLY A 1221 1.36 40.02 23.40
C GLY A 1221 1.49 38.65 24.08
N LEU A 1222 1.43 38.69 25.40
CA LEU A 1222 1.22 37.52 26.24
C LEU A 1222 -0.01 37.79 27.11
N SER A 1223 -1.07 37.00 26.93
CA SER A 1223 -2.24 37.01 27.80
C SER A 1223 -2.34 35.70 28.58
N TRP A 1224 -3.05 35.74 29.71
CA TRP A 1224 -3.29 34.56 30.52
C TRP A 1224 -4.69 34.61 31.13
N PHE A 1225 -5.22 33.44 31.45
CA PHE A 1225 -6.51 33.26 32.11
C PHE A 1225 -6.40 32.22 33.22
N ASN A 1226 -6.82 32.58 34.43
CA ASN A 1226 -6.79 31.68 35.59
C ASN A 1226 -8.11 30.89 35.65
N VAL A 1227 -8.05 29.64 35.20
CA VAL A 1227 -9.18 28.72 35.16
C VAL A 1227 -9.61 28.35 36.58
N SER A 1228 -8.68 28.14 37.51
CA SER A 1228 -9.03 27.78 38.89
C SER A 1228 -9.83 28.86 39.60
N GLN A 1229 -9.45 30.13 39.44
CA GLN A 1229 -10.23 31.25 39.99
C GLN A 1229 -11.63 31.32 39.37
N PHE A 1230 -11.75 31.07 38.06
CA PHE A 1230 -13.06 31.03 37.39
C PHE A 1230 -13.93 29.87 37.90
N MET A 1231 -13.34 28.70 38.11
CA MET A 1231 -14.03 27.53 38.66
C MET A 1231 -14.54 27.82 40.09
N ASP A 1232 -13.71 28.44 40.92
CA ASP A 1232 -14.07 28.84 42.29
C ASP A 1232 -15.19 29.89 42.32
N ASP A 1233 -15.09 30.93 41.49
CA ASP A 1233 -16.08 32.02 41.41
C ASP A 1233 -17.46 31.52 40.96
N ASN A 1234 -17.50 30.44 40.17
CA ASN A 1234 -18.74 29.85 39.63
C ASN A 1234 -19.19 28.57 40.37
N TYR A 1235 -18.54 28.21 41.47
CA TYR A 1235 -18.85 27.00 42.25
C TYR A 1235 -18.80 25.69 41.43
N LEU A 1236 -17.86 25.61 40.49
CA LEU A 1236 -17.66 24.46 39.61
C LEU A 1236 -16.67 23.48 40.25
N THR A 1237 -16.85 22.18 40.00
CA THR A 1237 -16.16 21.13 40.77
C THR A 1237 -15.27 20.21 39.95
N ILE A 1238 -15.49 20.14 38.64
CA ILE A 1238 -14.79 19.24 37.71
C ILE A 1238 -14.40 20.08 36.51
N PHE A 1239 -13.10 20.29 36.28
CA PHE A 1239 -12.55 20.85 35.04
C PHE A 1239 -12.32 19.70 34.07
N GLU A 1240 -12.79 19.86 32.83
CA GLU A 1240 -12.82 18.76 31.85
C GLU A 1240 -12.06 19.10 30.57
N ASP A 1241 -12.17 20.35 30.10
CA ASP A 1241 -11.60 20.78 28.82
C ASP A 1241 -11.55 22.32 28.74
N PHE A 1242 -10.78 22.89 27.81
CA PHE A 1242 -10.79 24.31 27.50
C PHE A 1242 -10.61 24.57 26.00
N ALA A 1243 -11.06 25.74 25.55
CA ALA A 1243 -10.80 26.25 24.22
C ALA A 1243 -10.49 27.75 24.27
N VAL A 1244 -9.79 28.25 23.26
CA VAL A 1244 -9.50 29.68 23.11
C VAL A 1244 -9.94 30.13 21.72
N GLU A 1245 -10.89 31.05 21.68
CA GLU A 1245 -11.43 31.65 20.46
C GLU A 1245 -10.78 33.02 20.23
N TYR A 1246 -10.30 33.24 19.01
CA TYR A 1246 -9.72 34.49 18.56
C TYR A 1246 -10.66 35.16 17.59
N VAL A 1247 -10.94 36.44 17.82
CA VAL A 1247 -11.82 37.25 16.98
C VAL A 1247 -11.03 38.46 16.50
N LEU A 1248 -10.76 38.51 15.20
CA LEU A 1248 -10.01 39.59 14.54
C LEU A 1248 -10.94 40.39 13.65
N ILE A 1249 -10.96 41.72 13.80
CA ILE A 1249 -11.75 42.62 12.97
C ILE A 1249 -10.92 43.73 12.31
N GLY A 1250 -11.40 44.18 11.15
CA GLY A 1250 -10.86 45.30 10.41
C GLY A 1250 -9.97 44.93 9.23
N ASN A 1251 -9.78 45.89 8.32
CA ASN A 1251 -9.07 45.68 7.07
C ASN A 1251 -7.55 45.62 7.30
N GLN A 1252 -6.87 44.76 6.52
CA GLN A 1252 -5.41 44.56 6.58
C GLN A 1252 -4.89 44.24 7.99
N SER A 1253 -5.69 43.57 8.81
CA SER A 1253 -5.28 43.04 10.11
C SER A 1253 -4.70 41.64 9.93
N ASN A 1254 -3.59 41.31 10.58
CA ASN A 1254 -2.98 39.99 10.60
C ASN A 1254 -2.70 39.57 12.05
N LEU A 1255 -3.08 38.35 12.40
CA LEU A 1255 -2.87 37.75 13.71
C LEU A 1255 -2.08 36.45 13.53
N VAL A 1256 -0.93 36.35 14.21
CA VAL A 1256 -0.19 35.10 14.36
C VAL A 1256 -0.34 34.64 15.81
N VAL A 1257 -0.86 33.44 16.03
CA VAL A 1257 -0.85 32.79 17.34
C VAL A 1257 0.38 31.90 17.41
N ASN A 1258 1.30 32.22 18.30
CA ASN A 1258 2.56 31.48 18.43
C ASN A 1258 2.37 30.18 19.19
N TRP A 1259 1.61 30.21 20.29
CA TRP A 1259 1.28 29.05 21.11
C TRP A 1259 0.16 29.37 22.12
N VAL A 1260 -0.54 28.32 22.55
CA VAL A 1260 -1.46 28.30 23.68
C VAL A 1260 -1.05 27.13 24.57
N SER A 1261 -0.93 27.34 25.88
CA SER A 1261 -0.51 26.28 26.82
C SER A 1261 -1.32 26.35 28.11
N LEU A 1262 -1.71 25.19 28.64
CA LEU A 1262 -2.22 25.03 30.00
C LEU A 1262 -1.05 24.72 30.94
N ASN A 1263 -0.96 25.43 32.07
CA ASN A 1263 0.03 25.21 33.13
C ASN A 1263 -0.68 24.87 34.43
#